data_AF-A0A6V8QZT3-F1
#
_entry.id   AF-A0A6V8QZT3-F1
#
_cell.length_a   1.000
_cell.length_b   1.000
_cell.length_c   1.000
_cell.angle_alpha   90.00
_cell.angle_beta   90.00
_cell.angle_gamma   90.00
#
_symmetry.space_group_name_H-M   'P 1'
#
loop_
_entity.id
_entity.type
_entity.pdbx_description
1 polymer ?
#
loop_
_entity_poly.entity_id
_entity_poly.type
_entity_poly.pdbx_seq_one_letter_code
_entity_poly.pdbx_strand_id
1 'polypeptide(L)'
;MTAEKMPLMLDNTVPVDLNDVDDLFGDGVGLSLPDRSHNKPLSLKVDDLRNRGCCQTLAWSKSGTIATISADGQYLQHRFLRCNPLDGTWDLSQPTTCELLKGSPGIPLVHLEWGSTNIPELAIIDAVGRVVIVSFSISLNHPFITRKYDTDPIDDANAVVGAHWLAVAPQNQQNNNRMEETTMELESVNSLDELVTHAALASDRRHLLVAVATSSKQLRLLKIEIQWGGPGSQPDKNPLPQNARLSPSLVEKHLAATTWLQTGSRDASNDISMAELSHLHVLPSIMDNTGKSIVPPTIVAIRTRPPTPGSYQVAQTVIDRWEAVSEPRQNLHPAFEQLGNRRNSDATEQTAPTRLRKLEPIVLNKMVINFQSIQFGKVLVLTMADGTVEYRDRYTFEEIYATEDTDKVMNLRQVGWTFDGEGPCQQVAFSPTQCSMIQMSEDGKIKWCKLQYPLGDIGNSNQDAHYAASVAGLAVATSSAVWYQANYDDMLAIVAPYTSKKRFIQDWINEMIKVLKIQVDYSEELHHDSLMRNLPLQNILSIMNSLGFKGEMHARSLQGKFAMVYLNARNVVVLITLASNMPATAREKMSPLDEPEVVEALAGCTKWSLDLLSWLVDCLFALMNDSEFMARLEPKRFGELAPYLHKRNDISLHLLLSSSSRSFLLAICRRIAHLEQLSIKANEFYRRQPQMGVDQTGAPKPLNPQLQQAYQKMQQITSSCLIKAGEFEKLLNILGADVRQAYQTFLPTIVKNQTGAPQGKQIDLAVKSAQIQIELSMLLAASPPAAPFLVVVKKLFTKDLPAFKALTDPSKLFFANYDLLGVQDDKSQLPRKIYIDIFRKAEMKLGAQQWRRCTRNAYKHFYSPENAAFYNGNHYKQLDPAKKEIRLLQIDRTHQPTSSLSFKLHQPISLDDSSNHLFIAISYRAGDPSQTVPIFIDGVQFNAFKPLTEALSRASQRLDADDEAEDFASRVYLWADQVCINQSDNAEKAHQVQLMQEIYQSAVSTLAWLGTSPLTSAGIEEFSALSFLHQRLEQAAGQGWDNVSKGAAYLETAEFVAKSVLPRLDAEGTSWPALQALMEDQYWSRGWICQEVLLSTAVSFHTDKQELGQDDFRNALRLVKMFQILLRKYFNLDGEDLGLKEDPALNTDDLSPLLPFANKLAWLHKLDLNAQEFFLDDFGKWQESGGLDLETIMLHARTCKVSDPRDKVYAFLGITSPRYKLLADYGNDTTAVDAYIRAAAAHISSHQSLDMLSFADEKPPANSQSTIPFERRSASAKG
;
A
#
# COMPACT_ATOMS: atom_id res chain seq x y z
N MET A 1 -37.48 -46.55 0.05
CA MET A 1 -37.83 -47.98 0.09
C MET A 1 -36.88 -48.68 1.05
N THR A 2 -37.48 -49.31 2.06
CA THR A 2 -36.99 -50.36 2.98
C THR A 2 -35.71 -50.17 3.80
N ALA A 3 -35.94 -49.99 5.09
CA ALA A 3 -35.06 -50.31 6.22
C ALA A 3 -35.05 -51.82 6.52
N GLU A 4 -34.03 -52.30 7.26
CA GLU A 4 -33.95 -53.47 8.17
C GLU A 4 -32.45 -53.74 8.44
N LYS A 5 -31.89 -54.24 9.55
CA LYS A 5 -32.28 -54.61 10.93
C LYS A 5 -30.95 -55.00 11.65
N MET A 6 -30.77 -54.68 12.93
CA MET A 6 -29.80 -55.37 13.83
C MET A 6 -30.35 -56.74 14.28
N PRO A 7 -29.51 -57.69 14.74
CA PRO A 7 -29.37 -57.89 16.20
C PRO A 7 -27.99 -58.39 16.72
N LEU A 8 -27.77 -58.12 18.01
CA LEU A 8 -26.75 -58.66 18.94
C LEU A 8 -27.00 -60.13 19.30
N MET A 9 -25.96 -60.88 19.72
CA MET A 9 -25.90 -61.65 20.99
C MET A 9 -24.53 -62.35 21.17
N LEU A 10 -23.99 -62.23 22.38
CA LEU A 10 -22.87 -62.99 22.97
C LEU A 10 -23.29 -64.43 23.32
N ASP A 11 -22.35 -65.39 23.34
CA ASP A 11 -21.96 -66.12 24.57
C ASP A 11 -20.82 -67.16 24.37
N ASN A 12 -19.72 -66.90 25.09
CA ASN A 12 -18.86 -67.77 25.90
C ASN A 12 -18.68 -69.28 25.61
N THR A 13 -17.41 -69.72 25.57
CA THR A 13 -16.84 -70.75 26.49
C THR A 13 -15.30 -70.80 26.41
N VAL A 14 -14.66 -70.52 27.56
CA VAL A 14 -13.24 -70.72 27.95
C VAL A 14 -13.10 -72.20 28.37
N PRO A 15 -11.98 -72.96 28.18
CA PRO A 15 -10.68 -72.68 28.84
C PRO A 15 -9.38 -73.21 28.20
N VAL A 16 -8.27 -72.49 28.37
CA VAL A 16 -6.96 -73.10 28.70
C VAL A 16 -6.14 -72.08 29.51
N ASP A 17 -5.62 -72.55 30.64
CA ASP A 17 -4.87 -71.79 31.63
C ASP A 17 -3.36 -72.10 31.53
N LEU A 18 -2.58 -71.03 31.52
CA LEU A 18 -1.22 -70.81 32.05
C LEU A 18 -0.11 -71.85 31.79
N ASN A 19 0.86 -71.45 30.97
CA ASN A 19 2.21 -71.11 31.45
C ASN A 19 2.99 -70.39 30.32
N ASP A 20 3.77 -69.38 30.72
CA ASP A 20 4.77 -68.60 29.96
C ASP A 20 4.37 -67.13 29.74
N VAL A 21 4.62 -66.32 30.76
CA VAL A 21 4.69 -64.85 30.67
C VAL A 21 5.94 -64.41 31.44
N ASP A 22 6.88 -63.80 30.73
CA ASP A 22 7.48 -62.50 31.06
C ASP A 22 8.73 -62.31 30.18
N ASP A 23 8.57 -61.49 29.13
CA ASP A 23 9.61 -60.73 28.41
C ASP A 23 9.26 -60.62 26.93
N LEU A 24 8.64 -59.50 26.51
CA LEU A 24 8.83 -59.01 25.14
C LEU A 24 8.33 -57.57 24.92
N PHE A 25 9.02 -56.54 25.42
CA PHE A 25 8.92 -55.19 24.80
C PHE A 25 10.22 -54.38 24.91
N GLY A 26 10.89 -54.24 23.75
CA GLY A 26 12.01 -53.36 23.39
C GLY A 26 12.69 -53.99 22.15
N ASP A 27 12.97 -53.37 21.00
CA ASP A 27 12.92 -52.02 20.42
C ASP A 27 12.78 -52.24 18.87
N GLY A 28 12.37 -51.36 17.96
CA GLY A 28 11.94 -49.97 17.95
C GLY A 28 11.84 -49.49 16.49
N VAL A 29 10.79 -48.74 16.14
CA VAL A 29 10.79 -47.73 15.05
C VAL A 29 9.82 -46.62 15.48
N GLY A 30 10.35 -45.42 15.73
CA GLY A 30 9.64 -44.33 16.39
C GLY A 30 8.57 -43.67 15.52
N LEU A 31 7.31 -43.87 15.90
CA LEU A 31 6.24 -42.91 15.64
C LEU A 31 6.07 -42.09 16.93
N SER A 32 6.67 -40.90 16.96
CA SER A 32 6.42 -39.92 18.02
C SER A 32 4.98 -39.43 17.90
N LEU A 33 4.05 -40.11 18.57
CA LEU A 33 2.81 -39.47 18.99
C LEU A 33 3.21 -38.29 19.88
N PRO A 34 2.73 -37.06 19.61
CA PRO A 34 3.10 -35.92 20.42
C PRO A 34 2.59 -36.16 21.84
N ASP A 35 3.53 -36.20 22.78
CA ASP A 35 3.28 -36.20 24.21
C ASP A 35 2.42 -34.97 24.54
N ARG A 36 1.12 -35.18 24.71
CA ARG A 36 0.20 -34.12 25.17
C ARG A 36 0.52 -33.87 26.63
N SER A 37 1.46 -32.97 26.89
CA SER A 37 1.71 -32.42 28.21
C SER A 37 0.40 -31.84 28.79
N HIS A 38 -0.24 -32.61 29.66
CA HIS A 38 -1.57 -32.34 30.19
C HIS A 38 -1.62 -31.14 31.16
N ASN A 39 -2.62 -30.27 30.97
CA ASN A 39 -3.38 -29.44 31.94
C ASN A 39 -2.74 -28.28 32.74
N LYS A 40 -1.43 -28.03 32.71
CA LYS A 40 -0.85 -26.83 33.35
C LYS A 40 -1.22 -25.47 32.70
N PRO A 41 -1.33 -25.33 31.37
CA PRO A 41 -1.67 -24.04 30.74
C PRO A 41 -3.11 -23.59 31.00
N LEU A 42 -4.03 -24.56 31.04
CA LEU A 42 -5.48 -24.30 31.15
C LEU A 42 -5.89 -23.87 32.57
N SER A 43 -5.23 -24.40 33.60
CA SER A 43 -5.45 -24.00 35.00
C SER A 43 -4.92 -22.59 35.28
N LEU A 44 -3.68 -22.30 34.85
CA LEU A 44 -3.10 -20.95 34.91
C LEU A 44 -3.98 -19.90 34.20
N LYS A 45 -4.57 -20.26 33.07
CA LYS A 45 -5.50 -19.41 32.31
C LYS A 45 -6.80 -19.10 33.06
N VAL A 46 -7.35 -20.08 33.77
CA VAL A 46 -8.53 -19.87 34.59
C VAL A 46 -8.21 -19.00 35.81
N ASP A 47 -7.05 -19.22 36.43
CA ASP A 47 -6.58 -18.40 37.54
C ASP A 47 -6.32 -16.95 37.11
N ASP A 48 -5.81 -16.75 35.89
CA ASP A 48 -5.67 -15.43 35.29
C ASP A 48 -7.03 -14.73 35.13
N LEU A 49 -8.05 -15.42 34.58
CA LEU A 49 -9.42 -14.86 34.47
C LEU A 49 -10.00 -14.47 35.84
N ARG A 50 -9.78 -15.29 36.87
CA ARG A 50 -10.25 -15.04 38.24
C ARG A 50 -9.54 -13.87 38.91
N ASN A 51 -8.22 -13.76 38.72
CA ASN A 51 -7.40 -12.70 39.30
C ASN A 51 -7.58 -11.36 38.58
N ARG A 52 -7.84 -11.41 37.27
CA ARG A 52 -8.03 -10.23 36.43
C ARG A 52 -9.44 -9.67 36.49
N GLY A 53 -10.44 -10.47 36.86
CA GLY A 53 -11.83 -10.06 36.96
C GLY A 53 -12.37 -9.50 35.64
N CYS A 54 -12.44 -8.17 35.52
CA CYS A 54 -12.87 -7.45 34.31
C CYS A 54 -11.72 -7.04 33.36
N CYS A 55 -10.46 -7.29 33.73
CA CYS A 55 -9.30 -6.78 33.00
C CYS A 55 -9.15 -7.39 31.59
N GLN A 56 -9.18 -6.55 30.56
CA GLN A 56 -8.96 -6.93 29.17
C GLN A 56 -7.65 -6.33 28.67
N THR A 57 -6.75 -7.16 28.15
CA THR A 57 -5.45 -6.71 27.62
C THR A 57 -5.41 -6.63 26.10
N LEU A 58 -6.54 -6.97 25.46
CA LEU A 58 -6.74 -6.96 24.01
C LEU A 58 -8.11 -6.35 23.73
N ALA A 59 -8.17 -5.33 22.88
CA ALA A 59 -9.42 -4.67 22.52
C ALA A 59 -9.40 -4.16 21.06
N TRP A 60 -10.54 -4.22 20.37
CA TRP A 60 -10.66 -3.77 18.97
C TRP A 60 -11.66 -2.61 18.87
N SER A 61 -11.18 -1.45 18.42
CA SER A 61 -11.99 -0.24 18.27
C SER A 61 -12.97 -0.31 17.10
N LYS A 62 -14.01 0.51 17.18
CA LYS A 62 -14.95 0.79 16.10
C LYS A 62 -14.28 1.35 14.83
N SER A 63 -13.13 2.01 14.96
CA SER A 63 -12.37 2.58 13.84
C SER A 63 -11.40 1.60 13.18
N GLY A 64 -11.26 0.38 13.70
CA GLY A 64 -10.40 -0.68 13.13
C GLY A 64 -9.03 -0.81 13.79
N THR A 65 -8.69 0.03 14.76
CA THR A 65 -7.48 -0.08 15.59
C THR A 65 -7.61 -1.22 16.59
N ILE A 66 -6.61 -2.10 16.64
CA ILE A 66 -6.47 -3.17 17.63
C ILE A 66 -5.43 -2.72 18.64
N ALA A 67 -5.77 -2.72 19.93
CA ALA A 67 -4.86 -2.39 21.03
C ALA A 67 -4.56 -3.62 21.87
N THR A 68 -3.30 -3.77 22.27
CA THR A 68 -2.82 -4.86 23.13
C THR A 68 -1.83 -4.34 24.16
N ILE A 69 -1.91 -4.82 25.40
CA ILE A 69 -0.86 -4.62 26.40
C ILE A 69 0.24 -5.66 26.16
N SER A 70 1.51 -5.25 26.23
CA SER A 70 2.64 -6.18 26.14
C SER A 70 2.62 -7.20 27.30
N ALA A 71 3.21 -8.38 27.08
CA ALA A 71 3.18 -9.46 28.07
C ALA A 71 3.81 -9.10 29.42
N ASP A 72 4.73 -8.12 29.44
CA ASP A 72 5.35 -7.57 30.65
C ASP A 72 4.54 -6.43 31.32
N GLY A 73 3.38 -6.06 30.75
CA GLY A 73 2.52 -4.99 31.26
C GLY A 73 3.07 -3.57 31.07
N GLN A 74 4.20 -3.39 30.37
CA GLN A 74 4.87 -2.09 30.33
C GLN A 74 4.44 -1.18 29.18
N TYR A 75 3.99 -1.75 28.05
CA TYR A 75 3.77 -0.98 26.83
C TYR A 75 2.40 -1.25 26.23
N LEU A 76 1.80 -0.21 25.69
CA LEU A 76 0.68 -0.33 24.78
C LEU A 76 1.21 -0.56 23.36
N GLN A 77 0.72 -1.60 22.70
CA GLN A 77 0.96 -1.88 21.29
C GLN A 77 -0.35 -1.73 20.52
N HIS A 78 -0.27 -1.21 19.29
CA HIS A 78 -1.42 -1.14 18.41
C HIS A 78 -1.13 -1.76 17.03
N ARG A 79 -2.15 -2.35 16.43
CA ARG A 79 -2.14 -3.02 15.13
C ARG A 79 -3.39 -2.65 14.33
N PHE A 80 -3.33 -2.89 13.03
CA PHE A 80 -4.43 -2.66 12.09
C PHE A 80 -4.45 -3.77 11.04
N LEU A 81 -5.62 -4.02 10.46
CA LEU A 81 -5.68 -4.77 9.21
C LEU A 81 -5.05 -3.92 8.09
N ARG A 82 -4.26 -4.55 7.24
CA ARG A 82 -3.61 -3.89 6.10
C ARG A 82 -3.75 -4.71 4.84
N CYS A 83 -4.01 -4.03 3.73
CA CYS A 83 -3.82 -4.58 2.39
C CYS A 83 -2.35 -4.35 1.99
N ASN A 84 -1.65 -5.43 1.63
CA ASN A 84 -0.26 -5.41 1.20
C ASN A 84 -0.16 -4.64 -0.13
N PRO A 85 0.64 -3.57 -0.19
CA PRO A 85 0.76 -2.77 -1.39
C PRO A 85 1.34 -3.54 -2.58
N LEU A 86 2.11 -4.61 -2.38
CA LEU A 86 2.76 -5.32 -3.49
C LEU A 86 1.81 -6.25 -4.25
N ASP A 87 0.96 -6.99 -3.54
CA ASP A 87 0.14 -8.07 -4.10
C ASP A 87 -1.37 -7.92 -3.81
N GLY A 88 -1.77 -6.95 -3.00
CA GLY A 88 -3.17 -6.73 -2.62
C GLY A 88 -3.72 -7.70 -1.57
N THR A 89 -2.89 -8.57 -0.99
CA THR A 89 -3.30 -9.52 0.06
C THR A 89 -3.59 -8.81 1.38
N TRP A 90 -4.44 -9.37 2.24
CA TRP A 90 -4.77 -8.77 3.53
C TRP A 90 -4.08 -9.50 4.68
N ASP A 91 -3.44 -8.74 5.57
CA ASP A 91 -2.73 -9.24 6.76
C ASP A 91 -2.85 -8.28 7.94
N LEU A 92 -2.44 -8.75 9.13
CA LEU A 92 -2.27 -7.90 10.30
C LEU A 92 -0.96 -7.10 10.19
N SER A 93 -0.99 -5.82 10.60
CA SER A 93 0.22 -5.01 10.68
C SER A 93 1.19 -5.53 11.75
N GLN A 94 2.47 -5.19 11.60
CA GLN A 94 3.43 -5.31 12.70
C GLN A 94 2.98 -4.46 13.90
N PRO A 95 3.32 -4.84 15.15
CA PRO A 95 2.94 -4.08 16.32
C PRO A 95 3.66 -2.73 16.30
N THR A 96 2.94 -1.65 16.55
CA THR A 96 3.52 -0.33 16.77
C THR A 96 3.39 0.01 18.26
N THR A 97 4.51 0.25 18.93
CA THR A 97 4.52 0.61 20.35
C THR A 97 4.14 2.08 20.54
N CYS A 98 3.22 2.36 21.47
CA CYS A 98 2.90 3.71 21.89
C CYS A 98 3.86 4.15 23.00
N GLU A 99 4.67 5.18 22.73
CA GLU A 99 5.65 5.70 23.71
C GLU A 99 5.05 6.74 24.66
N LEU A 100 3.79 7.15 24.46
CA LEU A 100 3.14 8.18 25.28
C LEU A 100 2.89 7.75 26.73
N LEU A 101 2.80 6.44 26.97
CA LEU A 101 2.48 5.85 28.27
C LEU A 101 3.35 4.61 28.49
N LYS A 102 3.90 4.47 29.70
CA LYS A 102 4.70 3.32 30.09
C LYS A 102 4.33 2.85 31.49
N GLY A 103 3.98 1.57 31.61
CA GLY A 103 3.84 0.87 32.88
C GLY A 103 5.20 0.55 33.50
N SER A 104 5.21 0.20 34.78
CA SER A 104 6.42 -0.24 35.49
C SER A 104 6.27 -1.68 35.96
N PRO A 105 7.36 -2.43 36.21
CA PRO A 105 7.27 -3.79 36.74
C PRO A 105 6.47 -3.90 38.05
N GLY A 106 6.43 -2.84 38.87
CA GLY A 106 5.62 -2.81 40.10
C GLY A 106 4.18 -2.31 39.92
N ILE A 107 3.90 -1.57 38.84
CA ILE A 107 2.57 -1.04 38.50
C ILE A 107 2.37 -1.23 36.98
N PRO A 108 2.06 -2.45 36.53
CA PRO A 108 1.84 -2.73 35.12
C PRO A 108 0.50 -2.17 34.64
N LEU A 109 0.36 -1.99 33.32
CA LEU A 109 -0.91 -1.76 32.67
C LEU A 109 -1.72 -3.07 32.67
N VAL A 110 -3.01 -3.01 32.98
CA VAL A 110 -3.84 -4.22 33.17
C VAL A 110 -5.14 -4.24 32.38
N HIS A 111 -5.73 -3.08 32.03
CA HIS A 111 -7.03 -3.03 31.36
C HIS A 111 -7.08 -1.99 30.24
N LEU A 112 -7.80 -2.33 29.16
CA LEU A 112 -8.08 -1.54 27.98
C LEU A 112 -9.59 -1.53 27.69
N GLU A 113 -10.17 -0.36 27.46
CA GLU A 113 -11.57 -0.22 27.05
C GLU A 113 -11.71 0.85 25.96
N TRP A 114 -12.24 0.47 24.79
CA TRP A 114 -12.50 1.41 23.71
C TRP A 114 -13.82 2.13 23.91
N GLY A 115 -13.82 3.43 23.59
CA GLY A 115 -15.02 4.23 23.54
C GLY A 115 -16.01 3.76 22.48
N SER A 116 -17.30 3.82 22.84
CA SER A 116 -18.41 3.48 21.94
C SER A 116 -18.77 4.59 20.95
N THR A 117 -18.09 5.74 21.03
CA THR A 117 -18.31 6.90 20.16
C THR A 117 -17.61 6.73 18.79
N ASN A 118 -17.85 7.68 17.88
CA ASN A 118 -17.16 7.69 16.58
C ASN A 118 -15.72 8.25 16.68
N ILE A 119 -15.35 8.82 17.83
CA ILE A 119 -13.98 9.24 18.12
C ILE A 119 -13.31 8.03 18.80
N PRO A 120 -12.23 7.47 18.24
CA PRO A 120 -11.58 6.30 18.81
C PRO A 120 -10.72 6.72 20.01
N GLU A 121 -11.37 6.77 21.16
CA GLU A 121 -10.74 6.99 22.45
C GLU A 121 -10.56 5.67 23.18
N LEU A 122 -9.42 5.50 23.83
CA LEU A 122 -9.04 4.30 24.58
C LEU A 122 -8.77 4.69 26.03
N ALA A 123 -9.52 4.11 26.96
CA ALA A 123 -9.16 4.11 28.36
C ALA A 123 -8.10 3.02 28.61
N ILE A 124 -7.04 3.40 29.32
CA ILE A 124 -5.96 2.52 29.73
C ILE A 124 -5.84 2.62 31.24
N ILE A 125 -5.90 1.48 31.93
CA ILE A 125 -5.90 1.43 33.40
C ILE A 125 -4.72 0.56 33.87
N ASP A 126 -4.02 1.03 34.89
CA ASP A 126 -2.93 0.29 35.52
C ASP A 126 -3.37 -0.48 36.77
N ALA A 127 -2.45 -1.27 37.33
CA ALA A 127 -2.73 -2.18 38.43
C ALA A 127 -3.21 -1.49 39.73
N VAL A 128 -3.00 -0.18 39.89
CA VAL A 128 -3.44 0.60 41.06
C VAL A 128 -4.64 1.51 40.75
N GLY A 129 -5.31 1.28 39.61
CA GLY A 129 -6.59 1.92 39.26
C GLY A 129 -6.47 3.28 38.58
N ARG A 130 -5.26 3.72 38.20
CA ARG A 130 -5.06 5.00 37.52
C ARG A 130 -5.51 4.93 36.06
N VAL A 131 -6.13 6.00 35.56
CA VAL A 131 -6.77 6.01 34.22
C VAL A 131 -6.07 6.98 33.26
N VAL A 132 -5.76 6.53 32.06
CA VAL A 132 -5.29 7.40 30.97
C VAL A 132 -6.26 7.30 29.81
N ILE A 133 -6.65 8.43 29.22
CA ILE A 133 -7.45 8.45 27.98
C ILE A 133 -6.56 8.90 26.84
N VAL A 134 -6.49 8.06 25.82
CA VAL A 134 -5.73 8.29 24.58
C VAL A 134 -6.71 8.37 23.42
N SER A 135 -6.64 9.45 22.64
CA SER A 135 -7.42 9.60 21.41
C SER A 135 -6.56 9.27 20.20
N PHE A 136 -7.12 8.51 19.25
CA PHE A 136 -6.45 8.12 18.02
C PHE A 136 -6.95 8.97 16.85
N SER A 137 -6.10 9.80 16.26
CA SER A 137 -6.50 10.53 15.05
C SER A 137 -6.63 9.57 13.87
N ILE A 138 -7.83 9.49 13.29
CA ILE A 138 -8.15 8.65 12.11
C ILE A 138 -7.30 9.05 10.90
N SER A 139 -6.85 10.31 10.81
CA SER A 139 -6.16 10.84 9.64
C SER A 139 -4.64 10.66 9.65
N LEU A 140 -4.03 10.45 10.82
CA LEU A 140 -2.56 10.42 10.96
C LEU A 140 -2.04 9.20 11.71
N ASN A 141 -2.91 8.30 12.21
CA ASN A 141 -2.53 7.14 13.03
C ASN A 141 -1.62 7.51 14.22
N HIS A 142 -1.68 8.76 14.67
CA HIS A 142 -0.87 9.25 15.78
C HIS A 142 -1.79 9.42 17.00
N PRO A 143 -1.60 8.60 18.06
CA PRO A 143 -2.34 8.80 19.29
C PRO A 143 -1.90 10.08 20.00
N PHE A 144 -2.77 10.66 20.81
CA PHE A 144 -2.42 11.73 21.75
C PHE A 144 -3.22 11.59 23.04
N ILE A 145 -2.64 12.01 24.16
CA ILE A 145 -3.29 11.90 25.48
C ILE A 145 -4.31 13.03 25.62
N THR A 146 -5.56 12.67 25.93
CA THR A 146 -6.63 13.62 26.30
C THR A 146 -6.81 13.73 27.81
N ARG A 147 -6.48 12.68 28.58
CA ARG A 147 -6.49 12.69 30.05
C ARG A 147 -5.30 11.92 30.61
N LYS A 148 -4.51 12.56 31.48
CA LYS A 148 -3.38 11.96 32.21
C LYS A 148 -3.83 11.42 33.57
N TYR A 149 -3.06 10.50 34.13
CA TYR A 149 -3.29 9.97 35.48
C TYR A 149 -2.63 10.76 36.62
N ASP A 150 -2.02 11.91 36.33
CA ASP A 150 -1.14 12.61 37.30
C ASP A 150 -1.87 13.04 38.57
N THR A 151 -3.19 13.18 38.49
CA THR A 151 -4.09 13.59 39.59
C THR A 151 -4.72 12.42 40.34
N ASP A 152 -4.46 11.19 39.92
CA ASP A 152 -5.11 10.00 40.49
C ASP A 152 -4.47 9.60 41.82
N PRO A 153 -5.27 9.26 42.85
CA PRO A 153 -4.73 8.73 44.08
C PRO A 153 -4.08 7.35 43.83
N ILE A 154 -2.91 7.13 44.43
CA ILE A 154 -2.24 5.83 44.41
C ILE A 154 -2.61 5.11 45.71
N ASP A 155 -3.35 4.02 45.60
CA ASP A 155 -3.70 3.13 46.70
C ASP A 155 -3.71 1.69 46.17
N ASP A 156 -3.02 0.78 46.87
CA ASP A 156 -2.96 -0.64 46.51
C ASP A 156 -4.34 -1.32 46.61
N ALA A 157 -5.30 -0.70 47.31
CA ALA A 157 -6.69 -1.15 47.40
C ALA A 157 -7.57 -0.77 46.19
N ASN A 158 -7.10 0.10 45.28
CA ASN A 158 -7.87 0.62 44.14
C ASN A 158 -7.82 -0.27 42.88
N ALA A 159 -7.78 -1.59 43.04
CA ALA A 159 -7.78 -2.50 41.90
C ALA A 159 -9.04 -2.32 41.03
N VAL A 160 -8.88 -2.34 39.71
CA VAL A 160 -10.01 -2.24 38.78
C VAL A 160 -10.83 -3.54 38.79
N VAL A 161 -12.08 -3.44 39.23
CA VAL A 161 -13.02 -4.56 39.35
C VAL A 161 -14.16 -4.53 38.31
N GLY A 162 -14.38 -3.38 37.68
CA GLY A 162 -15.36 -3.16 36.63
C GLY A 162 -15.08 -1.86 35.88
N ALA A 163 -15.32 -1.85 34.57
CA ALA A 163 -15.17 -0.68 33.72
C ALA A 163 -16.31 -0.67 32.68
N HIS A 164 -16.79 0.51 32.30
CA HIS A 164 -17.86 0.65 31.30
C HIS A 164 -17.82 2.01 30.63
N TRP A 165 -17.79 2.02 29.30
CA TRP A 165 -17.89 3.25 28.52
C TRP A 165 -19.35 3.62 28.23
N LEU A 166 -19.78 4.80 28.69
CA LEU A 166 -21.16 5.28 28.49
C LEU A 166 -21.47 5.54 27.00
N ALA A 167 -22.58 4.97 26.50
CA ALA A 167 -23.06 5.19 25.14
C ALA A 167 -23.92 6.46 24.97
N VAL A 168 -24.22 7.18 26.06
CA VAL A 168 -25.09 8.36 26.06
C VAL A 168 -24.23 9.61 26.21
N ALA A 169 -24.04 10.36 25.14
CA ALA A 169 -23.53 11.73 25.24
C ALA A 169 -24.62 12.63 25.87
N PRO A 170 -24.30 13.55 26.79
CA PRO A 170 -25.27 14.54 27.26
C PRO A 170 -25.80 15.35 26.07
N GLN A 171 -27.11 15.64 26.06
CA GLN A 171 -27.77 16.44 24.99
C GLN A 171 -27.14 17.84 24.83
N ASN A 172 -26.47 18.33 25.87
CA ASN A 172 -25.71 19.57 25.87
C ASN A 172 -24.22 19.24 25.84
N GLN A 173 -23.62 19.22 24.64
CA GLN A 173 -22.16 19.16 24.50
C GLN A 173 -21.55 20.46 25.01
N GLN A 174 -20.59 20.37 25.94
CA GLN A 174 -19.73 21.51 26.24
C GLN A 174 -18.83 21.80 25.05
N ASN A 175 -18.82 23.04 24.58
CA ASN A 175 -17.95 23.49 23.50
C ASN A 175 -16.53 23.88 23.99
N ASN A 176 -16.17 23.56 25.23
CA ASN A 176 -14.91 24.00 25.86
C ASN A 176 -13.82 22.92 25.95
N ASN A 177 -14.06 21.69 25.48
CA ASN A 177 -13.15 20.54 25.53
C ASN A 177 -12.56 20.26 26.94
N ARG A 178 -13.21 20.68 28.02
CA ARG A 178 -12.75 20.40 29.39
C ARG A 178 -13.32 19.08 29.88
N MET A 179 -12.44 18.22 30.40
CA MET A 179 -12.82 17.00 31.10
C MET A 179 -13.31 17.34 32.51
N GLU A 180 -14.39 16.70 32.94
CA GLU A 180 -14.90 16.75 34.31
C GLU A 180 -14.84 15.35 34.93
N GLU A 181 -14.51 15.29 36.22
CA GLU A 181 -14.35 14.04 36.95
C GLU A 181 -15.16 14.09 38.25
N THR A 182 -15.85 12.99 38.56
CA THR A 182 -16.63 12.82 39.78
C THR A 182 -16.46 11.39 40.28
N THR A 183 -16.18 11.26 41.56
CA THR A 183 -16.02 9.98 42.26
C THR A 183 -17.13 9.80 43.30
N MET A 184 -17.49 8.54 43.56
CA MET A 184 -18.44 8.16 44.62
C MET A 184 -17.97 6.87 45.25
N GLU A 185 -17.84 6.87 46.57
CA GLU A 185 -17.57 5.67 47.36
C GLU A 185 -18.90 4.92 47.55
N LEU A 186 -18.99 3.69 47.04
CA LEU A 186 -20.21 2.87 47.16
C LEU A 186 -20.33 2.24 48.56
N GLU A 187 -19.21 1.78 49.11
CA GLU A 187 -19.13 1.14 50.43
C GLU A 187 -17.76 1.44 51.06
N SER A 188 -17.71 1.61 52.39
CA SER A 188 -16.47 2.00 53.06
C SER A 188 -15.59 0.81 53.40
N VAL A 189 -14.30 0.87 53.05
CA VAL A 189 -13.28 -0.15 53.33
C VAL A 189 -13.16 -0.47 54.83
N ASN A 190 -13.62 0.44 55.70
CA ASN A 190 -13.61 0.25 57.16
C ASN A 190 -14.71 -0.71 57.67
N SER A 191 -15.67 -1.12 56.83
CA SER A 191 -16.61 -2.19 57.19
C SER A 191 -15.99 -3.57 56.94
N LEU A 192 -15.81 -4.33 58.03
CA LEU A 192 -15.22 -5.68 58.11
C LEU A 192 -15.39 -6.56 56.84
N ASP A 193 -14.26 -6.93 56.22
CA ASP A 193 -14.01 -8.10 55.35
C ASP A 193 -14.76 -8.28 54.00
N GLU A 194 -15.50 -7.29 53.48
CA GLU A 194 -16.20 -7.41 52.19
C GLU A 194 -15.50 -6.71 51.02
N LEU A 195 -14.43 -7.32 50.48
CA LEU A 195 -13.78 -6.83 49.25
C LEU A 195 -14.66 -7.12 48.02
N VAL A 196 -14.85 -6.12 47.17
CA VAL A 196 -15.43 -6.30 45.83
C VAL A 196 -14.43 -7.04 44.96
N THR A 197 -14.84 -8.16 44.38
CA THR A 197 -13.99 -8.98 43.50
C THR A 197 -14.30 -8.75 42.03
N HIS A 198 -15.59 -8.58 41.70
CA HIS A 198 -16.07 -8.38 40.34
C HIS A 198 -17.20 -7.37 40.34
N ALA A 199 -17.18 -6.46 39.37
CA ALA A 199 -18.26 -5.53 39.12
C ALA A 199 -18.61 -5.49 37.63
N ALA A 200 -19.89 -5.35 37.33
CA ALA A 200 -20.39 -5.25 35.97
C ALA A 200 -21.39 -4.10 35.87
N LEU A 201 -21.24 -3.27 34.85
CA LEU A 201 -22.08 -2.11 34.65
C LEU A 201 -22.82 -2.22 33.33
N ALA A 202 -24.03 -1.68 33.28
CA ALA A 202 -24.77 -1.50 32.04
C ALA A 202 -25.63 -0.25 32.09
N SER A 203 -25.73 0.45 30.96
CA SER A 203 -26.66 1.57 30.81
C SER A 203 -28.09 1.05 30.64
N ASP A 204 -28.98 1.41 31.55
CA ASP A 204 -30.41 1.08 31.51
C ASP A 204 -31.24 2.37 31.53
N ARG A 205 -31.75 2.74 30.35
CA ARG A 205 -32.52 3.98 30.13
C ARG A 205 -31.76 5.24 30.55
N ARG A 206 -32.09 5.84 31.69
CA ARG A 206 -31.48 7.07 32.25
C ARG A 206 -30.48 6.80 33.38
N HIS A 207 -30.24 5.53 33.72
CA HIS A 207 -29.44 5.15 34.88
C HIS A 207 -28.39 4.11 34.50
N LEU A 208 -27.38 3.98 35.34
CA LEU A 208 -26.43 2.88 35.33
C LEU A 208 -26.90 1.81 36.30
N LEU A 209 -26.96 0.56 35.85
CA LEU A 209 -27.08 -0.59 36.73
C LEU A 209 -25.68 -1.11 37.02
N VAL A 210 -25.40 -1.38 38.28
CA VAL A 210 -24.11 -1.92 38.75
C VAL A 210 -24.38 -3.19 39.54
N ALA A 211 -23.87 -4.32 39.05
CA ALA A 211 -23.84 -5.56 39.81
C ALA A 211 -22.47 -5.74 40.44
N VAL A 212 -22.43 -6.10 41.72
CA VAL A 212 -21.20 -6.25 42.52
C VAL A 212 -21.19 -7.61 43.18
N ALA A 213 -20.10 -8.36 43.01
CA ALA A 213 -19.83 -9.61 43.71
C ALA A 213 -18.68 -9.44 44.71
N THR A 214 -18.92 -9.85 45.95
CA THR A 214 -17.99 -9.67 47.09
C THR A 214 -17.31 -10.97 47.50
N SER A 215 -16.18 -10.86 48.22
CA SER A 215 -15.47 -11.97 48.85
C SER A 215 -16.36 -12.81 49.78
N SER A 216 -17.39 -12.21 50.38
CA SER A 216 -18.38 -12.84 51.27
C SER A 216 -19.52 -13.55 50.53
N LYS A 217 -19.38 -13.80 49.22
CA LYS A 217 -20.38 -14.46 48.36
C LYS A 217 -21.71 -13.69 48.23
N GLN A 218 -21.71 -12.38 48.48
CA GLN A 218 -22.88 -11.54 48.23
C GLN A 218 -22.86 -10.97 46.82
N LEU A 219 -24.01 -11.02 46.14
CA LEU A 219 -24.29 -10.35 44.89
C LEU A 219 -25.27 -9.20 45.14
N ARG A 220 -24.84 -7.99 44.84
CA ARG A 220 -25.61 -6.75 45.05
C ARG A 220 -25.91 -6.11 43.70
N LEU A 221 -27.11 -5.57 43.57
CA LEU A 221 -27.52 -4.76 42.43
C LEU A 221 -27.81 -3.34 42.90
N LEU A 222 -27.07 -2.39 42.34
CA LEU A 222 -27.22 -0.96 42.59
C LEU A 222 -27.68 -0.25 41.32
N LYS A 223 -28.31 0.89 41.52
CA LYS A 223 -28.70 1.83 40.48
C LYS A 223 -28.01 3.16 40.75
N ILE A 224 -27.29 3.68 39.76
CA ILE A 224 -26.59 4.96 39.83
C ILE A 224 -27.23 5.93 38.84
N GLU A 225 -27.60 7.11 39.32
CA GLU A 225 -28.06 8.23 38.50
C GLU A 225 -26.97 9.29 38.36
N ILE A 226 -26.77 9.79 37.14
CA ILE A 226 -25.80 10.85 36.84
C ILE A 226 -26.57 12.17 36.68
N GLN A 227 -26.34 13.11 37.60
CA GLN A 227 -26.91 14.46 37.56
C GLN A 227 -25.88 15.43 36.95
N TRP A 228 -26.08 15.84 35.70
CA TRP A 228 -25.08 16.59 34.92
C TRP A 228 -24.90 18.07 35.33
N GLY A 229 -25.87 18.67 36.02
CA GLY A 229 -25.87 20.10 36.42
C GLY A 229 -25.62 20.35 37.91
N GLY A 230 -25.20 19.32 38.65
CA GLY A 230 -24.95 19.38 40.09
C GLY A 230 -26.21 19.11 40.94
N PRO A 231 -26.04 19.03 42.27
CA PRO A 231 -27.11 18.68 43.20
C PRO A 231 -28.30 19.65 43.11
N GLY A 232 -29.49 19.12 42.82
CA GLY A 232 -30.75 19.91 42.75
C GLY A 232 -31.06 20.56 41.40
N SER A 233 -30.24 20.34 40.37
CA SER A 233 -30.54 20.79 39.01
C SER A 233 -31.73 20.00 38.41
N GLN A 234 -32.79 20.70 37.98
CA GLN A 234 -33.90 20.04 37.26
C GLN A 234 -33.50 19.76 35.81
N PRO A 235 -33.54 18.50 35.34
CA PRO A 235 -32.96 18.10 34.06
C PRO A 235 -33.68 18.62 32.81
N ASP A 236 -34.93 19.11 32.95
CA ASP A 236 -35.82 19.24 31.79
C ASP A 236 -36.28 20.68 31.45
N LYS A 237 -35.88 21.73 32.17
CA LYS A 237 -36.50 23.07 31.99
C LYS A 237 -35.69 24.15 31.28
N ASN A 238 -34.37 24.07 31.16
CA ASN A 238 -33.59 25.03 30.35
C ASN A 238 -32.29 24.39 29.82
N PRO A 239 -31.98 24.52 28.51
CA PRO A 239 -30.68 24.10 27.99
C PRO A 239 -29.55 24.90 28.65
N LEU A 240 -28.45 24.23 28.98
CA LEU A 240 -27.28 24.88 29.57
C LEU A 240 -26.73 25.94 28.57
N PRO A 241 -26.33 27.14 29.04
CA PRO A 241 -25.64 28.11 28.20
C PRO A 241 -24.40 27.48 27.53
N GLN A 242 -24.07 27.85 26.29
CA GLN A 242 -22.94 27.29 25.52
C GLN A 242 -21.58 27.31 26.24
N ASN A 243 -21.39 28.20 27.22
CA ASN A 243 -20.17 28.36 28.01
C ASN A 243 -20.28 27.84 29.45
N ALA A 244 -21.38 27.19 29.84
CA ALA A 244 -21.56 26.68 31.20
C ALA A 244 -20.69 25.44 31.47
N ARG A 245 -20.14 25.36 32.70
CA ARG A 245 -19.39 24.20 33.17
C ARG A 245 -20.35 23.07 33.59
N LEU A 246 -20.16 21.85 33.10
CA LEU A 246 -20.85 20.67 33.64
C LEU A 246 -20.33 20.40 35.06
N SER A 247 -21.22 19.97 35.95
CA SER A 247 -20.87 19.58 37.32
C SER A 247 -21.56 18.26 37.63
N PRO A 248 -21.04 17.13 37.10
CA PRO A 248 -21.70 15.84 37.30
C PRO A 248 -21.68 15.45 38.79
N SER A 249 -22.80 14.98 39.33
CA SER A 249 -22.88 14.32 40.63
C SER A 249 -23.53 12.95 40.49
N LEU A 250 -23.06 11.97 41.26
CA LEU A 250 -23.56 10.59 41.25
C LEU A 250 -24.51 10.39 42.42
N VAL A 251 -25.63 9.72 42.18
CA VAL A 251 -26.61 9.35 43.21
C VAL A 251 -26.87 7.85 43.15
N GLU A 252 -26.53 7.15 44.22
CA GLU A 252 -26.75 5.71 44.34
C GLU A 252 -28.10 5.34 44.95
N LYS A 253 -28.60 4.15 44.56
CA LYS A 253 -29.75 3.49 45.16
C LYS A 253 -29.55 1.98 45.11
N HIS A 254 -29.49 1.33 46.27
CA HIS A 254 -29.48 -0.13 46.35
C HIS A 254 -30.84 -0.70 45.93
N LEU A 255 -30.83 -1.65 44.99
CA LEU A 255 -32.04 -2.29 44.47
C LEU A 255 -32.31 -3.62 45.14
N ALA A 256 -31.30 -4.49 45.21
CA ALA A 256 -31.45 -5.84 45.74
C ALA A 256 -30.09 -6.43 46.15
N ALA A 257 -30.10 -7.37 47.08
CA ALA A 257 -28.96 -8.19 47.42
C ALA A 257 -29.40 -9.66 47.55
N THR A 258 -28.53 -10.58 47.17
CA THR A 258 -28.74 -12.01 47.34
C THR A 258 -27.40 -12.72 47.51
N THR A 259 -27.41 -13.92 48.06
CA THR A 259 -26.24 -14.80 48.02
C THR A 259 -26.22 -15.52 46.68
N TRP A 260 -25.16 -15.34 45.90
CA TRP A 260 -25.12 -15.88 44.53
C TRP A 260 -24.89 -17.41 44.48
N LEU A 261 -24.56 -18.01 45.64
CA LEU A 261 -24.42 -19.44 45.83
C LEU A 261 -25.26 -19.93 47.02
N GLN A 262 -26.38 -20.61 46.75
CA GLN A 262 -27.16 -21.30 47.80
C GLN A 262 -26.58 -22.71 48.00
N THR A 263 -25.95 -22.96 49.14
CA THR A 263 -25.52 -24.31 49.54
C THR A 263 -26.74 -25.17 49.83
N GLY A 264 -26.94 -26.26 49.08
CA GLY A 264 -27.88 -27.31 49.45
C GLY A 264 -27.40 -28.00 50.73
N SER A 265 -28.33 -28.49 51.56
CA SER A 265 -28.10 -29.12 52.89
C SER A 265 -27.19 -30.37 52.91
N ARG A 266 -26.46 -30.70 51.83
CA ARG A 266 -25.60 -31.89 51.74
C ARG A 266 -24.18 -31.65 51.19
N ASP A 267 -23.81 -30.43 50.80
CA ASP A 267 -22.45 -30.18 50.29
C ASP A 267 -21.51 -29.70 51.42
N ALA A 268 -20.38 -30.40 51.55
CA ALA A 268 -19.43 -30.27 52.64
C ALA A 268 -18.77 -28.88 52.73
N SER A 269 -18.37 -28.51 53.95
CA SER A 269 -17.88 -27.22 54.42
C SER A 269 -16.55 -26.70 53.83
N ASN A 270 -16.13 -27.12 52.64
CA ASN A 270 -14.92 -26.65 51.95
C ASN A 270 -15.24 -26.21 50.50
N ASP A 271 -16.33 -25.47 50.31
CA ASP A 271 -16.78 -25.09 48.96
C ASP A 271 -16.01 -23.85 48.45
N ILE A 272 -15.04 -24.10 47.56
CA ILE A 272 -14.07 -23.18 46.90
C ILE A 272 -14.75 -22.24 45.87
N SER A 273 -16.08 -22.12 45.92
CA SER A 273 -16.94 -21.49 44.90
C SER A 273 -16.69 -20.02 44.55
N MET A 274 -16.13 -19.19 45.46
CA MET A 274 -15.66 -17.83 45.07
C MET A 274 -14.51 -17.90 44.08
N ALA A 275 -13.63 -18.88 44.24
CA ALA A 275 -12.50 -19.09 43.36
C ALA A 275 -12.92 -19.73 42.03
N GLU A 276 -14.20 -19.80 41.68
CA GLU A 276 -14.66 -20.28 40.37
C GLU A 276 -15.28 -19.19 39.49
N LEU A 277 -15.60 -18.01 40.04
CA LEU A 277 -16.19 -16.89 39.29
C LEU A 277 -15.16 -16.30 38.32
N SER A 278 -15.43 -16.38 37.02
CA SER A 278 -14.56 -15.86 35.97
C SER A 278 -15.08 -14.57 35.35
N HIS A 279 -16.41 -14.41 35.21
CA HIS A 279 -17.00 -13.20 34.67
C HIS A 279 -18.31 -12.83 35.36
N LEU A 280 -18.59 -11.53 35.43
CA LEU A 280 -19.86 -10.95 35.85
C LEU A 280 -20.34 -9.99 34.77
N HIS A 281 -21.63 -10.04 34.41
CA HIS A 281 -22.23 -9.16 33.42
C HIS A 281 -23.62 -8.68 33.84
N VAL A 282 -23.98 -7.47 33.42
CA VAL A 282 -25.35 -6.95 33.50
C VAL A 282 -25.92 -6.80 32.11
N LEU A 283 -27.02 -7.48 31.84
CA LEU A 283 -27.82 -7.33 30.63
C LEU A 283 -28.94 -6.31 30.94
N PRO A 284 -28.98 -5.12 30.29
CA PRO A 284 -29.96 -4.07 30.61
C PRO A 284 -31.39 -4.43 30.20
N SER A 285 -32.39 -3.62 30.59
CA SER A 285 -33.76 -3.85 30.12
C SER A 285 -33.87 -3.55 28.63
N ILE A 286 -34.46 -4.46 27.86
CA ILE A 286 -34.71 -4.28 26.42
C ILE A 286 -36.13 -4.69 26.06
N MET A 287 -36.67 -4.09 24.99
CA MET A 287 -37.93 -4.57 24.43
C MET A 287 -37.75 -5.95 23.81
N ASP A 288 -38.73 -6.83 24.08
CA ASP A 288 -38.78 -8.16 23.52
C ASP A 288 -38.89 -8.14 21.97
N ASN A 289 -38.71 -9.29 21.33
CA ASN A 289 -38.78 -9.37 19.87
C ASN A 289 -40.16 -9.00 19.29
N THR A 290 -41.22 -9.02 20.09
CA THR A 290 -42.57 -8.59 19.67
C THR A 290 -42.82 -7.10 19.83
N GLY A 291 -41.94 -6.38 20.56
CA GLY A 291 -42.10 -4.96 20.89
C GLY A 291 -43.24 -4.67 21.88
N LYS A 292 -43.78 -5.69 22.55
CA LYS A 292 -44.95 -5.57 23.43
C LYS A 292 -44.59 -5.56 24.91
N SER A 293 -43.45 -6.15 25.28
CA SER A 293 -43.02 -6.29 26.66
C SER A 293 -41.58 -5.86 26.84
N ILE A 294 -41.26 -5.35 28.03
CA ILE A 294 -39.88 -5.02 28.40
C ILE A 294 -39.35 -6.16 29.26
N VAL A 295 -38.27 -6.77 28.80
CA VAL A 295 -37.56 -7.80 29.56
C VAL A 295 -36.79 -7.11 30.69
N PRO A 296 -36.90 -7.62 31.93
CA PRO A 296 -36.20 -7.04 33.07
C PRO A 296 -34.68 -7.13 32.89
N PRO A 297 -33.90 -6.30 33.59
CA PRO A 297 -32.45 -6.45 33.64
C PRO A 297 -32.07 -7.83 34.20
N THR A 298 -31.02 -8.44 33.63
CA THR A 298 -30.54 -9.77 34.02
C THR A 298 -29.07 -9.71 34.39
N ILE A 299 -28.74 -10.18 35.59
CA ILE A 299 -27.36 -10.39 36.03
C ILE A 299 -26.93 -11.78 35.58
N VAL A 300 -25.75 -11.89 35.00
CA VAL A 300 -25.14 -13.15 34.54
C VAL A 300 -23.81 -13.34 35.25
N ALA A 301 -23.65 -14.44 35.98
CA ALA A 301 -22.39 -14.83 36.59
C ALA A 301 -21.89 -16.12 35.93
N ILE A 302 -20.67 -16.10 35.43
CA ILE A 302 -20.04 -17.24 34.74
C ILE A 302 -19.02 -17.84 35.68
N ARG A 303 -19.18 -19.13 35.98
CA ARG A 303 -18.25 -19.93 36.76
C ARG A 303 -17.53 -20.92 35.87
N THR A 304 -16.22 -20.98 35.99
CA THR A 304 -15.37 -21.79 35.13
C THR A 304 -14.54 -22.77 35.95
N ARG A 305 -14.67 -24.05 35.64
CA ARG A 305 -13.99 -25.17 36.31
C ARG A 305 -13.02 -25.85 35.35
N PRO A 306 -11.70 -25.75 35.57
CA PRO A 306 -10.73 -26.51 34.80
C PRO A 306 -10.86 -28.01 35.14
N PRO A 307 -10.48 -28.91 34.21
CA PRO A 307 -10.47 -30.34 34.47
C PRO A 307 -9.48 -30.65 35.60
N THR A 308 -9.88 -31.48 36.57
CA THR A 308 -8.99 -31.84 37.69
C THR A 308 -7.81 -32.67 37.17
N PRO A 309 -6.55 -32.36 37.52
CA PRO A 309 -5.40 -33.18 37.11
C PRO A 309 -5.61 -34.65 37.51
N GLY A 310 -5.65 -35.56 36.54
CA GLY A 310 -5.86 -36.99 36.77
C GLY A 310 -7.33 -37.47 36.80
N SER A 311 -8.32 -36.60 36.56
CA SER A 311 -9.72 -37.02 36.36
C SER A 311 -10.13 -36.99 34.88
N TYR A 312 -11.04 -37.88 34.48
CA TYR A 312 -11.67 -37.88 33.14
C TYR A 312 -12.74 -36.79 32.98
N GLN A 313 -12.89 -35.88 33.94
CA GLN A 313 -13.92 -34.84 33.87
C GLN A 313 -13.54 -33.79 32.83
N VAL A 314 -14.47 -33.51 31.91
CA VAL A 314 -14.33 -32.44 30.91
C VAL A 314 -14.40 -31.08 31.61
N ALA A 315 -13.70 -30.07 31.10
CA ALA A 315 -13.83 -28.69 31.58
C ALA A 315 -15.31 -28.26 31.56
N GLN A 316 -15.78 -27.60 32.62
CA GLN A 316 -17.19 -27.18 32.74
C GLN A 316 -17.30 -25.68 32.99
N THR A 317 -18.25 -25.05 32.31
CA THR A 317 -18.72 -23.69 32.62
C THR A 317 -20.16 -23.75 33.12
N VAL A 318 -20.46 -23.05 34.21
CA VAL A 318 -21.82 -22.86 34.71
C VAL A 318 -22.19 -21.39 34.63
N ILE A 319 -23.31 -21.10 33.98
CA ILE A 319 -23.84 -19.74 33.82
C ILE A 319 -25.06 -19.61 34.75
N ASP A 320 -24.88 -18.89 35.85
CA ASP A 320 -25.95 -18.53 36.78
C ASP A 320 -26.57 -17.17 36.36
N ARG A 321 -27.91 -17.07 36.45
CA ARG A 321 -28.66 -15.90 35.96
C ARG A 321 -29.68 -15.43 36.98
N TRP A 322 -29.83 -14.11 37.16
CA TRP A 322 -30.84 -13.49 38.01
C TRP A 322 -31.55 -12.35 37.31
N GLU A 323 -32.88 -12.38 37.29
CA GLU A 323 -33.69 -11.27 36.77
C GLU A 323 -34.07 -10.30 37.89
N ALA A 324 -33.90 -9.01 37.64
CA ALA A 324 -34.33 -7.94 38.53
C ALA A 324 -35.82 -7.65 38.31
N VAL A 325 -36.68 -8.29 39.11
CA VAL A 325 -38.13 -8.18 39.00
C VAL A 325 -38.67 -7.26 40.09
N SER A 326 -39.50 -6.29 39.71
CA SER A 326 -40.27 -5.47 40.66
C SER A 326 -41.54 -6.20 41.07
N GLU A 327 -41.80 -6.35 42.37
CA GLU A 327 -43.06 -6.95 42.82
C GLU A 327 -44.23 -5.95 42.65
N PRO A 328 -45.38 -6.36 42.10
CA PRO A 328 -46.59 -5.55 42.20
C PRO A 328 -47.01 -5.45 43.67
N ARG A 329 -47.41 -4.24 44.13
CA ARG A 329 -47.89 -4.02 45.50
C ARG A 329 -48.94 -5.07 45.86
N GLN A 330 -48.78 -5.76 46.99
CA GLN A 330 -49.92 -6.36 47.65
C GLN A 330 -50.83 -5.20 48.08
N ASN A 331 -52.04 -5.12 47.52
CA ASN A 331 -53.02 -4.16 48.00
C ASN A 331 -53.26 -4.44 49.48
N LEU A 332 -52.93 -3.48 50.35
CA LEU A 332 -53.28 -3.56 51.76
C LEU A 332 -54.79 -3.79 51.86
N HIS A 333 -55.19 -4.65 52.81
CA HIS A 333 -56.61 -4.94 53.04
C HIS A 333 -57.37 -3.61 53.28
N PRO A 334 -58.57 -3.38 52.70
CA PRO A 334 -59.29 -2.11 52.78
C PRO A 334 -59.53 -1.57 54.20
N ALA A 335 -59.46 -2.45 55.20
CA ALA A 335 -59.51 -2.09 56.63
C ALA A 335 -58.38 -1.11 57.06
N PHE A 336 -57.23 -1.12 56.38
CA PHE A 336 -56.12 -0.21 56.68
C PHE A 336 -56.30 1.21 56.11
N GLU A 337 -57.22 1.43 55.17
CA GLU A 337 -57.54 2.79 54.69
C GLU A 337 -58.29 3.62 55.75
N GLN A 338 -58.99 2.98 56.69
CA GLN A 338 -59.77 3.67 57.73
C GLN A 338 -58.91 4.24 58.87
N LEU A 339 -57.62 3.87 58.94
CA LEU A 339 -56.69 4.34 59.97
C LEU A 339 -55.96 5.65 59.61
N GLY A 340 -56.10 6.14 58.37
CA GLY A 340 -55.25 7.19 57.78
C GLY A 340 -55.67 8.66 57.98
N ASN A 341 -56.62 8.99 58.86
CA ASN A 341 -57.16 10.36 58.98
C ASN A 341 -56.50 11.25 60.04
N ARG A 342 -55.26 10.97 60.50
CA ARG A 342 -54.53 11.89 61.39
C ARG A 342 -53.04 12.05 61.02
N ARG A 343 -52.76 13.24 60.47
CA ARG A 343 -51.54 14.07 60.53
C ARG A 343 -50.33 13.74 59.64
N ASN A 344 -50.00 14.74 58.81
CA ASN A 344 -48.66 15.24 58.42
C ASN A 344 -47.47 14.30 58.61
N SER A 345 -47.31 13.39 57.66
CA SER A 345 -46.00 12.83 57.32
C SER A 345 -45.95 12.78 55.80
N ASP A 346 -44.95 13.43 55.21
CA ASP A 346 -44.64 13.32 53.79
C ASP A 346 -44.52 11.84 53.44
N ALA A 347 -45.56 11.29 52.81
CA ALA A 347 -45.51 9.96 52.24
C ALA A 347 -44.62 10.05 51.00
N THR A 348 -43.30 9.93 51.19
CA THR A 348 -42.38 9.58 50.09
C THR A 348 -42.97 8.37 49.37
N GLU A 349 -43.22 8.50 48.07
CA GLU A 349 -43.63 7.39 47.21
C GLU A 349 -42.61 6.25 47.34
N GLN A 350 -42.89 5.27 48.21
CA GLN A 350 -42.08 4.07 48.32
C GLN A 350 -42.26 3.25 47.03
N THR A 351 -41.20 3.21 46.23
CA THR A 351 -41.07 2.40 45.02
C THR A 351 -41.09 0.92 45.41
N ALA A 352 -41.81 0.09 44.65
CA ALA A 352 -41.89 -1.34 44.95
C ALA A 352 -40.49 -1.98 45.03
N PRO A 353 -40.24 -2.87 46.02
CA PRO A 353 -38.94 -3.49 46.19
C PRO A 353 -38.58 -4.34 44.96
N THR A 354 -37.35 -4.18 44.49
CA THR A 354 -36.77 -5.04 43.45
C THR A 354 -36.23 -6.30 44.10
N ARG A 355 -36.50 -7.48 43.54
CA ARG A 355 -35.90 -8.75 43.96
C ARG A 355 -35.14 -9.39 42.81
N LEU A 356 -34.08 -10.12 43.14
CA LEU A 356 -33.31 -10.93 42.19
C LEU A 356 -33.90 -12.34 42.13
N ARG A 357 -34.63 -12.65 41.04
CA ARG A 357 -35.18 -13.98 40.78
C ARG A 357 -34.11 -14.83 40.09
N LYS A 358 -33.57 -15.84 40.79
CA LYS A 358 -32.62 -16.81 40.20
C LYS A 358 -33.34 -17.67 39.15
N LEU A 359 -32.73 -17.79 37.97
CA LEU A 359 -33.17 -18.70 36.90
C LEU A 359 -32.37 -20.00 36.96
N GLU A 360 -32.81 -21.01 36.20
CA GLU A 360 -32.08 -22.28 36.08
C GLU A 360 -30.66 -22.04 35.50
N PRO A 361 -29.61 -22.58 36.16
CA PRO A 361 -28.24 -22.51 35.67
C PRO A 361 -28.07 -23.28 34.35
N ILE A 362 -27.24 -22.75 33.45
CA ILE A 362 -26.87 -23.41 32.20
C ILE A 362 -25.47 -24.01 32.35
N VAL A 363 -25.32 -25.30 32.05
CA VAL A 363 -24.04 -26.01 32.13
C VAL A 363 -23.52 -26.29 30.73
N LEU A 364 -22.26 -25.91 30.48
CA LEU A 364 -21.54 -26.14 29.23
C LEU A 364 -20.34 -27.05 29.49
N ASN A 365 -20.08 -27.99 28.59
CA ASN A 365 -18.91 -28.88 28.62
C ASN A 365 -17.67 -28.22 27.98
N LYS A 366 -17.63 -26.89 27.94
CA LYS A 366 -16.56 -26.07 27.39
C LYS A 366 -16.25 -24.93 28.35
N MET A 367 -15.04 -24.40 28.22
CA MET A 367 -14.53 -23.36 29.08
C MET A 367 -14.73 -21.99 28.42
N VAL A 368 -15.66 -21.18 28.91
CA VAL A 368 -15.90 -19.82 28.38
C VAL A 368 -14.80 -18.88 28.85
N ILE A 369 -14.24 -18.10 27.91
CA ILE A 369 -13.17 -17.10 28.15
C ILE A 369 -13.60 -15.67 27.83
N ASN A 370 -14.72 -15.52 27.11
CA ASN A 370 -15.29 -14.22 26.78
C ASN A 370 -16.80 -14.32 26.62
N PHE A 371 -17.51 -13.30 27.08
CA PHE A 371 -18.95 -13.16 27.00
C PHE A 371 -19.30 -11.71 26.65
N GLN A 372 -20.08 -11.52 25.58
CA GLN A 372 -20.53 -10.19 25.17
C GLN A 372 -21.90 -10.25 24.49
N SER A 373 -22.60 -9.12 24.44
CA SER A 373 -23.89 -9.02 23.74
C SER A 373 -23.76 -8.18 22.46
N ILE A 374 -24.42 -8.62 21.39
CA ILE A 374 -24.39 -8.01 20.05
C ILE A 374 -25.82 -7.73 19.57
N GLN A 375 -25.98 -7.11 18.39
CA GLN A 375 -27.28 -6.84 17.77
C GLN A 375 -28.28 -6.15 18.72
N PHE A 376 -27.89 -4.99 19.29
CA PHE A 376 -28.66 -4.25 20.30
C PHE A 376 -28.98 -5.08 21.55
N GLY A 377 -28.07 -5.98 21.91
CA GLY A 377 -28.17 -6.85 23.07
C GLY A 377 -29.01 -8.11 22.85
N LYS A 378 -29.59 -8.33 21.66
CA LYS A 378 -30.51 -9.45 21.42
C LYS A 378 -29.83 -10.81 21.27
N VAL A 379 -28.54 -10.82 20.93
CA VAL A 379 -27.75 -12.05 20.76
C VAL A 379 -26.55 -12.01 21.69
N LEU A 380 -26.26 -13.14 22.33
CA LEU A 380 -25.13 -13.35 23.21
C LEU A 380 -24.04 -14.12 22.46
N VAL A 381 -22.79 -13.70 22.61
CA VAL A 381 -21.62 -14.34 21.99
C VAL A 381 -20.74 -14.90 23.09
N LEU A 382 -20.58 -16.22 23.08
CA LEU A 382 -19.70 -16.95 24.00
C LEU A 382 -18.48 -17.41 23.22
N THR A 383 -17.29 -17.03 23.66
CA THR A 383 -16.04 -17.58 23.10
C THR A 383 -15.43 -18.57 24.07
N MET A 384 -15.01 -19.70 23.53
CA MET A 384 -14.49 -20.83 24.27
C MET A 384 -12.96 -20.84 24.26
N ALA A 385 -12.37 -21.54 25.23
CA ALA A 385 -10.93 -21.67 25.39
C ALA A 385 -10.19 -22.31 24.21
N ASP A 386 -10.91 -23.10 23.41
CA ASP A 386 -10.44 -23.74 22.17
C ASP A 386 -10.59 -22.84 20.93
N GLY A 387 -11.00 -21.58 21.10
CA GLY A 387 -11.21 -20.61 20.02
C GLY A 387 -12.59 -20.71 19.35
N THR A 388 -13.43 -21.69 19.73
CA THR A 388 -14.79 -21.82 19.17
C THR A 388 -15.72 -20.73 19.69
N VAL A 389 -16.70 -20.33 18.87
CA VAL A 389 -17.63 -19.23 19.18
C VAL A 389 -19.07 -19.71 19.02
N GLU A 390 -19.86 -19.60 20.08
CA GLU A 390 -21.30 -19.91 20.10
C GLU A 390 -22.13 -18.62 20.16
N TYR A 391 -23.26 -18.61 19.44
CA TYR A 391 -24.21 -17.49 19.41
C TYR A 391 -25.54 -17.95 20.00
N ARG A 392 -25.99 -17.29 21.06
CA ARG A 392 -27.18 -17.69 21.81
C ARG A 392 -28.21 -16.58 21.88
N ASP A 393 -29.48 -16.94 21.84
CA ASP A 393 -30.57 -15.99 22.01
C ASP A 393 -30.51 -15.42 23.43
N ARG A 394 -30.63 -14.10 23.58
CA ARG A 394 -30.53 -13.45 24.90
C ARG A 394 -31.62 -13.93 25.86
N TYR A 395 -32.78 -14.34 25.35
CA TYR A 395 -33.94 -14.69 26.17
C TYR A 395 -33.95 -16.18 26.51
N THR A 396 -33.84 -17.05 25.51
CA THR A 396 -33.87 -18.52 25.72
C THR A 396 -32.51 -19.09 26.10
N PHE A 397 -31.41 -18.40 25.75
CA PHE A 397 -30.03 -18.92 25.81
C PHE A 397 -29.78 -20.16 24.95
N GLU A 398 -30.71 -20.49 24.05
CA GLU A 398 -30.53 -21.52 23.03
C GLU A 398 -29.62 -21.00 21.91
N GLU A 399 -28.91 -21.92 21.27
CA GLU A 399 -28.01 -21.60 20.17
C GLU A 399 -28.80 -21.23 18.90
N ILE A 400 -28.48 -20.09 18.28
CA ILE A 400 -29.27 -19.50 17.17
C ILE A 400 -28.83 -20.04 15.79
N TYR A 401 -27.56 -20.40 15.63
CA TYR A 401 -26.95 -20.72 14.33
C TYR A 401 -26.53 -22.19 14.20
N ALA A 402 -27.25 -23.09 14.87
CA ALA A 402 -26.97 -24.53 14.83
C ALA A 402 -27.35 -25.19 13.48
N THR A 403 -28.17 -24.53 12.66
CA THR A 403 -28.64 -25.04 11.36
C THR A 403 -28.50 -23.99 10.27
N GLU A 404 -28.18 -24.44 9.05
CA GLU A 404 -28.13 -23.57 7.88
C GLU A 404 -29.52 -23.16 7.39
N ASP A 405 -29.69 -21.89 7.02
CA ASP A 405 -30.90 -21.28 6.45
C ASP A 405 -30.51 -20.30 5.33
N THR A 406 -30.93 -20.60 4.10
CA THR A 406 -30.71 -19.77 2.91
C THR A 406 -31.87 -18.83 2.59
N ASP A 407 -33.02 -19.00 3.24
CA ASP A 407 -34.25 -18.23 2.99
C ASP A 407 -34.33 -16.98 3.88
N LYS A 408 -33.82 -17.05 5.11
CA LYS A 408 -33.82 -15.93 6.07
C LYS A 408 -32.44 -15.63 6.63
N VAL A 409 -31.69 -14.85 5.86
CA VAL A 409 -30.30 -14.48 6.21
C VAL A 409 -30.23 -13.15 6.95
N MET A 410 -29.83 -13.20 8.21
CA MET A 410 -29.48 -12.06 9.08
C MET A 410 -28.00 -12.05 9.47
N ASN A 411 -27.32 -13.19 9.36
CA ASN A 411 -25.89 -13.36 9.67
C ASN A 411 -25.26 -14.41 8.74
N LEU A 412 -23.98 -14.22 8.37
CA LEU A 412 -23.21 -15.16 7.54
C LEU A 412 -23.15 -16.58 8.11
N ARG A 413 -23.18 -16.72 9.45
CA ARG A 413 -23.20 -18.02 10.12
C ARG A 413 -24.40 -18.87 9.73
N GLN A 414 -25.56 -18.26 9.50
CA GLN A 414 -26.77 -18.97 9.06
C GLN A 414 -26.59 -19.58 7.67
N VAL A 415 -25.66 -19.07 6.86
CA VAL A 415 -25.41 -19.58 5.50
C VAL A 415 -24.34 -20.69 5.51
N GLY A 416 -23.70 -20.95 6.66
CA GLY A 416 -22.64 -21.96 6.81
C GLY A 416 -21.22 -21.39 6.96
N TRP A 417 -21.04 -20.06 7.07
CA TRP A 417 -19.72 -19.47 7.31
C TRP A 417 -19.21 -19.79 8.72
N THR A 418 -17.92 -20.01 8.91
CA THR A 418 -17.30 -20.36 10.22
C THR A 418 -15.94 -19.68 10.40
N PHE A 419 -15.40 -19.61 11.64
CA PHE A 419 -14.07 -19.02 11.88
C PHE A 419 -12.96 -20.04 11.58
N ASP A 420 -11.86 -19.56 11.00
CA ASP A 420 -10.65 -20.33 10.72
C ASP A 420 -9.66 -20.35 11.91
N GLY A 421 -9.89 -21.19 12.92
CA GLY A 421 -8.89 -21.30 13.98
C GLY A 421 -9.35 -21.94 15.25
N GLU A 422 -9.45 -23.27 15.23
CA GLU A 422 -9.41 -24.03 16.47
C GLU A 422 -8.00 -23.95 17.06
N GLY A 423 -7.91 -23.60 18.34
CA GLY A 423 -6.65 -23.52 19.07
C GLY A 423 -6.77 -22.84 20.43
N PRO A 424 -5.85 -23.11 21.36
CA PRO A 424 -5.90 -22.52 22.68
C PRO A 424 -5.78 -20.98 22.61
N CYS A 425 -6.77 -20.29 23.20
CA CYS A 425 -6.87 -18.83 23.14
C CYS A 425 -7.10 -18.22 24.53
N GLN A 426 -6.27 -17.26 24.95
CA GLN A 426 -6.38 -16.61 26.27
C GLN A 426 -7.41 -15.48 26.30
N GLN A 427 -7.38 -14.60 25.30
CA GLN A 427 -8.31 -13.48 25.16
C GLN A 427 -8.67 -13.28 23.69
N VAL A 428 -9.87 -12.75 23.44
CA VAL A 428 -10.34 -12.40 22.11
C VAL A 428 -10.91 -10.99 22.08
N ALA A 429 -10.78 -10.34 20.92
CA ALA A 429 -11.53 -9.13 20.61
C ALA A 429 -12.16 -9.26 19.21
N PHE A 430 -13.44 -8.96 19.09
CA PHE A 430 -14.17 -9.04 17.82
C PHE A 430 -14.06 -7.74 17.04
N SER A 431 -14.02 -7.85 15.72
CA SER A 431 -14.14 -6.70 14.84
C SER A 431 -15.52 -6.05 14.98
N PRO A 432 -15.68 -4.77 14.56
CA PRO A 432 -16.97 -4.10 14.61
C PRO A 432 -18.08 -4.79 13.81
N THR A 433 -17.72 -5.52 12.75
CA THR A 433 -18.68 -6.29 11.93
C THR A 433 -18.95 -7.69 12.50
N GLN A 434 -18.13 -8.15 13.45
CA GLN A 434 -18.18 -9.47 14.09
C GLN A 434 -17.87 -10.63 13.13
N CYS A 435 -17.41 -10.33 11.92
CA CYS A 435 -16.97 -11.31 10.94
C CYS A 435 -15.48 -11.64 11.06
N SER A 436 -14.76 -10.98 11.97
CA SER A 436 -13.39 -11.28 12.34
C SER A 436 -13.20 -11.17 13.86
N MET A 437 -12.18 -11.86 14.36
CA MET A 437 -11.71 -11.72 15.72
C MET A 437 -10.18 -11.78 15.77
N ILE A 438 -9.61 -11.08 16.72
CA ILE A 438 -8.22 -11.25 17.12
C ILE A 438 -8.18 -12.19 18.31
N GLN A 439 -7.31 -13.17 18.25
CA GLN A 439 -7.04 -14.16 19.29
C GLN A 439 -5.63 -13.92 19.85
N MET A 440 -5.50 -13.92 21.16
CA MET A 440 -4.21 -14.05 21.84
C MET A 440 -3.97 -15.52 22.18
N SER A 441 -2.87 -16.10 21.70
CA SER A 441 -2.46 -17.48 22.01
C SER A 441 -1.72 -17.57 23.35
N GLU A 442 -1.46 -18.79 23.83
CA GLU A 442 -0.79 -19.03 25.12
C GLU A 442 0.63 -18.45 25.22
N ASP A 443 1.31 -18.31 24.08
CA ASP A 443 2.64 -17.69 23.98
C ASP A 443 2.58 -16.15 23.85
N GLY A 444 1.41 -15.55 24.06
CA GLY A 444 1.18 -14.10 23.93
C GLY A 444 1.17 -13.58 22.49
N LYS A 445 1.27 -14.46 21.48
CA LYS A 445 1.17 -14.04 20.08
C LYS A 445 -0.26 -13.70 19.70
N ILE A 446 -0.38 -12.77 18.77
CA ILE A 446 -1.65 -12.29 18.25
C ILE A 446 -1.91 -12.95 16.90
N LYS A 447 -3.05 -13.63 16.79
CA LYS A 447 -3.55 -14.27 15.56
C LYS A 447 -4.84 -13.57 15.13
N TRP A 448 -4.98 -13.34 13.83
CA TRP A 448 -6.25 -12.90 13.24
C TRP A 448 -7.00 -14.10 12.70
N CYS A 449 -8.26 -14.24 13.11
CA CYS A 449 -9.21 -15.24 12.65
C CYS A 449 -10.39 -14.53 11.97
N LYS A 450 -10.79 -15.00 10.80
CA LYS A 450 -11.85 -14.40 9.98
C LYS A 450 -12.84 -15.46 9.52
N LEU A 451 -14.05 -15.04 9.20
CA LEU A 451 -15.03 -15.98 8.65
C LEU A 451 -14.56 -16.49 7.29
N GLN A 452 -14.71 -17.80 7.10
CA GLN A 452 -14.49 -18.50 5.85
C GLN A 452 -15.70 -19.38 5.55
N TYR A 453 -15.90 -19.68 4.27
CA TYR A 453 -16.92 -20.64 3.85
C TYR A 453 -16.28 -22.04 3.74
N PRO A 454 -16.58 -22.98 4.65
CA PRO A 454 -15.86 -24.25 4.77
C PRO A 454 -16.19 -25.25 3.66
N LEU A 455 -17.38 -25.16 3.04
CA LEU A 455 -17.86 -26.09 2.01
C LEU A 455 -17.22 -25.86 0.61
N GLY A 456 -16.15 -25.05 0.53
CA GLY A 456 -15.46 -24.75 -0.72
C GLY A 456 -16.01 -23.52 -1.43
N ASP A 457 -16.64 -23.70 -2.59
CA ASP A 457 -17.16 -22.59 -3.42
C ASP A 457 -18.62 -22.22 -3.06
N ILE A 458 -18.90 -20.93 -2.85
CA ILE A 458 -20.25 -20.40 -2.57
C ILE A 458 -21.17 -20.41 -3.80
N GLY A 459 -20.67 -20.75 -4.99
CA GLY A 459 -21.41 -20.68 -6.26
C GLY A 459 -20.99 -19.47 -7.11
N ASN A 460 -21.64 -19.26 -8.26
CA ASN A 460 -21.22 -18.26 -9.24
C ASN A 460 -22.33 -17.28 -9.67
N SER A 461 -23.58 -17.48 -9.23
CA SER A 461 -24.68 -16.60 -9.59
C SER A 461 -25.79 -16.58 -8.55
N ASN A 462 -26.64 -15.55 -8.60
CA ASN A 462 -27.84 -15.45 -7.76
C ASN A 462 -28.90 -16.57 -7.99
N GLN A 463 -28.67 -17.50 -8.92
CA GLN A 463 -29.49 -18.71 -9.05
C GLN A 463 -29.09 -19.79 -8.05
N ASP A 464 -27.86 -19.74 -7.54
CA ASP A 464 -27.36 -20.66 -6.51
C ASP A 464 -27.80 -20.15 -5.14
N ALA A 465 -28.53 -20.96 -4.36
CA ALA A 465 -29.09 -20.54 -3.07
C ALA A 465 -28.01 -20.05 -2.08
N HIS A 466 -26.89 -20.77 -1.97
CA HIS A 466 -25.78 -20.38 -1.09
C HIS A 466 -25.04 -19.12 -1.57
N TYR A 467 -24.96 -18.87 -2.88
CA TYR A 467 -24.37 -17.64 -3.42
C TYR A 467 -25.25 -16.45 -3.05
N ALA A 468 -26.54 -16.53 -3.37
CA ALA A 468 -27.51 -15.46 -3.08
C ALA A 468 -27.58 -15.18 -1.57
N ALA A 469 -27.64 -16.23 -0.75
CA ALA A 469 -27.64 -16.14 0.70
C ALA A 469 -26.33 -15.52 1.24
N SER A 470 -25.16 -15.91 0.71
CA SER A 470 -23.87 -15.35 1.12
C SER A 470 -23.77 -13.87 0.75
N VAL A 471 -24.16 -13.50 -0.48
CA VAL A 471 -24.19 -12.09 -0.92
C VAL A 471 -25.11 -11.25 -0.02
N ALA A 472 -26.29 -11.77 0.32
CA ALA A 472 -27.21 -11.12 1.26
C ALA A 472 -26.60 -10.96 2.66
N GLY A 473 -26.01 -12.02 3.22
CA GLY A 473 -25.36 -11.98 4.54
C GLY A 473 -24.19 -10.99 4.61
N LEU A 474 -23.34 -10.97 3.58
CA LEU A 474 -22.23 -10.01 3.46
C LEU A 474 -22.75 -8.57 3.35
N ALA A 475 -23.84 -8.37 2.60
CA ALA A 475 -24.47 -7.07 2.42
C ALA A 475 -25.08 -6.56 3.73
N VAL A 476 -25.74 -7.41 4.51
CA VAL A 476 -26.31 -7.05 5.83
C VAL A 476 -25.19 -6.65 6.81
N ALA A 477 -24.13 -7.45 6.93
CA ALA A 477 -23.01 -7.16 7.82
C ALA A 477 -22.36 -5.81 7.50
N THR A 478 -22.05 -5.59 6.22
CA THR A 478 -21.36 -4.36 5.77
C THR A 478 -22.27 -3.15 5.80
N SER A 479 -23.55 -3.30 5.44
CA SER A 479 -24.53 -2.21 5.52
C SER A 479 -24.77 -1.77 6.96
N SER A 480 -24.80 -2.70 7.91
CA SER A 480 -24.87 -2.37 9.34
C SER A 480 -23.65 -1.54 9.77
N ALA A 481 -22.43 -1.97 9.41
CA ALA A 481 -21.21 -1.23 9.71
C ALA A 481 -21.23 0.19 9.10
N VAL A 482 -21.63 0.32 7.84
CA VAL A 482 -21.79 1.61 7.16
C VAL A 482 -22.81 2.51 7.86
N TRP A 483 -23.96 1.97 8.27
CA TRP A 483 -25.00 2.72 8.98
C TRP A 483 -24.51 3.24 10.34
N TYR A 484 -23.78 2.41 11.08
CA TYR A 484 -23.21 2.79 12.36
C TYR A 484 -21.89 3.56 12.26
N GLN A 485 -21.38 3.85 11.05
CA GLN A 485 -20.07 4.48 10.83
C GLN A 485 -18.93 3.71 11.51
N ALA A 486 -18.97 2.38 11.44
CA ALA A 486 -17.93 1.48 11.91
C ALA A 486 -17.00 1.06 10.77
N ASN A 487 -15.76 0.68 11.11
CA ASN A 487 -14.81 0.09 10.18
C ASN A 487 -15.30 -1.28 9.68
N TYR A 488 -15.02 -1.58 8.41
CA TYR A 488 -15.42 -2.82 7.71
C TYR A 488 -14.26 -3.39 6.88
N ASP A 489 -13.01 -3.11 7.24
CA ASP A 489 -11.83 -3.59 6.50
C ASP A 489 -11.70 -5.12 6.57
N ASP A 490 -12.17 -5.71 7.65
CA ASP A 490 -12.27 -7.16 7.79
C ASP A 490 -13.21 -7.79 6.76
N MET A 491 -14.32 -7.12 6.43
CA MET A 491 -15.21 -7.56 5.36
C MET A 491 -14.53 -7.52 3.99
N LEU A 492 -13.72 -6.48 3.73
CA LEU A 492 -12.95 -6.39 2.49
C LEU A 492 -11.96 -7.56 2.37
N ALA A 493 -11.32 -7.94 3.48
CA ALA A 493 -10.41 -9.07 3.52
C ALA A 493 -11.10 -10.43 3.36
N ILE A 494 -12.30 -10.60 3.93
CA ILE A 494 -13.12 -11.81 3.79
C ILE A 494 -13.62 -11.96 2.35
N VAL A 495 -13.98 -10.85 1.71
CA VAL A 495 -14.50 -10.82 0.34
C VAL A 495 -13.39 -10.93 -0.72
N ALA A 496 -12.17 -10.50 -0.43
CA ALA A 496 -11.06 -10.45 -1.39
C ALA A 496 -10.89 -11.72 -2.26
N PRO A 497 -10.95 -12.96 -1.73
CA PRO A 497 -10.84 -14.18 -2.54
C PRO A 497 -11.93 -14.34 -3.62
N TYR A 498 -13.11 -13.78 -3.40
CA TYR A 498 -14.27 -13.89 -4.29
C TYR A 498 -14.29 -12.83 -5.40
N THR A 499 -13.35 -11.88 -5.39
CA THR A 499 -13.25 -10.81 -6.41
C THR A 499 -12.91 -11.33 -7.81
N SER A 500 -12.42 -12.56 -7.93
CA SER A 500 -12.18 -13.27 -9.19
C SER A 500 -13.48 -13.67 -9.91
N LYS A 501 -14.61 -13.74 -9.19
CA LYS A 501 -15.91 -14.12 -9.74
C LYS A 501 -16.52 -12.96 -10.53
N LYS A 502 -16.91 -13.22 -11.78
CA LYS A 502 -17.27 -12.22 -12.81
C LYS A 502 -18.29 -11.17 -12.36
N ARG A 503 -19.27 -11.53 -11.52
CA ARG A 503 -20.39 -10.66 -11.11
C ARG A 503 -20.47 -10.38 -9.61
N PHE A 504 -19.61 -10.99 -8.80
CA PHE A 504 -19.73 -10.97 -7.35
C PHE A 504 -19.75 -9.56 -6.77
N ILE A 505 -18.79 -8.72 -7.16
CA ILE A 505 -18.71 -7.32 -6.70
C ILE A 505 -19.97 -6.55 -7.08
N GLN A 506 -20.49 -6.76 -8.30
CA GLN A 506 -21.69 -6.08 -8.78
C GLN A 506 -22.94 -6.51 -8.01
N ASP A 507 -23.13 -7.81 -7.82
CA ASP A 507 -24.27 -8.35 -7.11
C ASP A 507 -24.26 -7.92 -5.63
N TRP A 508 -23.08 -7.93 -4.98
CA TRP A 508 -22.93 -7.50 -3.60
C TRP A 508 -23.21 -6.01 -3.38
N ILE A 509 -22.65 -5.14 -4.23
CA ILE A 509 -22.91 -3.70 -4.13
C ILE A 509 -24.37 -3.38 -4.44
N ASN A 510 -24.97 -4.09 -5.40
CA ASN A 510 -26.39 -3.95 -5.70
C ASN A 510 -27.26 -4.28 -4.48
N GLU A 511 -26.96 -5.36 -3.76
CA GLU A 511 -27.68 -5.68 -2.52
C GLU A 511 -27.45 -4.63 -1.43
N MET A 512 -26.22 -4.12 -1.25
CA MET A 512 -25.96 -3.02 -0.30
C MET A 512 -26.76 -1.75 -0.64
N ILE A 513 -26.85 -1.38 -1.93
CA ILE A 513 -27.62 -0.22 -2.39
C ILE A 513 -29.11 -0.39 -2.07
N LYS A 514 -29.66 -1.60 -2.23
CA LYS A 514 -31.05 -1.90 -1.86
C LYS A 514 -31.28 -1.81 -0.36
N VAL A 515 -30.41 -2.42 0.45
CA VAL A 515 -30.51 -2.44 1.92
C VAL A 515 -30.42 -1.02 2.49
N LEU A 516 -29.44 -0.24 2.05
CA LEU A 516 -29.21 1.13 2.52
C LEU A 516 -30.07 2.19 1.81
N LYS A 517 -30.85 1.80 0.80
CA LYS A 517 -31.64 2.69 -0.07
C LYS A 517 -30.81 3.87 -0.61
N ILE A 518 -29.62 3.55 -1.13
CA ILE A 518 -28.67 4.56 -1.60
C ILE A 518 -29.21 5.21 -2.86
N GLN A 519 -29.27 6.54 -2.86
CA GLN A 519 -29.60 7.30 -4.05
C GLN A 519 -28.45 7.26 -5.05
N VAL A 520 -28.71 6.76 -6.27
CA VAL A 520 -27.73 6.67 -7.36
C VAL A 520 -28.10 7.51 -8.59
N ASP A 521 -29.36 7.93 -8.70
CA ASP A 521 -29.88 8.74 -9.79
C ASP A 521 -29.79 10.24 -9.48
N TYR A 522 -29.05 10.95 -10.34
CA TYR A 522 -28.85 12.39 -10.34
C TYR A 522 -29.08 12.98 -11.74
N SER A 523 -29.87 12.31 -12.58
CA SER A 523 -30.09 12.68 -13.98
C SER A 523 -30.97 13.93 -14.14
N GLU A 524 -31.98 14.08 -13.27
CA GLU A 524 -32.70 15.33 -13.02
C GLU A 524 -31.89 16.13 -12.00
N GLU A 525 -31.44 17.35 -12.34
CA GLU A 525 -30.55 18.16 -11.52
C GLU A 525 -31.13 18.41 -10.11
N LEU A 526 -30.82 17.51 -9.18
CA LEU A 526 -30.90 17.77 -7.75
C LEU A 526 -29.76 18.70 -7.38
N HIS A 527 -29.96 19.49 -6.32
CA HIS A 527 -28.93 20.39 -5.81
C HIS A 527 -27.63 19.60 -5.61
N HIS A 528 -26.54 20.02 -6.26
CA HIS A 528 -25.22 19.37 -6.23
C HIS A 528 -24.74 19.01 -4.81
N ASP A 529 -25.19 19.79 -3.81
CA ASP A 529 -24.93 19.54 -2.40
C ASP A 529 -25.49 18.21 -1.87
N SER A 530 -26.57 17.67 -2.44
CA SER A 530 -27.14 16.37 -2.04
C SER A 530 -26.21 15.22 -2.41
N LEU A 531 -25.57 15.29 -3.59
CA LEU A 531 -24.59 14.33 -4.05
C LEU A 531 -23.32 14.38 -3.18
N MET A 532 -22.82 15.58 -2.86
CA MET A 532 -21.67 15.74 -1.97
C MET A 532 -21.91 15.13 -0.58
N ARG A 533 -23.14 15.24 -0.05
CA ARG A 533 -23.53 14.72 1.27
C ARG A 533 -23.92 13.23 1.28
N ASN A 534 -23.91 12.54 0.15
CA ASN A 534 -24.24 11.12 0.06
C ASN A 534 -23.08 10.22 0.54
N LEU A 535 -22.94 10.09 1.86
CA LEU A 535 -21.90 9.27 2.50
C LEU A 535 -22.01 7.76 2.19
N PRO A 536 -23.22 7.14 2.14
CA PRO A 536 -23.34 5.74 1.72
C PRO A 536 -22.80 5.46 0.31
N LEU A 537 -23.03 6.38 -0.64
CA LEU A 537 -22.47 6.27 -1.99
C LEU A 537 -20.92 6.32 -1.98
N GLN A 538 -20.33 7.18 -1.16
CA GLN A 538 -18.87 7.21 -0.95
C GLN A 538 -18.35 5.86 -0.43
N ASN A 539 -19.05 5.24 0.52
CA ASN A 539 -18.63 3.96 1.11
C ASN A 539 -18.63 2.83 0.08
N ILE A 540 -19.68 2.69 -0.73
CA ILE A 540 -19.70 1.64 -1.77
C ILE A 540 -18.62 1.83 -2.83
N LEU A 541 -18.32 3.09 -3.20
CA LEU A 541 -17.21 3.40 -4.11
C LEU A 541 -15.86 3.08 -3.45
N SER A 542 -15.72 3.30 -2.15
CA SER A 542 -14.50 2.94 -1.41
C SER A 542 -14.30 1.42 -1.40
N ILE A 543 -15.38 0.65 -1.21
CA ILE A 543 -15.38 -0.81 -1.35
C ILE A 543 -14.97 -1.23 -2.76
N MET A 544 -15.58 -0.66 -3.81
CA MET A 544 -15.20 -0.93 -5.21
C MET A 544 -13.74 -0.65 -5.48
N ASN A 545 -13.25 0.51 -5.01
CA ASN A 545 -11.88 0.93 -5.17
C ASN A 545 -10.92 -0.07 -4.52
N SER A 546 -11.21 -0.49 -3.28
CA SER A 546 -10.39 -1.44 -2.54
C SER A 546 -10.39 -2.83 -3.19
N LEU A 547 -11.54 -3.36 -3.56
CA LEU A 547 -11.63 -4.70 -4.16
C LEU A 547 -11.06 -4.76 -5.58
N GLY A 548 -10.97 -3.62 -6.26
CA GLY A 548 -10.29 -3.53 -7.55
C GLY A 548 -8.78 -3.43 -7.45
N PHE A 549 -8.22 -3.22 -6.26
CA PHE A 549 -6.79 -3.16 -6.02
C PHE A 549 -6.19 -4.57 -5.94
N LYS A 550 -5.15 -4.84 -6.72
CA LYS A 550 -4.46 -6.15 -6.77
C LYS A 550 -2.96 -6.02 -6.48
N GLY A 551 -2.60 -4.99 -5.71
CA GLY A 551 -1.22 -4.56 -5.54
C GLY A 551 -0.79 -3.49 -6.57
N GLU A 552 0.30 -2.81 -6.26
CA GLU A 552 0.86 -1.69 -7.01
C GLU A 552 1.42 -2.14 -8.36
N MET A 553 1.83 -3.40 -8.46
CA MET A 553 2.40 -4.02 -9.66
C MET A 553 1.33 -4.52 -10.65
N HIS A 554 0.05 -4.39 -10.32
CA HIS A 554 -1.06 -4.84 -11.16
C HIS A 554 -2.00 -3.67 -11.49
N ALA A 555 -2.55 -3.70 -12.71
CA ALA A 555 -3.59 -2.76 -13.10
C ALA A 555 -4.82 -2.93 -12.21
N ARG A 556 -5.42 -1.81 -11.80
CA ARG A 556 -6.66 -1.82 -11.03
C ARG A 556 -7.79 -2.32 -11.93
N SER A 557 -8.74 -3.09 -11.40
CA SER A 557 -9.92 -3.51 -12.17
C SER A 557 -10.73 -2.32 -12.68
N LEU A 558 -11.52 -2.50 -13.73
CA LEU A 558 -12.33 -1.44 -14.34
C LEU A 558 -13.18 -0.70 -13.29
N GLN A 559 -13.92 -1.45 -12.46
CA GLN A 559 -14.77 -0.88 -11.41
C GLN A 559 -13.93 -0.19 -10.33
N GLY A 560 -12.78 -0.75 -9.96
CA GLY A 560 -11.88 -0.12 -9.01
C GLY A 560 -11.31 1.19 -9.55
N LYS A 561 -10.90 1.21 -10.82
CA LYS A 561 -10.39 2.40 -11.51
C LYS A 561 -11.46 3.49 -11.60
N PHE A 562 -12.68 3.11 -11.97
CA PHE A 562 -13.84 3.99 -11.97
C PHE A 562 -14.06 4.62 -10.60
N ALA A 563 -14.12 3.80 -9.55
CA ALA A 563 -14.36 4.27 -8.20
C ALA A 563 -13.22 5.12 -7.64
N MET A 564 -11.97 4.78 -7.95
CA MET A 564 -10.78 5.58 -7.59
C MET A 564 -10.87 6.99 -8.18
N VAL A 565 -11.11 7.12 -9.49
CA VAL A 565 -11.23 8.42 -10.15
C VAL A 565 -12.42 9.19 -9.61
N TYR A 566 -13.56 8.53 -9.40
CA TYR A 566 -14.76 9.13 -8.82
C TYR A 566 -14.50 9.71 -7.42
N LEU A 567 -13.91 8.93 -6.52
CA LEU A 567 -13.63 9.35 -5.14
C LEU A 567 -12.68 10.54 -5.11
N ASN A 568 -11.66 10.55 -5.97
CA ASN A 568 -10.75 11.68 -6.09
C ASN A 568 -11.46 12.93 -6.64
N ALA A 569 -12.32 12.78 -7.66
CA ALA A 569 -13.14 13.87 -8.18
C ALA A 569 -14.04 14.47 -7.09
N ARG A 570 -14.71 13.62 -6.31
CA ARG A 570 -15.51 14.06 -5.14
C ARG A 570 -14.65 14.80 -4.13
N ASN A 571 -13.49 14.25 -3.75
CA ASN A 571 -12.60 14.86 -2.76
C ASN A 571 -12.15 16.26 -3.18
N VAL A 572 -11.74 16.43 -4.45
CA VAL A 572 -11.37 17.74 -4.99
C VAL A 572 -12.53 18.73 -4.92
N VAL A 573 -13.74 18.33 -5.36
CA VAL A 573 -14.92 19.20 -5.32
C VAL A 573 -15.28 19.61 -3.89
N VAL A 574 -15.22 18.68 -2.93
CA VAL A 574 -15.49 18.96 -1.51
C VAL A 574 -14.44 19.91 -0.93
N LEU A 575 -13.15 19.66 -1.16
CA LEU A 575 -12.06 20.50 -0.66
C LEU A 575 -12.18 21.96 -1.16
N ILE A 576 -12.40 22.15 -2.46
CA ILE A 576 -12.56 23.50 -3.03
C ILE A 576 -13.81 24.18 -2.47
N THR A 577 -14.91 23.43 -2.31
CA THR A 577 -16.18 23.96 -1.77
C THR A 577 -16.03 24.38 -0.31
N LEU A 578 -15.34 23.60 0.52
CA LEU A 578 -15.08 23.92 1.92
C LEU A 578 -14.19 25.17 2.05
N ALA A 579 -13.11 25.24 1.28
CA ALA A 579 -12.22 26.41 1.29
C ALA A 579 -12.94 27.69 0.85
N SER A 580 -13.91 27.60 -0.06
CA SER A 580 -14.64 28.77 -0.60
C SER A 580 -15.83 29.24 0.27
N ASN A 581 -16.40 28.38 1.11
CA ASN A 581 -17.70 28.62 1.79
C ASN A 581 -17.63 28.61 3.33
N MET A 582 -16.49 28.94 3.94
CA MET A 582 -16.34 28.97 5.41
C MET A 582 -17.38 29.91 6.08
N PRO A 583 -18.09 29.48 7.15
CA PRO A 583 -19.09 30.29 7.85
C PRO A 583 -18.54 31.62 8.39
N ALA A 584 -19.36 32.67 8.37
CA ALA A 584 -18.95 34.03 8.77
C ALA A 584 -18.41 34.13 10.21
N THR A 585 -18.87 33.29 11.13
CA THR A 585 -18.41 33.22 12.53
C THR A 585 -16.98 32.66 12.67
N ALA A 586 -16.51 31.86 11.71
CA ALA A 586 -15.12 31.39 11.65
C ALA A 586 -14.20 32.38 10.92
N ARG A 587 -14.76 33.29 10.09
CA ARG A 587 -14.03 34.32 9.35
C ARG A 587 -13.46 35.43 10.23
N GLU A 588 -13.89 35.56 11.48
CA GLU A 588 -13.31 36.51 12.44
C GLU A 588 -11.84 36.18 12.78
N LYS A 589 -11.35 34.96 12.46
CA LYS A 589 -9.96 34.54 12.74
C LYS A 589 -9.02 34.57 11.53
N MET A 590 -9.42 34.06 10.35
CA MET A 590 -8.75 34.21 9.03
C MET A 590 -9.54 33.43 7.96
N SER A 591 -9.51 33.82 6.68
CA SER A 591 -10.05 32.96 5.60
C SER A 591 -9.05 31.84 5.29
N PRO A 592 -9.48 30.58 5.03
CA PRO A 592 -8.56 29.55 4.54
C PRO A 592 -7.83 29.94 3.25
N LEU A 593 -8.44 30.81 2.42
CA LEU A 593 -7.82 31.32 1.20
C LEU A 593 -6.73 32.38 1.46
N ASP A 594 -6.56 32.81 2.70
CA ASP A 594 -5.46 33.68 3.12
C ASP A 594 -4.23 32.85 3.59
N GLU A 595 -4.32 31.51 3.60
CA GLU A 595 -3.24 30.60 3.97
C GLU A 595 -2.54 30.04 2.72
N PRO A 596 -1.20 30.23 2.57
CA PRO A 596 -0.48 29.79 1.37
C PRO A 596 -0.56 28.28 1.14
N GLU A 597 -0.49 27.48 2.21
CA GLU A 597 -0.55 26.01 2.11
C GLU A 597 -1.90 25.51 1.56
N VAL A 598 -3.00 26.19 1.93
CA VAL A 598 -4.33 25.86 1.43
C VAL A 598 -4.41 26.17 -0.07
N VAL A 599 -3.95 27.36 -0.48
CA VAL A 599 -3.95 27.74 -1.91
C VAL A 599 -3.05 26.82 -2.73
N GLU A 600 -1.91 26.38 -2.20
CA GLU A 600 -1.07 25.37 -2.85
C GLU A 600 -1.74 24.00 -2.99
N ALA A 601 -2.44 23.54 -1.96
CA ALA A 601 -3.21 22.30 -2.02
C ALA A 601 -4.34 22.39 -3.06
N LEU A 602 -5.03 23.53 -3.12
CA LEU A 602 -6.02 23.79 -4.16
C LEU A 602 -5.39 23.85 -5.55
N ALA A 603 -4.16 24.36 -5.69
CA ALA A 603 -3.45 24.40 -6.97
C ALA A 603 -3.14 23.00 -7.49
N GLY A 604 -2.67 22.10 -6.61
CA GLY A 604 -2.49 20.69 -6.97
C GLY A 604 -3.81 19.98 -7.29
N CYS A 605 -4.90 20.28 -6.56
CA CYS A 605 -6.24 19.79 -6.89
C CYS A 605 -6.69 20.26 -8.29
N THR A 606 -6.44 21.51 -8.64
CA THR A 606 -6.73 22.08 -9.97
C THR A 606 -5.92 21.38 -11.06
N LYS A 607 -4.62 21.14 -10.84
CA LYS A 607 -3.77 20.39 -11.77
C LYS A 607 -4.31 18.97 -11.99
N TRP A 608 -4.62 18.25 -10.91
CA TRP A 608 -5.22 16.92 -10.98
C TRP A 608 -6.53 16.93 -11.77
N SER A 609 -7.39 17.92 -11.54
CA SER A 609 -8.65 18.05 -12.27
C SER A 609 -8.45 18.33 -13.75
N LEU A 610 -7.51 19.21 -14.12
CA LEU A 610 -7.20 19.48 -15.53
C LEU A 610 -6.61 18.24 -16.23
N ASP A 611 -5.72 17.52 -15.55
CA ASP A 611 -5.18 16.24 -16.05
C ASP A 611 -6.29 15.22 -16.26
N LEU A 612 -7.26 15.14 -15.33
CA LEU A 612 -8.42 14.27 -15.47
C LEU A 612 -9.24 14.62 -16.71
N LEU A 613 -9.51 15.90 -16.96
CA LEU A 613 -10.25 16.33 -18.15
C LEU A 613 -9.47 15.99 -19.43
N SER A 614 -8.16 16.24 -19.45
CA SER A 614 -7.29 15.90 -20.58
C SER A 614 -7.23 14.41 -20.85
N TRP A 615 -7.03 13.59 -19.81
CA TRP A 615 -7.01 12.14 -19.91
C TRP A 615 -8.35 11.57 -20.41
N LEU A 616 -9.48 12.09 -19.91
CA LEU A 616 -10.80 11.68 -20.37
C LEU A 616 -10.99 11.96 -21.86
N VAL A 617 -10.60 13.15 -22.33
CA VAL A 617 -10.69 13.52 -23.74
C VAL A 617 -9.77 12.65 -24.60
N ASP A 618 -8.55 12.37 -24.15
CA ASP A 618 -7.61 11.48 -24.83
C ASP A 618 -8.20 10.07 -25.00
N CYS A 619 -8.74 9.46 -23.94
CA CYS A 619 -9.42 8.17 -24.00
C CYS A 619 -10.63 8.18 -24.96
N LEU A 620 -11.45 9.23 -24.91
CA LEU A 620 -12.61 9.36 -25.80
C LEU A 620 -12.18 9.49 -27.27
N PHE A 621 -11.13 10.25 -27.57
CA PHE A 621 -10.58 10.32 -28.93
C PHE A 621 -9.99 8.99 -29.38
N ALA A 622 -9.34 8.24 -28.48
CA ALA A 622 -8.84 6.91 -28.78
C ALA A 622 -10.00 5.96 -29.14
N LEU A 623 -11.09 5.95 -28.37
CA LEU A 623 -12.28 5.16 -28.69
C LEU A 623 -12.94 5.60 -30.01
N MET A 624 -12.98 6.90 -30.29
CA MET A 624 -13.55 7.43 -31.54
C MET A 624 -12.76 6.97 -32.78
N ASN A 625 -11.44 6.84 -32.67
CA ASN A 625 -10.58 6.38 -33.77
C ASN A 625 -10.49 4.84 -33.83
N ASP A 626 -11.07 4.12 -32.88
CA ASP A 626 -11.06 2.65 -32.84
C ASP A 626 -12.21 2.07 -33.67
N SER A 627 -11.86 1.41 -34.78
CA SER A 627 -12.84 0.84 -35.71
C SER A 627 -13.65 -0.29 -35.08
N GLU A 628 -13.07 -1.04 -34.15
CA GLU A 628 -13.74 -2.14 -33.44
C GLU A 628 -14.78 -1.60 -32.45
N PHE A 629 -14.46 -0.50 -31.77
CA PHE A 629 -15.40 0.22 -30.92
C PHE A 629 -16.56 0.81 -31.74
N MET A 630 -16.26 1.53 -32.82
CA MET A 630 -17.27 2.18 -33.65
C MET A 630 -18.23 1.16 -34.29
N ALA A 631 -17.74 -0.03 -34.67
CA ALA A 631 -18.57 -1.12 -35.20
C ALA A 631 -19.56 -1.71 -34.17
N ARG A 632 -19.40 -1.42 -32.87
CA ARG A 632 -20.36 -1.82 -31.82
C ARG A 632 -21.47 -0.80 -31.60
N LEU A 633 -21.38 0.39 -32.18
CA LEU A 633 -22.43 1.42 -32.14
C LEU A 633 -23.55 1.14 -33.15
N GLU A 634 -24.03 -0.10 -33.14
CA GLU A 634 -25.11 -0.64 -33.96
C GLU A 634 -26.06 -1.50 -33.10
N PRO A 635 -27.36 -1.56 -33.43
CA PRO A 635 -28.35 -2.26 -32.60
C PRO A 635 -28.00 -3.71 -32.26
N LYS A 636 -27.41 -4.46 -33.21
CA LYS A 636 -27.07 -5.87 -33.04
C LYS A 636 -25.87 -6.11 -32.13
N ARG A 637 -24.95 -5.16 -32.06
CA ARG A 637 -23.65 -5.33 -31.39
C ARG A 637 -23.47 -4.46 -30.15
N PHE A 638 -24.41 -3.57 -29.86
CA PHE A 638 -24.34 -2.67 -28.69
C PHE A 638 -24.24 -3.42 -27.35
N GLY A 639 -24.78 -4.65 -27.26
CA GLY A 639 -24.62 -5.50 -26.08
C GLY A 639 -23.17 -5.90 -25.79
N GLU A 640 -22.29 -5.90 -26.80
CA GLU A 640 -20.86 -6.22 -26.69
C GLU A 640 -20.02 -5.02 -26.19
N LEU A 641 -20.61 -3.83 -26.07
CA LEU A 641 -19.91 -2.59 -25.72
C LEU A 641 -19.24 -2.65 -24.35
N ALA A 642 -19.97 -3.01 -23.29
CA ALA A 642 -19.37 -3.07 -21.96
C ALA A 642 -18.29 -4.16 -21.85
N PRO A 643 -18.51 -5.41 -22.30
CA PRO A 643 -17.44 -6.42 -22.31
C PRO A 643 -16.16 -5.96 -23.02
N TYR A 644 -16.30 -5.20 -24.12
CA TYR A 644 -15.18 -4.62 -24.84
C TYR A 644 -14.43 -3.57 -24.01
N LEU A 645 -15.14 -2.63 -23.38
CA LEU A 645 -14.54 -1.62 -22.50
C LEU A 645 -13.89 -2.24 -21.25
N HIS A 646 -14.50 -3.30 -20.69
CA HIS A 646 -13.92 -4.10 -19.61
C HIS A 646 -12.59 -4.72 -20.01
N LYS A 647 -12.50 -5.32 -21.20
CA LYS A 647 -11.26 -5.91 -21.71
C LYS A 647 -10.15 -4.86 -21.87
N ARG A 648 -10.51 -3.64 -22.24
CA ARG A 648 -9.57 -2.50 -22.40
C ARG A 648 -9.27 -1.75 -21.11
N ASN A 649 -9.98 -2.06 -20.02
CA ASN A 649 -9.93 -1.30 -18.77
C ASN A 649 -10.25 0.22 -18.93
N ASP A 650 -11.09 0.57 -19.91
CA ASP A 650 -11.45 1.96 -20.23
C ASP A 650 -12.76 2.39 -19.55
N ILE A 651 -12.65 3.35 -18.63
CA ILE A 651 -13.77 3.88 -17.84
C ILE A 651 -14.36 5.19 -18.37
N SER A 652 -13.78 5.77 -19.43
CA SER A 652 -14.08 7.14 -19.87
C SER A 652 -15.56 7.33 -20.22
N LEU A 653 -16.13 6.42 -21.01
CA LEU A 653 -17.54 6.47 -21.39
C LEU A 653 -18.47 6.29 -20.18
N HIS A 654 -18.14 5.39 -19.25
CA HIS A 654 -18.96 5.16 -18.05
C HIS A 654 -18.98 6.39 -17.13
N LEU A 655 -17.84 7.08 -16.98
CA LEU A 655 -17.74 8.32 -16.20
C LEU A 655 -18.62 9.44 -16.78
N LEU A 656 -18.80 9.48 -18.11
CA LEU A 656 -19.66 10.46 -18.78
C LEU A 656 -21.15 10.09 -18.75
N LEU A 657 -21.48 8.79 -18.81
CA LEU A 657 -22.86 8.33 -18.88
C LEU A 657 -23.55 8.27 -17.51
N SER A 658 -22.85 7.85 -16.45
CA SER A 658 -23.44 7.82 -15.11
C SER A 658 -23.75 9.23 -14.61
N SER A 659 -24.99 9.48 -14.20
CA SER A 659 -25.45 10.81 -13.79
C SER A 659 -24.66 11.38 -12.60
N SER A 660 -24.29 10.52 -11.64
CA SER A 660 -23.57 10.94 -10.43
C SER A 660 -22.12 11.34 -10.72
N SER A 661 -21.38 10.58 -11.55
CA SER A 661 -20.02 10.93 -11.95
C SER A 661 -19.99 12.15 -12.87
N ARG A 662 -20.92 12.23 -13.84
CA ARG A 662 -21.08 13.39 -14.71
C ARG A 662 -21.35 14.67 -13.92
N SER A 663 -22.15 14.59 -12.85
CA SER A 663 -22.42 15.72 -11.96
C SER A 663 -21.17 16.22 -11.23
N PHE A 664 -20.26 15.32 -10.82
CA PHE A 664 -18.97 15.72 -10.27
C PHE A 664 -18.04 16.32 -11.34
N LEU A 665 -18.02 15.79 -12.56
CA LEU A 665 -17.24 16.38 -13.67
C LEU A 665 -17.73 17.80 -14.02
N LEU A 666 -19.04 18.03 -14.05
CA LEU A 666 -19.62 19.37 -14.20
C LEU A 666 -19.19 20.29 -13.06
N ALA A 667 -19.23 19.81 -11.82
CA ALA A 667 -18.79 20.58 -10.66
C ALA A 667 -17.29 20.91 -10.72
N ILE A 668 -16.44 19.97 -11.14
CA ILE A 668 -15.01 20.21 -11.38
C ILE A 668 -14.83 21.38 -12.37
N CYS A 669 -15.51 21.35 -13.51
CA CYS A 669 -15.40 22.42 -14.51
C CYS A 669 -15.73 23.80 -13.92
N ARG A 670 -16.84 23.88 -13.17
CA ARG A 670 -17.27 25.11 -12.49
C ARG A 670 -16.28 25.57 -11.41
N ARG A 671 -15.67 24.65 -10.67
CA ARG A 671 -14.69 24.95 -9.62
C ARG A 671 -13.34 25.41 -10.19
N ILE A 672 -12.90 24.83 -11.31
CA ILE A 672 -11.72 25.33 -12.04
C ILE A 672 -11.95 26.78 -12.49
N ALA A 673 -13.10 27.06 -13.12
CA ALA A 673 -13.43 28.42 -13.56
C ALA A 673 -13.47 29.43 -12.38
N HIS A 674 -13.99 29.01 -11.23
CA HIS A 674 -14.00 29.83 -10.02
C HIS A 674 -12.57 30.12 -9.50
N LEU A 675 -11.71 29.10 -9.42
CA LEU A 675 -10.33 29.27 -8.95
C LEU A 675 -9.49 30.10 -9.92
N GLU A 676 -9.72 29.96 -11.22
CA GLU A 676 -9.11 30.81 -12.25
C GLU A 676 -9.46 32.29 -12.01
N GLN A 677 -10.75 32.62 -11.88
CA GLN A 677 -11.21 33.99 -11.59
C GLN A 677 -10.64 34.52 -10.27
N LEU A 678 -10.57 33.68 -9.24
CA LEU A 678 -10.00 34.03 -7.95
C LEU A 678 -8.50 34.36 -8.07
N SER A 679 -7.73 33.52 -8.77
CA SER A 679 -6.29 33.73 -8.98
C SER A 679 -5.98 34.99 -9.77
N ILE A 680 -6.79 35.32 -10.80
CA ILE A 680 -6.67 36.55 -11.58
C ILE A 680 -6.86 37.78 -10.67
N LYS A 681 -7.94 37.79 -9.88
CA LYS A 681 -8.23 38.89 -8.95
C LYS A 681 -7.15 39.04 -7.88
N ALA A 682 -6.66 37.94 -7.33
CA ALA A 682 -5.59 37.95 -6.32
C ALA A 682 -4.27 38.50 -6.91
N ASN A 683 -3.87 38.06 -8.09
CA ASN A 683 -2.66 38.55 -8.75
C ASN A 683 -2.78 40.03 -9.17
N GLU A 684 -3.95 40.50 -9.58
CA GLU A 684 -4.21 41.93 -9.81
C GLU A 684 -4.11 42.76 -8.52
N PHE A 685 -4.65 42.25 -7.41
CA PHE A 685 -4.55 42.88 -6.10
C PHE A 685 -3.08 43.07 -5.69
N TYR A 686 -2.28 42.00 -5.71
CA TYR A 686 -0.86 42.07 -5.36
C TYR A 686 -0.04 42.94 -6.33
N ARG A 687 -0.44 43.03 -7.60
CA ARG A 687 0.19 43.94 -8.58
C ARG A 687 -0.09 45.42 -8.28
N ARG A 688 -1.27 45.75 -7.73
CA ARG A 688 -1.68 47.14 -7.41
C ARG A 688 -1.26 47.61 -6.02
N GLN A 689 -0.98 46.69 -5.10
CA GLN A 689 -0.65 46.99 -3.70
C GLN A 689 0.60 47.89 -3.50
N PRO A 690 1.68 47.81 -4.31
CA PRO A 690 2.80 48.75 -4.22
C PRO A 690 2.42 50.21 -4.52
N GLN A 691 1.26 50.46 -5.13
CA GLN A 691 0.78 51.79 -5.50
C GLN A 691 -0.23 52.38 -4.50
N MET A 692 -0.77 51.59 -3.57
CA MET A 692 -1.68 52.04 -2.51
C MET A 692 -0.92 52.13 -1.18
N GLY A 693 -0.27 53.25 -0.95
CA GLY A 693 0.38 53.54 0.33
C GLY A 693 -0.62 53.55 1.50
N VAL A 694 -0.25 52.83 2.56
CA VAL A 694 -0.66 53.00 3.97
C VAL A 694 -2.16 52.80 4.30
N ASP A 695 -2.47 51.90 5.25
CA ASP A 695 -3.82 51.77 5.83
C ASP A 695 -4.21 53.02 6.64
N GLN A 696 -5.50 53.18 6.97
CA GLN A 696 -6.06 54.31 7.74
C GLN A 696 -5.40 54.58 9.11
N THR A 697 -4.49 53.71 9.55
CA THR A 697 -3.74 53.75 10.82
C THR A 697 -2.25 54.07 10.68
N GLY A 698 -1.73 54.32 9.47
CA GLY A 698 -0.32 54.70 9.28
C GLY A 698 0.67 53.53 9.16
N ALA A 699 0.22 52.27 9.21
CA ALA A 699 1.09 51.09 9.12
C ALA A 699 1.11 50.46 7.71
N PRO A 700 2.27 49.99 7.20
CA PRO A 700 2.33 49.19 5.98
C PRO A 700 1.70 47.81 6.20
N LYS A 701 0.74 47.40 5.36
CA LYS A 701 0.20 46.03 5.36
C LYS A 701 1.33 45.04 5.00
N PRO A 702 1.54 43.97 5.78
CA PRO A 702 2.58 42.99 5.48
C PRO A 702 2.28 42.27 4.16
N LEU A 703 3.26 42.26 3.25
CA LEU A 703 3.22 41.40 2.06
C LEU A 703 3.38 39.94 2.52
N ASN A 704 2.50 39.05 2.06
CA ASN A 704 2.72 37.60 2.17
C ASN A 704 3.22 37.07 0.81
N PRO A 705 4.55 37.04 0.58
CA PRO A 705 5.12 36.62 -0.70
C PRO A 705 4.79 35.16 -1.03
N GLN A 706 4.65 34.30 -0.02
CA GLN A 706 4.29 32.89 -0.21
C GLN A 706 2.86 32.75 -0.74
N LEU A 707 1.92 33.53 -0.22
CA LEU A 707 0.54 33.51 -0.69
C LEU A 707 0.42 34.05 -2.13
N GLN A 708 1.18 35.10 -2.46
CA GLN A 708 1.26 35.60 -3.83
C GLN A 708 1.82 34.53 -4.78
N GLN A 709 2.90 33.84 -4.40
CA GLN A 709 3.49 32.76 -5.18
C GLN A 709 2.51 31.60 -5.40
N ALA A 710 1.74 31.23 -4.38
CA ALA A 710 0.72 30.20 -4.48
C ALA A 710 -0.38 30.56 -5.50
N TYR A 711 -0.86 31.80 -5.51
CA TYR A 711 -1.83 32.29 -6.50
C TYR A 711 -1.25 32.42 -7.91
N GLN A 712 0.03 32.79 -8.05
CA GLN A 712 0.73 32.77 -9.34
C GLN A 712 0.82 31.35 -9.90
N LYS A 713 1.16 30.36 -9.07
CA LYS A 713 1.20 28.94 -9.43
C LYS A 713 -0.18 28.44 -9.87
N MET A 714 -1.24 28.80 -9.13
CA MET A 714 -2.62 28.48 -9.52
C MET A 714 -2.95 29.04 -10.91
N GLN A 715 -2.64 30.31 -11.17
CA GLN A 715 -2.89 30.95 -12.46
C GLN A 715 -2.07 30.31 -13.59
N GLN A 716 -0.81 29.96 -13.34
CA GLN A 716 0.03 29.25 -14.30
C GLN A 716 -0.62 27.94 -14.72
N ILE A 717 -1.05 27.12 -13.75
CA ILE A 717 -1.71 25.83 -13.99
C ILE A 717 -2.99 25.98 -14.82
N THR A 718 -3.85 26.95 -14.49
CA THR A 718 -5.10 27.16 -15.25
C THR A 718 -4.83 27.69 -16.66
N SER A 719 -3.81 28.54 -16.83
CA SER A 719 -3.46 29.12 -18.14
C SER A 719 -2.79 28.13 -19.10
N SER A 720 -2.10 27.12 -18.58
CA SER A 720 -1.42 26.10 -19.38
C SER A 720 -2.28 24.86 -19.67
N CYS A 721 -3.61 24.95 -19.50
CA CYS A 721 -4.49 23.79 -19.64
C CYS A 721 -4.59 23.31 -21.10
N LEU A 722 -4.56 21.99 -21.30
CA LEU A 722 -4.74 21.39 -22.63
C LEU A 722 -6.21 21.36 -23.06
N ILE A 723 -7.11 21.24 -22.09
CA ILE A 723 -8.55 21.26 -22.27
C ILE A 723 -9.14 22.47 -21.55
N LYS A 724 -9.95 23.26 -22.26
CA LYS A 724 -10.71 24.35 -21.67
C LYS A 724 -11.91 23.80 -20.90
N ALA A 725 -11.91 23.95 -19.58
CA ALA A 725 -12.96 23.45 -18.70
C ALA A 725 -14.37 23.90 -19.13
N GLY A 726 -14.53 25.15 -19.58
CA GLY A 726 -15.81 25.67 -20.05
C GLY A 726 -16.34 25.02 -21.33
N GLU A 727 -15.47 24.60 -22.26
CA GLU A 727 -15.90 23.88 -23.46
C GLU A 727 -16.27 22.43 -23.13
N PHE A 728 -15.52 21.80 -22.22
CA PHE A 728 -15.85 20.46 -21.74
C PHE A 728 -17.17 20.45 -20.96
N GLU A 729 -17.44 21.48 -20.15
CA GLU A 729 -18.74 21.66 -19.47
C GLU A 729 -19.91 21.70 -20.47
N LYS A 730 -19.77 22.42 -21.60
CA LYS A 730 -20.79 22.45 -22.65
C LYS A 730 -21.05 21.05 -23.23
N LEU A 731 -19.99 20.29 -23.53
CA LEU A 731 -20.10 18.91 -24.01
C LEU A 731 -20.88 18.03 -23.02
N LEU A 732 -20.57 18.11 -21.73
CA LEU A 732 -21.28 17.38 -20.68
C LEU A 732 -22.75 17.78 -20.55
N ASN A 733 -23.06 19.08 -20.69
CA ASN A 733 -24.43 19.58 -20.64
C ASN A 733 -25.27 19.08 -21.82
N ILE A 734 -24.69 19.04 -23.03
CA ILE A 734 -25.33 18.48 -24.23
C ILE A 734 -25.64 16.99 -24.00
N LEU A 735 -24.64 16.21 -23.58
CA LEU A 735 -24.81 14.79 -23.27
C LEU A 735 -25.85 14.56 -22.16
N GLY A 736 -25.86 15.42 -21.14
CA GLY A 736 -26.84 15.40 -20.06
C GLY A 736 -28.27 15.59 -20.56
N ALA A 737 -28.48 16.54 -21.48
CA ALA A 737 -29.78 16.76 -22.11
C ALA A 737 -30.22 15.57 -22.96
N ASP A 738 -29.31 14.98 -23.75
CA ASP A 738 -29.61 13.81 -24.57
C ASP A 738 -30.00 12.59 -23.73
N VAL A 739 -29.31 12.34 -22.61
CA VAL A 739 -29.67 11.26 -21.67
C VAL A 739 -31.05 11.48 -21.06
N ARG A 740 -31.37 12.71 -20.61
CA ARG A 740 -32.72 13.02 -20.09
C ARG A 740 -33.80 12.83 -21.15
N GLN A 741 -33.55 13.28 -22.37
CA GLN A 741 -34.47 13.08 -23.49
C GLN A 741 -34.69 11.60 -23.79
N ALA A 742 -33.63 10.77 -23.73
CA ALA A 742 -33.74 9.33 -23.90
C ALA A 742 -34.60 8.69 -22.82
N TYR A 743 -34.47 9.08 -21.55
CA TYR A 743 -35.34 8.59 -20.49
C TYR A 743 -36.81 8.96 -20.72
N GLN A 744 -37.09 10.22 -21.04
CA GLN A 744 -38.44 10.72 -21.29
C GLN A 744 -39.12 10.04 -22.50
N THR A 745 -38.36 9.72 -23.53
CA THR A 745 -38.90 9.17 -24.79
C THR A 745 -39.13 7.66 -24.71
N PHE A 746 -38.18 6.91 -24.15
CA PHE A 746 -38.16 5.45 -24.28
C PHE A 746 -38.68 4.71 -23.07
N LEU A 747 -38.43 5.18 -21.83
CA LEU A 747 -38.82 4.44 -20.63
C LEU A 747 -40.34 4.26 -20.47
N PRO A 748 -41.19 5.28 -20.71
CA PRO A 748 -42.64 5.09 -20.62
C PRO A 748 -43.16 4.02 -21.58
N THR A 749 -42.58 3.95 -22.78
CA THR A 749 -42.94 2.95 -23.81
C THR A 749 -42.49 1.54 -23.41
N ILE A 750 -41.26 1.41 -22.87
CA ILE A 750 -40.74 0.13 -22.40
C ILE A 750 -41.58 -0.42 -21.24
N VAL A 751 -41.92 0.43 -20.25
CA VAL A 751 -42.72 0.04 -19.09
C VAL A 751 -44.15 -0.38 -19.49
N LYS A 752 -44.78 0.34 -20.43
CA LYS A 752 -46.13 0.01 -20.91
C LYS A 752 -46.20 -1.31 -21.69
N ASN A 753 -45.09 -1.72 -22.32
CA ASN A 753 -45.02 -2.94 -23.13
C ASN A 753 -44.63 -4.19 -22.31
N GLN A 754 -44.36 -4.06 -21.00
CA GLN A 754 -44.07 -5.21 -20.13
C GLN A 754 -45.34 -6.00 -19.80
N THR A 755 -45.21 -7.32 -19.67
CA THR A 755 -46.31 -8.21 -19.25
C THR A 755 -46.75 -7.86 -17.82
N GLY A 756 -48.00 -7.43 -17.66
CA GLY A 756 -48.52 -6.92 -16.37
C GLY A 756 -48.26 -5.43 -16.14
N ALA A 757 -48.31 -4.61 -17.18
CA ALA A 757 -47.99 -3.18 -17.11
C ALA A 757 -48.83 -2.44 -16.04
N PRO A 758 -48.18 -1.63 -15.16
CA PRO A 758 -48.88 -0.81 -14.18
C PRO A 758 -49.82 0.22 -14.84
N GLN A 759 -50.88 0.64 -14.14
CA GLN A 759 -51.85 1.61 -14.65
C GLN A 759 -51.83 2.93 -13.86
N GLY A 760 -52.13 4.04 -14.51
CA GLY A 760 -52.21 5.37 -13.88
C GLY A 760 -50.88 5.82 -13.25
N LYS A 761 -50.92 6.37 -12.03
CA LYS A 761 -49.73 6.87 -11.30
C LYS A 761 -48.66 5.82 -11.02
N GLN A 762 -48.98 4.53 -11.12
CA GLN A 762 -48.01 3.45 -10.97
C GLN A 762 -47.04 3.36 -12.17
N ILE A 763 -47.42 3.88 -13.34
CA ILE A 763 -46.54 3.97 -14.51
C ILE A 763 -45.37 4.90 -14.20
N ASP A 764 -45.63 6.07 -13.62
CA ASP A 764 -44.59 7.05 -13.30
C ASP A 764 -43.59 6.50 -12.27
N LEU A 765 -44.08 5.76 -11.26
CA LEU A 765 -43.26 5.06 -10.28
C LEU A 765 -42.40 3.95 -10.91
N ALA A 766 -42.96 3.19 -11.85
CA ALA A 766 -42.25 2.13 -12.56
C ALA A 766 -41.21 2.70 -13.54
N VAL A 767 -41.51 3.80 -14.23
CA VAL A 767 -40.56 4.54 -15.06
C VAL A 767 -39.38 5.04 -14.23
N LYS A 768 -39.65 5.68 -13.08
CA LYS A 768 -38.61 6.14 -12.16
C LYS A 768 -37.77 4.98 -11.61
N SER A 769 -38.40 3.85 -11.31
CA SER A 769 -37.69 2.64 -10.85
C SER A 769 -36.78 2.08 -11.95
N ALA A 770 -37.26 2.01 -13.20
CA ALA A 770 -36.46 1.58 -14.35
C ALA A 770 -35.28 2.52 -14.60
N GLN A 771 -35.48 3.84 -14.47
CA GLN A 771 -34.43 4.84 -14.57
C GLN A 771 -33.33 4.63 -13.51
N ILE A 772 -33.71 4.43 -12.24
CA ILE A 772 -32.76 4.14 -11.15
C ILE A 772 -31.95 2.87 -11.45
N GLN A 773 -32.58 1.82 -11.98
CA GLN A 773 -31.86 0.58 -12.35
C GLN A 773 -30.85 0.81 -13.48
N ILE A 774 -31.17 1.68 -14.44
CA ILE A 774 -30.25 2.02 -15.53
C ILE A 774 -29.07 2.84 -14.99
N GLU A 775 -29.32 3.86 -14.18
CA GLU A 775 -28.26 4.64 -13.52
C GLU A 775 -27.36 3.77 -12.65
N LEU A 776 -27.93 2.80 -11.94
CA LEU A 776 -27.18 1.80 -11.20
C LEU A 776 -26.30 0.93 -12.10
N SER A 777 -26.83 0.46 -13.24
CA SER A 777 -26.05 -0.33 -14.19
C SER A 777 -24.85 0.46 -14.72
N MET A 778 -25.03 1.75 -15.03
CA MET A 778 -23.95 2.62 -15.50
C MET A 778 -22.91 2.89 -14.40
N LEU A 779 -23.35 3.10 -13.16
CA LEU A 779 -22.48 3.27 -11.99
C LEU A 779 -21.59 2.04 -11.76
N LEU A 780 -22.12 0.83 -11.97
CA LEU A 780 -21.41 -0.44 -11.80
C LEU A 780 -20.64 -0.89 -13.06
N ALA A 781 -20.48 0.02 -14.03
CA ALA A 781 -19.83 -0.21 -15.32
C ALA A 781 -20.43 -1.40 -16.11
N ALA A 782 -21.73 -1.61 -16.02
CA ALA A 782 -22.46 -2.60 -16.81
C ALA A 782 -23.04 -1.98 -18.11
N SER A 783 -23.49 -2.82 -19.05
CA SER A 783 -24.04 -2.34 -20.32
C SER A 783 -25.30 -1.50 -20.12
N PRO A 784 -25.37 -0.28 -20.69
CA PRO A 784 -26.62 0.48 -20.71
C PRO A 784 -27.64 -0.19 -21.65
N PRO A 785 -28.95 0.09 -21.52
CA PRO A 785 -29.98 -0.47 -22.38
C PRO A 785 -29.80 -0.09 -23.85
N ALA A 786 -29.93 -1.07 -24.75
CA ALA A 786 -29.57 -0.90 -26.15
C ALA A 786 -30.38 0.16 -26.90
N ALA A 787 -31.71 0.23 -26.72
CA ALA A 787 -32.55 1.12 -27.52
C ALA A 787 -32.34 2.63 -27.24
N PRO A 788 -32.48 3.14 -25.99
CA PRO A 788 -32.32 4.57 -25.71
C PRO A 788 -30.87 5.05 -25.79
N PHE A 789 -29.91 4.28 -25.28
CA PHE A 789 -28.53 4.76 -25.12
C PHE A 789 -27.68 4.60 -26.37
N LEU A 790 -28.04 3.69 -27.30
CA LEU A 790 -27.35 3.60 -28.58
C LEU A 790 -27.42 4.93 -29.34
N VAL A 791 -28.59 5.57 -29.36
CA VAL A 791 -28.76 6.86 -30.07
C VAL A 791 -27.89 7.94 -29.44
N VAL A 792 -27.86 8.01 -28.10
CA VAL A 792 -27.07 8.97 -27.33
C VAL A 792 -25.57 8.77 -27.56
N VAL A 793 -25.06 7.55 -27.36
CA VAL A 793 -23.63 7.23 -27.52
C VAL A 793 -23.20 7.40 -28.97
N LYS A 794 -24.01 6.97 -29.95
CA LYS A 794 -23.70 7.15 -31.36
C LYS A 794 -23.62 8.63 -31.74
N LYS A 795 -24.55 9.47 -31.27
CA LYS A 795 -24.51 10.93 -31.48
C LYS A 795 -23.25 11.54 -30.87
N LEU A 796 -22.89 11.16 -29.64
CA LEU A 796 -21.67 11.62 -28.97
C LEU A 796 -20.43 11.39 -29.84
N PHE A 797 -20.21 10.17 -30.34
CA PHE A 797 -19.01 9.81 -31.10
C PHE A 797 -19.02 10.27 -32.56
N THR A 798 -20.19 10.45 -33.18
CA THR A 798 -20.29 10.81 -34.62
C THR A 798 -20.48 12.30 -34.86
N LYS A 799 -20.91 13.07 -33.86
CA LYS A 799 -21.23 14.50 -34.00
C LYS A 799 -20.56 15.37 -32.96
N ASP A 800 -20.83 15.12 -31.68
CA ASP A 800 -20.48 16.06 -30.62
C ASP A 800 -18.97 16.03 -30.29
N LEU A 801 -18.37 14.83 -30.23
CA LEU A 801 -16.95 14.64 -29.97
C LEU A 801 -16.06 15.07 -31.15
N PRO A 802 -16.40 14.83 -32.43
CA PRO A 802 -15.70 15.45 -33.57
C PRO A 802 -15.72 16.98 -33.53
N ALA A 803 -16.86 17.60 -33.18
CA ALA A 803 -16.95 19.06 -33.04
C ALA A 803 -16.05 19.57 -31.91
N PHE A 804 -15.97 18.84 -30.79
CA PHE A 804 -15.06 19.15 -29.68
C PHE A 804 -13.58 18.95 -30.05
N LYS A 805 -13.25 17.90 -30.82
CA LYS A 805 -11.90 17.63 -31.32
C LYS A 805 -11.36 18.77 -32.16
N ALA A 806 -12.19 19.47 -32.93
CA ALA A 806 -11.79 20.65 -33.69
C ALA A 806 -11.33 21.84 -32.83
N LEU A 807 -11.68 21.86 -31.53
CA LEU A 807 -11.29 22.90 -30.58
C LEU A 807 -10.07 22.52 -29.74
N THR A 808 -9.54 21.32 -29.93
CA THR A 808 -8.49 20.72 -29.10
C THR A 808 -7.30 20.33 -29.98
N ASP A 809 -6.09 20.41 -29.45
CA ASP A 809 -4.87 19.91 -30.13
C ASP A 809 -4.57 18.47 -29.67
N PRO A 810 -4.86 17.44 -30.49
CA PRO A 810 -4.66 16.05 -30.09
C PRO A 810 -3.19 15.69 -29.87
N SER A 811 -2.26 16.42 -30.51
CA SER A 811 -0.82 16.15 -30.35
C SER A 811 -0.35 16.44 -28.93
N LYS A 812 -0.83 17.54 -28.33
CA LYS A 812 -0.50 17.89 -26.95
C LYS A 812 -1.11 16.94 -25.93
N LEU A 813 -2.31 16.41 -26.20
CA LEU A 813 -2.92 15.37 -25.36
C LEU A 813 -2.15 14.06 -25.39
N PHE A 814 -1.63 13.69 -26.56
CA PHE A 814 -0.85 12.47 -26.74
C PHE A 814 0.45 12.49 -25.91
N PHE A 815 1.12 13.64 -25.80
CA PHE A 815 2.34 13.82 -25.02
C PHE A 815 2.12 14.24 -23.55
N ALA A 816 0.87 14.33 -23.10
CA ALA A 816 0.56 14.76 -21.74
C ALA A 816 0.89 13.67 -20.71
N ASN A 817 1.45 14.08 -19.57
CA ASN A 817 1.69 13.20 -18.42
C ASN A 817 0.45 13.17 -17.49
N TYR A 818 -0.07 11.97 -17.23
CA TYR A 818 -1.22 11.70 -16.35
C TYR A 818 -0.87 10.94 -15.05
N ASP A 819 0.41 10.86 -14.66
CA ASP A 819 0.92 10.19 -13.46
C ASP A 819 0.19 10.59 -12.18
N LEU A 820 -0.21 11.86 -12.08
CA LEU A 820 -0.94 12.38 -10.92
C LEU A 820 -2.32 11.72 -10.73
N LEU A 821 -2.89 11.13 -11.78
CA LEU A 821 -4.19 10.46 -11.72
C LEU A 821 -4.08 9.02 -11.20
N GLY A 822 -2.90 8.39 -11.29
CA GLY A 822 -2.70 6.98 -10.93
C GLY A 822 -3.51 5.99 -11.79
N VAL A 823 -3.81 6.35 -13.03
CA VAL A 823 -4.67 5.59 -13.98
C VAL A 823 -3.89 4.71 -14.96
N GLN A 824 -2.59 4.51 -14.72
CA GLN A 824 -1.74 3.66 -15.54
C GLN A 824 -2.11 2.19 -15.42
N ASP A 825 -2.32 1.55 -16.56
CA ASP A 825 -2.56 0.10 -16.64
C ASP A 825 -1.39 -0.65 -17.29
N ASP A 826 -0.47 0.07 -17.94
CA ASP A 826 0.64 -0.53 -18.67
C ASP A 826 1.69 -1.11 -17.72
N LYS A 827 2.05 -2.38 -17.97
CA LYS A 827 3.01 -3.12 -17.14
C LYS A 827 4.40 -2.47 -17.06
N SER A 828 4.76 -1.65 -18.05
CA SER A 828 5.97 -0.82 -18.09
C SER A 828 5.92 0.37 -17.13
N GLN A 829 4.72 0.92 -16.87
CA GLN A 829 4.51 2.12 -16.05
C GLN A 829 4.11 1.78 -14.60
N LEU A 830 3.50 0.61 -14.36
CA LEU A 830 3.16 0.13 -13.01
C LEU A 830 4.33 0.15 -12.00
N PRO A 831 5.60 -0.12 -12.38
CA PRO A 831 6.76 -0.03 -11.47
C PRO A 831 7.27 1.41 -11.24
N ARG A 832 6.94 2.37 -12.12
CA ARG A 832 7.40 3.78 -12.05
C ARG A 832 6.39 4.65 -11.30
N LYS A 833 6.03 4.28 -10.07
CA LYS A 833 5.01 5.02 -9.33
C LYS A 833 5.58 6.15 -8.48
N ILE A 834 4.98 7.31 -8.70
CA ILE A 834 5.15 8.54 -7.93
C ILE A 834 4.24 8.46 -6.70
N TYR A 835 4.77 8.73 -5.51
CA TYR A 835 3.94 8.86 -4.31
C TYR A 835 3.24 10.20 -4.35
N ILE A 836 1.92 10.21 -4.21
CA ILE A 836 1.10 11.42 -4.33
C ILE A 836 0.47 11.73 -2.98
N ASP A 837 0.64 12.96 -2.52
CA ASP A 837 -0.11 13.47 -1.38
C ASP A 837 -1.59 13.52 -1.76
N ILE A 838 -2.43 12.76 -1.05
CA ILE A 838 -3.86 12.62 -1.36
C ILE A 838 -4.60 13.95 -1.18
N PHE A 839 -4.16 14.83 -0.28
CA PHE A 839 -4.78 16.13 0.01
C PHE A 839 -4.27 17.21 -0.93
N ARG A 840 -2.95 17.32 -1.10
CA ARG A 840 -2.33 18.33 -1.96
C ARG A 840 -2.41 17.99 -3.44
N LYS A 841 -2.65 16.71 -3.78
CA LYS A 841 -2.57 16.18 -5.16
C LYS A 841 -1.27 16.60 -5.83
N ALA A 842 -0.17 16.38 -5.13
CA ALA A 842 1.17 16.70 -5.57
C ALA A 842 2.10 15.51 -5.32
N GLU A 843 3.11 15.36 -6.18
CA GLU A 843 4.18 14.40 -5.98
C GLU A 843 4.90 14.67 -4.65
N MET A 844 4.99 13.63 -3.82
CA MET A 844 5.77 13.61 -2.61
C MET A 844 7.23 13.44 -3.00
N LYS A 845 8.00 14.53 -2.91
CA LYS A 845 9.46 14.47 -3.00
C LYS A 845 9.98 13.70 -1.78
N LEU A 846 10.44 12.47 -1.99
CA LEU A 846 11.10 11.69 -0.94
C LEU A 846 12.45 12.36 -0.60
N GLY A 847 12.44 13.29 0.38
CA GLY A 847 13.63 13.95 0.93
C GLY A 847 13.33 14.96 2.06
N ALA A 848 14.02 14.76 3.20
CA ALA A 848 14.29 15.66 4.35
C ALA A 848 13.31 15.84 5.54
N GLN A 849 12.04 15.45 5.48
CA GLN A 849 11.25 15.24 6.71
C GLN A 849 10.67 13.83 6.74
N GLN A 850 11.32 12.97 7.53
CA GLN A 850 10.83 11.64 7.86
C GLN A 850 9.51 11.76 8.66
N TRP A 851 8.38 11.69 7.97
CA TRP A 851 7.20 11.11 8.58
C TRP A 851 7.37 9.59 8.57
N ARG A 852 7.47 9.02 9.77
CA ARG A 852 7.73 7.58 9.98
C ARG A 852 6.59 6.74 9.42
N ARG A 853 6.80 6.04 8.29
CA ARG A 853 6.39 4.63 8.11
C ARG A 853 7.04 4.00 6.87
N CYS A 854 7.70 2.88 7.12
CA CYS A 854 8.22 1.85 6.20
C CYS A 854 9.30 2.22 5.17
N THR A 855 10.50 1.76 5.50
CA THR A 855 11.76 1.73 4.76
C THR A 855 11.80 0.76 3.57
N ARG A 856 12.71 1.07 2.63
CA ARG A 856 13.33 0.29 1.52
C ARG A 856 12.69 0.56 0.15
N ASN A 857 13.35 1.09 -0.89
CA ASN A 857 14.77 1.29 -1.20
C ASN A 857 14.95 2.61 -1.97
N ALA A 858 15.79 3.52 -1.49
CA ALA A 858 16.26 4.67 -2.26
C ALA A 858 17.65 4.35 -2.82
N TYR A 859 17.73 4.00 -4.11
CA TYR A 859 19.01 4.06 -4.83
C TYR A 859 19.05 5.39 -5.55
N LYS A 860 19.77 6.37 -4.99
CA LYS A 860 19.92 7.68 -5.64
C LYS A 860 21.31 8.27 -5.41
N HIS A 861 22.02 8.41 -6.54
CA HIS A 861 23.16 9.29 -6.86
C HIS A 861 24.59 8.80 -6.53
N PHE A 862 25.52 9.09 -7.46
CA PHE A 862 26.98 8.88 -7.42
C PHE A 862 27.69 9.77 -6.35
N TYR A 863 26.90 10.43 -5.52
CA TYR A 863 27.29 11.25 -4.39
C TYR A 863 27.27 10.38 -3.13
N SER A 864 28.41 10.20 -2.46
CA SER A 864 28.45 9.56 -1.15
C SER A 864 28.17 10.60 -0.05
N PRO A 865 27.08 10.47 0.73
CA PRO A 865 26.81 11.36 1.87
C PRO A 865 27.93 11.35 2.91
N GLU A 866 28.74 10.29 2.95
CA GLU A 866 29.91 10.16 3.82
C GLU A 866 31.01 11.16 3.50
N ASN A 867 30.99 11.76 2.31
CA ASN A 867 31.94 12.79 1.88
C ASN A 867 31.43 14.22 2.13
N ALA A 868 30.31 14.41 2.83
CA ALA A 868 29.76 15.74 3.13
C ALA A 868 30.78 16.67 3.82
N ALA A 869 31.63 16.14 4.71
CA ALA A 869 32.70 16.91 5.35
C ALA A 869 33.74 17.41 4.34
N PHE A 870 34.11 16.57 3.35
CA PHE A 870 35.03 16.95 2.27
C PHE A 870 34.41 18.03 1.36
N TYR A 871 33.14 17.89 0.96
CA TYR A 871 32.48 18.90 0.12
C TYR A 871 32.28 20.24 0.86
N ASN A 872 31.91 20.20 2.14
CA ASN A 872 31.71 21.41 2.96
C ASN A 872 33.02 22.17 3.26
N GLY A 873 34.17 21.50 3.18
CA GLY A 873 35.48 22.09 3.42
C GLY A 873 36.00 23.00 2.29
N ASN A 874 35.25 23.16 1.18
CA ASN A 874 35.68 23.90 -0.02
C ASN A 874 37.05 23.45 -0.57
N HIS A 875 37.33 22.14 -0.51
CA HIS A 875 38.59 21.58 -1.03
C HIS A 875 38.69 21.63 -2.56
N TYR A 876 37.56 21.83 -3.27
CA TYR A 876 37.55 22.04 -4.71
C TYR A 876 37.78 23.51 -5.08
N LYS A 877 38.81 23.75 -5.91
CA LYS A 877 38.90 25.01 -6.66
C LYS A 877 37.89 25.00 -7.82
N GLN A 878 37.20 26.13 -8.00
CA GLN A 878 36.20 26.28 -9.03
C GLN A 878 36.86 26.21 -10.42
N LEU A 879 36.25 25.44 -11.33
CA LEU A 879 36.72 25.30 -12.72
C LEU A 879 36.12 26.42 -13.57
N ASP A 880 36.91 26.98 -14.48
CA ASP A 880 36.44 27.92 -15.51
C ASP A 880 35.90 27.17 -16.75
N PRO A 881 34.57 27.16 -16.99
CA PRO A 881 34.00 26.44 -18.11
C PRO A 881 34.44 26.98 -19.48
N ALA A 882 34.80 28.26 -19.56
CA ALA A 882 35.20 28.90 -20.81
C ALA A 882 36.61 28.47 -21.26
N LYS A 883 37.45 28.01 -20.32
CA LYS A 883 38.81 27.51 -20.56
C LYS A 883 38.90 25.99 -20.59
N LYS A 884 37.77 25.30 -20.49
CA LYS A 884 37.68 23.83 -20.44
C LYS A 884 38.60 23.24 -19.36
N GLU A 885 38.54 23.81 -18.15
CA GLU A 885 39.43 23.40 -17.07
C GLU A 885 39.03 22.04 -16.47
N ILE A 886 40.04 21.25 -16.09
CA ILE A 886 39.89 19.97 -15.38
C ILE A 886 40.81 19.90 -14.16
N ARG A 887 40.50 19.03 -13.20
CA ARG A 887 41.38 18.70 -12.07
C ARG A 887 42.05 17.35 -12.29
N LEU A 888 43.27 17.23 -11.78
CA LEU A 888 44.07 16.03 -11.85
C LEU A 888 44.55 15.60 -10.46
N LEU A 889 44.78 14.31 -10.27
CA LEU A 889 45.30 13.72 -9.05
C LEU A 889 46.78 13.40 -9.21
N GLN A 890 47.58 13.75 -8.20
CA GLN A 890 48.98 13.36 -8.10
C GLN A 890 49.15 12.41 -6.92
N ILE A 891 49.92 11.34 -7.07
CA ILE A 891 50.20 10.40 -5.98
C ILE A 891 51.04 11.12 -4.90
N ASP A 892 50.60 11.08 -3.65
CA ASP A 892 51.34 11.66 -2.53
C ASP A 892 52.18 10.61 -1.82
N ARG A 893 53.48 10.60 -2.12
CA ARG A 893 54.45 9.68 -1.51
C ARG A 893 54.94 10.15 -0.13
N THR A 894 54.56 11.34 0.34
CA THR A 894 55.07 11.93 1.59
C THR A 894 54.29 11.52 2.84
N HIS A 895 53.04 11.07 2.68
CA HIS A 895 52.18 10.58 3.76
C HIS A 895 51.80 9.12 3.49
N GLN A 896 52.50 8.18 4.13
CA GLN A 896 52.10 6.76 4.17
C GLN A 896 51.58 6.38 5.56
N PRO A 897 50.29 6.60 5.89
CA PRO A 897 49.68 5.88 6.99
C PRO A 897 49.45 4.42 6.56
N THR A 898 50.40 3.54 6.89
CA THR A 898 50.45 2.05 6.99
C THR A 898 49.55 1.11 6.15
N SER A 899 48.62 1.58 5.31
CA SER A 899 47.75 0.77 4.42
C SER A 899 46.85 1.60 3.48
N SER A 900 46.88 2.94 3.48
CA SER A 900 45.93 3.78 2.71
C SER A 900 46.59 4.61 1.62
N LEU A 901 45.96 4.69 0.45
CA LEU A 901 46.41 5.52 -0.68
C LEU A 901 46.21 7.02 -0.37
N SER A 902 47.21 7.84 -0.71
CA SER A 902 47.19 9.30 -0.54
C SER A 902 47.46 10.01 -1.86
N PHE A 903 46.70 11.06 -2.13
CA PHE A 903 46.76 11.87 -3.35
C PHE A 903 46.73 13.37 -3.02
N LYS A 904 47.25 14.18 -3.94
CA LYS A 904 47.10 15.63 -3.96
C LYS A 904 46.25 16.05 -5.15
N LEU A 905 45.33 16.99 -4.94
CA LEU A 905 44.54 17.53 -6.03
C LEU A 905 45.31 18.68 -6.68
N HIS A 906 45.70 18.51 -7.94
CA HIS A 906 46.45 19.52 -8.69
C HIS A 906 45.59 20.76 -8.95
N GLN A 907 46.25 21.89 -9.25
CA GLN A 907 45.55 23.09 -9.71
C GLN A 907 44.76 22.82 -10.99
N PRO A 908 43.59 23.47 -11.20
CA PRO A 908 42.87 23.40 -12.46
C PRO A 908 43.78 23.70 -13.64
N ILE A 909 43.75 22.85 -14.65
CA ILE A 909 44.47 23.05 -15.91
C ILE A 909 43.49 23.12 -17.07
N SER A 910 43.80 23.89 -18.11
CA SER A 910 43.04 23.89 -19.35
C SER A 910 43.40 22.66 -20.20
N LEU A 911 42.39 21.96 -20.73
CA LEU A 911 42.62 20.87 -21.68
C LEU A 911 43.34 21.32 -22.97
N ASP A 912 43.17 22.59 -23.36
CA ASP A 912 43.83 23.17 -24.54
C ASP A 912 45.36 23.37 -24.34
N ASP A 913 45.86 23.33 -23.09
CA ASP A 913 47.30 23.41 -22.71
C ASP A 913 47.80 22.09 -22.08
N SER A 914 47.14 20.97 -22.42
CA SER A 914 47.43 19.63 -21.86
C SER A 914 48.83 19.11 -22.19
N SER A 915 49.53 19.69 -23.18
CA SER A 915 50.89 19.28 -23.58
C SER A 915 51.93 19.34 -22.45
N ASN A 916 51.67 20.13 -21.39
CA ASN A 916 52.54 20.26 -20.21
C ASN A 916 52.16 19.33 -19.04
N HIS A 917 51.04 18.60 -19.10
CA HIS A 917 50.53 17.77 -18.00
C HIS A 917 50.07 16.41 -18.53
N LEU A 918 50.99 15.43 -18.52
CA LEU A 918 50.69 14.06 -18.90
C LEU A 918 49.82 13.39 -17.83
N PHE A 919 48.66 12.83 -18.22
CA PHE A 919 47.79 12.12 -17.29
C PHE A 919 47.23 10.81 -17.85
N ILE A 920 46.95 9.87 -16.94
CA ILE A 920 46.25 8.61 -17.20
C ILE A 920 44.82 8.75 -16.71
N ALA A 921 43.85 8.47 -17.58
CA ALA A 921 42.45 8.45 -17.18
C ALA A 921 42.06 7.07 -16.63
N ILE A 922 41.25 7.04 -15.59
CA ILE A 922 40.80 5.81 -14.92
C ILE A 922 39.37 5.49 -15.34
N SER A 923 39.20 4.35 -16.01
CA SER A 923 37.89 3.78 -16.34
C SER A 923 37.61 2.62 -15.41
N TYR A 924 36.53 2.68 -14.63
CA TYR A 924 36.21 1.65 -13.65
C TYR A 924 34.71 1.50 -13.45
N ARG A 925 34.28 0.30 -13.07
CA ARG A 925 32.87 0.10 -12.72
C ARG A 925 32.54 0.68 -11.35
N ALA A 926 31.58 1.59 -11.30
CA ALA A 926 30.98 2.05 -10.04
C ALA A 926 30.47 0.86 -9.21
N GLY A 927 31.00 0.72 -8.00
CA GLY A 927 30.58 -0.32 -7.06
C GLY A 927 29.23 0.00 -6.41
N ASP A 928 28.85 -0.82 -5.44
CA ASP A 928 27.76 -0.49 -4.52
C ASP A 928 28.12 0.81 -3.77
N PRO A 929 27.29 1.87 -3.79
CA PRO A 929 27.56 3.10 -3.05
C PRO A 929 27.72 2.91 -1.54
N SER A 930 27.24 1.80 -0.98
CA SER A 930 27.45 1.41 0.42
C SER A 930 28.81 0.74 0.68
N GLN A 931 29.59 0.44 -0.37
CA GLN A 931 30.92 -0.16 -0.29
C GLN A 931 31.98 0.83 -0.74
N THR A 932 32.39 1.69 0.20
CA THR A 932 33.46 2.67 0.02
C THR A 932 34.72 2.24 0.76
N VAL A 933 35.88 2.73 0.29
CA VAL A 933 37.17 2.58 0.95
C VAL A 933 37.78 3.97 1.10
N PRO A 934 38.29 4.34 2.29
CA PRO A 934 38.87 5.66 2.50
C PRO A 934 40.21 5.80 1.77
N ILE A 935 40.33 6.87 0.98
CA ILE A 935 41.59 7.42 0.45
C ILE A 935 41.80 8.82 1.03
N PHE A 936 43.02 9.34 0.96
CA PHE A 936 43.33 10.69 1.43
C PHE A 936 43.59 11.62 0.24
N ILE A 937 42.95 12.79 0.24
CA ILE A 937 43.15 13.85 -0.77
C ILE A 937 43.57 15.11 -0.01
N ASP A 938 44.77 15.61 -0.26
CA ASP A 938 45.37 16.75 0.45
C ASP A 938 45.31 16.58 1.99
N GLY A 939 45.47 15.34 2.47
CA GLY A 939 45.40 14.98 3.88
C GLY A 939 43.99 14.81 4.46
N VAL A 940 42.93 15.00 3.66
CA VAL A 940 41.53 14.84 4.09
C VAL A 940 40.97 13.52 3.58
N GLN A 941 40.24 12.80 4.44
CA GLN A 941 39.62 11.53 4.08
C GLN A 941 38.50 11.73 3.04
N PHE A 942 38.56 10.96 1.96
CA PHE A 942 37.55 10.85 0.93
C PHE A 942 37.17 9.37 0.75
N ASN A 943 35.89 9.05 0.87
CA ASN A 943 35.38 7.69 0.71
C ASN A 943 35.11 7.44 -0.79
N ALA A 944 36.06 6.77 -1.45
CA ALA A 944 35.96 6.38 -2.85
C ALA A 944 35.28 5.01 -2.98
N PHE A 945 34.67 4.72 -4.14
CA PHE A 945 34.13 3.38 -4.37
C PHE A 945 35.26 2.34 -4.34
N LYS A 946 34.96 1.16 -3.81
CA LYS A 946 35.95 0.08 -3.72
C LYS A 946 36.67 -0.21 -5.06
N PRO A 947 35.97 -0.35 -6.21
CA PRO A 947 36.65 -0.59 -7.49
C PRO A 947 37.54 0.57 -7.95
N LEU A 948 37.21 1.83 -7.61
CA LEU A 948 38.09 2.97 -7.90
C LEU A 948 39.37 2.88 -7.07
N THR A 949 39.25 2.54 -5.79
CA THR A 949 40.41 2.41 -4.89
C THR A 949 41.35 1.31 -5.37
N GLU A 950 40.81 0.19 -5.83
CA GLU A 950 41.58 -0.90 -6.44
C GLU A 950 42.27 -0.45 -7.74
N ALA A 951 41.55 0.25 -8.63
CA ALA A 951 42.11 0.79 -9.88
C ALA A 951 43.25 1.81 -9.62
N LEU A 952 43.07 2.71 -8.66
CA LEU A 952 44.08 3.68 -8.24
C LEU A 952 45.30 3.00 -7.61
N SER A 953 45.10 1.93 -6.85
CA SER A 953 46.19 1.09 -6.33
C SER A 953 47.01 0.47 -7.47
N ARG A 954 46.34 -0.13 -8.45
CA ARG A 954 46.99 -0.71 -9.64
C ARG A 954 47.75 0.34 -10.44
N ALA A 955 47.16 1.52 -10.64
CA ALA A 955 47.82 2.65 -11.31
C ALA A 955 49.10 3.08 -10.58
N SER A 956 49.03 3.17 -9.24
CA SER A 956 50.16 3.54 -8.39
C SER A 956 51.30 2.51 -8.49
N GLN A 957 50.99 1.23 -8.38
CA GLN A 957 51.97 0.14 -8.52
C GLN A 957 52.69 0.15 -9.86
N ARG A 958 51.97 0.44 -10.96
CA ARG A 958 52.56 0.53 -12.30
C ARG A 958 53.55 1.69 -12.40
N LEU A 959 53.21 2.85 -11.84
CA LEU A 959 54.08 4.02 -11.81
C LEU A 959 55.30 3.85 -10.90
N ASP A 960 55.27 2.86 -9.99
CA ASP A 960 56.40 2.51 -9.12
C ASP A 960 57.31 1.41 -9.71
N ALA A 961 56.85 0.65 -10.71
CA ALA A 961 57.60 -0.48 -11.29
C ALA A 961 58.59 -0.10 -12.41
N ASP A 962 58.53 1.13 -12.93
CA ASP A 962 59.48 1.65 -13.93
C ASP A 962 60.72 2.26 -13.23
N ASP A 963 61.68 1.39 -12.88
CA ASP A 963 62.90 1.71 -12.10
C ASP A 963 63.86 2.75 -12.76
N GLU A 964 63.71 3.08 -14.05
CA GLU A 964 64.55 4.09 -14.74
C GLU A 964 63.98 5.53 -14.67
N ALA A 965 62.86 5.76 -13.97
CA ALA A 965 62.04 6.95 -14.19
C ALA A 965 61.51 7.64 -12.92
N GLU A 966 62.34 7.87 -11.89
CA GLU A 966 61.99 8.75 -10.74
C GLU A 966 61.46 10.13 -11.20
N ASP A 967 61.99 10.65 -12.31
CA ASP A 967 61.58 11.93 -12.90
C ASP A 967 60.25 11.83 -13.69
N PHE A 968 59.88 10.65 -14.19
CA PHE A 968 58.63 10.41 -14.93
C PHE A 968 57.44 10.19 -13.99
N ALA A 969 57.59 9.38 -12.95
CA ALA A 969 56.51 9.11 -12.00
C ALA A 969 56.09 10.36 -11.19
N SER A 970 56.98 11.35 -11.07
CA SER A 970 56.65 12.66 -10.48
C SER A 970 55.85 13.59 -11.42
N ARG A 971 55.83 13.29 -12.73
CA ARG A 971 55.23 14.09 -13.80
C ARG A 971 53.95 13.51 -14.41
N VAL A 972 53.54 12.31 -13.98
CA VAL A 972 52.31 11.66 -14.45
C VAL A 972 51.19 11.86 -13.44
N TYR A 973 50.09 12.42 -13.90
CA TYR A 973 48.87 12.62 -13.11
C TYR A 973 47.82 11.55 -13.43
N LEU A 974 46.80 11.43 -12.58
CA LEU A 974 45.65 10.57 -12.77
C LEU A 974 44.38 11.41 -12.90
N TRP A 975 43.43 10.97 -13.71
CA TRP A 975 42.08 11.54 -13.76
C TRP A 975 41.05 10.48 -13.42
N ALA A 976 40.22 10.72 -12.41
CA ALA A 976 39.13 9.84 -11.99
C ALA A 976 37.88 10.65 -11.70
N ASP A 977 36.78 10.35 -12.39
CA ASP A 977 35.53 11.13 -12.39
C ASP A 977 34.93 11.37 -10.99
N GLN A 978 34.91 10.38 -10.11
CA GLN A 978 34.36 10.50 -8.75
C GLN A 978 35.11 11.53 -7.90
N VAL A 979 36.38 11.79 -8.21
CA VAL A 979 37.25 12.67 -7.41
C VAL A 979 37.56 13.97 -8.14
N CYS A 980 37.92 13.93 -9.42
CA CYS A 980 38.30 15.11 -10.19
C CYS A 980 37.11 16.05 -10.47
N ILE A 981 35.88 15.51 -10.49
CA ILE A 981 34.63 16.27 -10.65
C ILE A 981 33.97 16.45 -9.28
N ASN A 982 33.51 17.67 -8.98
CA ASN A 982 32.70 17.94 -7.80
C ASN A 982 31.29 17.34 -7.99
N GLN A 983 31.10 16.12 -7.51
CA GLN A 983 29.84 15.37 -7.64
C GLN A 983 28.64 16.01 -6.92
N SER A 984 28.87 17.04 -6.07
CA SER A 984 27.81 17.80 -5.40
C SER A 984 27.29 19.00 -6.21
N ASP A 985 27.99 19.41 -7.26
CA ASP A 985 27.62 20.53 -8.13
C ASP A 985 27.12 20.03 -9.49
N ASN A 986 25.80 20.10 -9.69
CA ASN A 986 25.16 19.66 -10.93
C ASN A 986 25.59 20.48 -12.16
N ALA A 987 25.96 21.75 -12.00
CA ALA A 987 26.41 22.59 -13.10
C ALA A 987 27.83 22.20 -13.53
N GLU A 988 28.73 22.00 -12.56
CA GLU A 988 30.07 21.46 -12.84
C GLU A 988 29.97 20.07 -13.48
N LYS A 989 29.15 19.18 -12.94
CA LYS A 989 28.94 17.84 -13.49
C LYS A 989 28.46 17.89 -14.94
N ALA A 990 27.44 18.71 -15.24
CA ALA A 990 26.91 18.86 -16.59
C ALA A 990 27.99 19.36 -17.56
N HIS A 991 28.83 20.29 -17.13
CA HIS A 991 29.93 20.81 -17.94
C HIS A 991 31.04 19.78 -18.16
N GLN A 992 31.51 19.10 -17.11
CA GLN A 992 32.57 18.08 -17.21
C GLN A 992 32.11 16.87 -18.04
N VAL A 993 30.84 16.46 -17.95
CA VAL A 993 30.26 15.42 -18.81
C VAL A 993 30.32 15.80 -20.28
N GLN A 994 30.14 17.08 -20.63
CA GLN A 994 30.29 17.55 -22.02
C GLN A 994 31.74 17.52 -22.49
N LEU A 995 32.72 17.58 -21.58
CA LEU A 995 34.15 17.49 -21.87
C LEU A 995 34.67 16.04 -21.89
N MET A 996 33.85 15.04 -21.59
CA MET A 996 34.33 13.65 -21.43
C MET A 996 35.11 13.13 -22.64
N GLN A 997 34.66 13.46 -23.86
CA GLN A 997 35.40 13.16 -25.09
C GLN A 997 36.82 13.73 -25.08
N GLU A 998 36.95 15.03 -24.82
CA GLU A 998 38.23 15.73 -24.87
C GLU A 998 39.17 15.28 -23.75
N ILE A 999 38.61 14.95 -22.58
CA ILE A 999 39.37 14.42 -21.43
C ILE A 999 40.03 13.08 -21.79
N TYR A 1000 39.27 12.11 -22.28
CA TYR A 1000 39.81 10.79 -22.62
C TYR A 1000 40.72 10.83 -23.87
N GLN A 1001 40.47 11.74 -24.81
CA GLN A 1001 41.38 11.97 -25.96
C GLN A 1001 42.71 12.60 -25.56
N SER A 1002 42.70 13.50 -24.57
CA SER A 1002 43.92 14.20 -24.10
C SER A 1002 44.74 13.36 -23.12
N ALA A 1003 44.18 12.28 -22.57
CA ALA A 1003 44.90 11.36 -21.74
C ALA A 1003 45.98 10.63 -22.54
N VAL A 1004 47.13 10.38 -21.91
CA VAL A 1004 48.23 9.59 -22.50
C VAL A 1004 47.79 8.15 -22.72
N SER A 1005 47.02 7.63 -21.77
CA SER A 1005 46.38 6.32 -21.87
C SER A 1005 45.21 6.25 -20.88
N THR A 1006 44.35 5.26 -21.09
CA THR A 1006 43.28 4.93 -20.17
C THR A 1006 43.51 3.57 -19.55
N LEU A 1007 43.44 3.52 -18.22
CA LEU A 1007 43.48 2.29 -17.45
C LEU A 1007 42.04 1.83 -17.20
N ALA A 1008 41.63 0.75 -17.86
CA ALA A 1008 40.33 0.12 -17.72
C ALA A 1008 40.37 -1.00 -16.68
N TRP A 1009 39.77 -0.78 -15.52
CA TRP A 1009 39.76 -1.72 -14.40
C TRP A 1009 38.59 -2.72 -14.50
N LEU A 1010 38.93 -4.00 -14.61
CA LEU A 1010 38.00 -5.13 -14.71
C LEU A 1010 37.76 -5.85 -13.38
N GLY A 1011 38.53 -5.54 -12.32
CA GLY A 1011 38.33 -6.08 -10.98
C GLY A 1011 39.36 -7.15 -10.57
N THR A 1012 39.06 -7.81 -9.46
CA THR A 1012 39.96 -8.77 -8.77
C THR A 1012 39.51 -10.23 -8.90
N SER A 1013 38.57 -10.51 -9.81
CA SER A 1013 38.05 -11.87 -10.04
C SER A 1013 39.14 -12.77 -10.64
N PRO A 1014 39.50 -13.89 -9.99
CA PRO A 1014 40.50 -14.81 -10.53
C PRO A 1014 40.15 -15.35 -11.92
N LEU A 1015 38.85 -15.55 -12.19
CA LEU A 1015 38.37 -16.03 -13.50
C LEU A 1015 38.50 -14.94 -14.57
N THR A 1016 38.22 -13.68 -14.23
CA THR A 1016 38.41 -12.54 -15.15
C THR A 1016 39.90 -12.33 -15.44
N SER A 1017 40.77 -12.45 -14.44
CA SER A 1017 42.23 -12.42 -14.60
C SER A 1017 42.73 -13.55 -15.52
N ALA A 1018 42.25 -14.78 -15.33
CA ALA A 1018 42.56 -15.88 -16.24
C ALA A 1018 42.02 -15.64 -17.67
N GLY A 1019 40.85 -15.01 -17.80
CA GLY A 1019 40.26 -14.68 -19.10
C GLY A 1019 41.12 -13.69 -19.90
N ILE A 1020 41.80 -12.75 -19.23
CA ILE A 1020 42.76 -11.83 -19.85
C ILE A 1020 43.99 -12.58 -20.41
N GLU A 1021 44.48 -13.56 -19.66
CA GLU A 1021 45.59 -14.41 -20.11
C GLU A 1021 45.19 -15.23 -21.35
N GLU A 1022 43.99 -15.79 -21.36
CA GLU A 1022 43.42 -16.48 -22.52
C GLU A 1022 43.23 -15.56 -23.73
N PHE A 1023 42.77 -14.33 -23.50
CA PHE A 1023 42.70 -13.32 -24.57
C PHE A 1023 44.08 -12.98 -25.14
N SER A 1024 45.13 -12.94 -24.32
CA SER A 1024 46.50 -12.75 -24.80
C SER A 1024 46.94 -13.88 -25.73
N ALA A 1025 46.63 -15.13 -25.36
CA ALA A 1025 46.91 -16.30 -26.18
C ALA A 1025 46.12 -16.30 -27.50
N LEU A 1026 44.84 -15.88 -27.45
CA LEU A 1026 44.01 -15.72 -28.65
C LEU A 1026 44.52 -14.61 -29.56
N SER A 1027 44.96 -13.46 -29.02
CA SER A 1027 45.59 -12.39 -29.82
C SER A 1027 46.80 -12.91 -30.60
N PHE A 1028 47.69 -13.64 -29.93
CA PHE A 1028 48.87 -14.21 -30.57
C PHE A 1028 48.49 -15.20 -31.69
N LEU A 1029 47.46 -16.02 -31.47
CA LEU A 1029 46.93 -16.91 -32.48
C LEU A 1029 46.36 -16.14 -33.68
N HIS A 1030 45.55 -15.09 -33.43
CA HIS A 1030 44.98 -14.24 -34.48
C HIS A 1030 46.09 -13.67 -35.37
N GLN A 1031 47.12 -13.06 -34.76
CA GLN A 1031 48.24 -12.46 -35.49
C GLN A 1031 48.98 -13.49 -36.36
N ARG A 1032 49.16 -14.72 -35.87
CA ARG A 1032 49.78 -15.81 -36.65
C ARG A 1032 48.93 -16.25 -37.83
N LEU A 1033 47.61 -16.33 -37.64
CA LEU A 1033 46.67 -16.70 -38.70
C LEU A 1033 46.62 -15.62 -39.79
N GLU A 1034 46.58 -14.36 -39.39
CA GLU A 1034 46.63 -13.22 -40.31
C GLU A 1034 47.93 -13.19 -41.13
N GLN A 1035 49.07 -13.41 -40.48
CA GLN A 1035 50.37 -13.52 -41.17
C GLN A 1035 50.43 -14.71 -42.14
N ALA A 1036 49.85 -15.85 -41.77
CA ALA A 1036 49.81 -17.05 -42.62
C ALA A 1036 48.90 -16.89 -43.83
N ALA A 1037 47.80 -16.12 -43.71
CA ALA A 1037 46.86 -15.88 -44.80
C ALA A 1037 47.38 -14.88 -45.85
N GLY A 1038 48.34 -14.02 -45.51
CA GLY A 1038 48.96 -13.06 -46.45
C GLY A 1038 48.03 -11.99 -47.00
N GLN A 1039 46.78 -11.91 -46.50
CA GLN A 1039 45.77 -10.89 -46.78
C GLN A 1039 45.23 -10.42 -45.43
N GLY A 1040 44.93 -9.12 -45.27
CA GLY A 1040 44.44 -8.59 -44.00
C GLY A 1040 43.19 -9.32 -43.48
N TRP A 1041 42.97 -9.32 -42.16
CA TRP A 1041 41.93 -10.09 -41.48
C TRP A 1041 40.53 -9.99 -42.10
N ASP A 1042 40.14 -8.83 -42.63
CA ASP A 1042 38.83 -8.62 -43.27
C ASP A 1042 38.63 -9.51 -44.52
N ASN A 1043 39.71 -9.90 -45.21
CA ASN A 1043 39.68 -10.85 -46.32
C ASN A 1043 39.71 -12.30 -45.85
N VAL A 1044 40.35 -12.59 -44.70
CA VAL A 1044 40.29 -13.90 -44.04
C VAL A 1044 38.87 -14.20 -43.55
N SER A 1045 38.11 -13.17 -43.18
CA SER A 1045 36.72 -13.27 -42.73
C SER A 1045 35.69 -13.62 -43.82
N LYS A 1046 36.11 -13.77 -45.09
CA LYS A 1046 35.22 -13.97 -46.25
C LYS A 1046 35.75 -15.07 -47.19
N GLY A 1047 34.88 -15.98 -47.64
CA GLY A 1047 35.20 -17.00 -48.68
C GLY A 1047 35.91 -18.26 -48.17
N ALA A 1048 36.64 -18.97 -49.06
CA ALA A 1048 37.25 -20.28 -48.77
C ALA A 1048 38.32 -20.25 -47.66
N ALA A 1049 39.08 -19.16 -47.54
CA ALA A 1049 40.10 -18.97 -46.51
C ALA A 1049 39.52 -18.91 -45.08
N TYR A 1050 38.26 -18.45 -44.94
CA TYR A 1050 37.53 -18.44 -43.68
C TYR A 1050 37.30 -19.86 -43.16
N LEU A 1051 37.01 -20.80 -44.06
CA LEU A 1051 36.72 -22.20 -43.71
C LEU A 1051 37.98 -22.96 -43.32
N GLU A 1052 39.08 -22.77 -44.05
CA GLU A 1052 40.37 -23.36 -43.69
C GLU A 1052 40.85 -22.87 -42.31
N THR A 1053 40.67 -21.57 -42.04
CA THR A 1053 40.99 -20.96 -40.74
C THR A 1053 40.06 -21.51 -39.65
N ALA A 1054 38.76 -21.56 -39.89
CA ALA A 1054 37.77 -22.12 -38.98
C ALA A 1054 38.05 -23.59 -38.63
N GLU A 1055 38.41 -24.40 -39.62
CA GLU A 1055 38.71 -25.82 -39.46
C GLU A 1055 40.01 -26.03 -38.68
N PHE A 1056 41.06 -25.26 -38.99
CA PHE A 1056 42.31 -25.29 -38.24
C PHE A 1056 42.09 -24.96 -36.76
N VAL A 1057 41.33 -23.91 -36.49
CA VAL A 1057 41.02 -23.47 -35.13
C VAL A 1057 40.15 -24.51 -34.41
N ALA A 1058 39.17 -25.10 -35.08
CA ALA A 1058 38.35 -26.18 -34.53
C ALA A 1058 39.17 -27.43 -34.15
N LYS A 1059 40.12 -27.83 -35.00
CA LYS A 1059 40.93 -29.05 -34.80
C LYS A 1059 42.13 -28.85 -33.86
N SER A 1060 42.68 -27.64 -33.78
CA SER A 1060 43.98 -27.40 -33.13
C SER A 1060 43.90 -26.51 -31.89
N VAL A 1061 42.89 -25.64 -31.78
CA VAL A 1061 42.79 -24.62 -30.74
C VAL A 1061 41.75 -25.01 -29.69
N LEU A 1062 40.54 -25.41 -30.12
CA LEU A 1062 39.48 -25.81 -29.20
C LEU A 1062 39.86 -26.97 -28.27
N PRO A 1063 40.53 -28.05 -28.74
CA PRO A 1063 40.95 -29.12 -27.84
C PRO A 1063 41.98 -28.69 -26.80
N ARG A 1064 42.80 -27.67 -27.10
CA ARG A 1064 43.78 -27.12 -26.16
C ARG A 1064 43.10 -26.30 -25.07
N LEU A 1065 42.16 -25.42 -25.45
CA LEU A 1065 41.34 -24.66 -24.50
C LEU A 1065 40.48 -25.58 -23.62
N ASP A 1066 40.09 -26.76 -24.13
CA ASP A 1066 39.31 -27.72 -23.36
C ASP A 1066 40.15 -28.62 -22.44
N ALA A 1067 41.41 -28.90 -22.79
CA ALA A 1067 42.29 -29.79 -22.03
C ALA A 1067 42.58 -29.29 -20.61
N GLU A 1068 42.58 -27.97 -20.40
CA GLU A 1068 42.85 -27.34 -19.10
C GLU A 1068 41.59 -27.16 -18.24
N GLY A 1069 40.39 -27.30 -18.82
CA GLY A 1069 39.09 -27.25 -18.14
C GLY A 1069 38.68 -25.86 -17.59
N THR A 1070 39.61 -24.93 -17.42
CA THR A 1070 39.38 -23.59 -16.85
C THR A 1070 39.28 -22.47 -17.89
N SER A 1071 39.79 -22.66 -19.11
CA SER A 1071 39.83 -21.62 -20.15
C SER A 1071 38.44 -21.16 -20.59
N TRP A 1072 37.48 -22.08 -20.78
CA TRP A 1072 36.12 -21.72 -21.18
C TRP A 1072 35.37 -20.89 -20.12
N PRO A 1073 35.34 -21.28 -18.83
CA PRO A 1073 34.80 -20.43 -17.77
C PRO A 1073 35.50 -19.08 -17.63
N ALA A 1074 36.82 -19.02 -17.84
CA ALA A 1074 37.60 -17.78 -17.75
C ALA A 1074 37.26 -16.79 -18.88
N LEU A 1075 37.18 -17.27 -20.12
CA LEU A 1075 36.71 -16.50 -21.28
C LEU A 1075 35.28 -16.01 -21.08
N GLN A 1076 34.39 -16.87 -20.57
CA GLN A 1076 33.01 -16.49 -20.26
C GLN A 1076 32.96 -15.40 -19.19
N ALA A 1077 33.69 -15.54 -18.08
CA ALA A 1077 33.72 -14.57 -16.99
C ALA A 1077 34.22 -13.18 -17.45
N LEU A 1078 35.25 -13.14 -18.31
CA LEU A 1078 35.73 -11.89 -18.90
C LEU A 1078 34.67 -11.25 -19.80
N MET A 1079 34.02 -12.01 -20.67
CA MET A 1079 33.04 -11.49 -21.63
C MET A 1079 31.70 -11.08 -21.01
N GLU A 1080 31.29 -11.76 -19.93
CA GLU A 1080 30.09 -11.44 -19.16
C GLU A 1080 30.36 -10.41 -18.04
N ASP A 1081 31.59 -9.89 -17.95
CA ASP A 1081 31.94 -8.91 -16.93
C ASP A 1081 31.02 -7.68 -17.03
N GLN A 1082 30.54 -7.22 -15.88
CA GLN A 1082 29.60 -6.11 -15.83
C GLN A 1082 30.21 -4.78 -16.25
N TYR A 1083 31.55 -4.68 -16.32
CA TYR A 1083 32.26 -3.56 -16.92
C TYR A 1083 31.72 -3.24 -18.33
N TRP A 1084 31.55 -4.27 -19.18
CA TRP A 1084 31.08 -4.12 -20.57
C TRP A 1084 29.65 -3.60 -20.68
N SER A 1085 28.86 -3.72 -19.62
CA SER A 1085 27.48 -3.25 -19.61
C SER A 1085 27.36 -1.75 -19.32
N ARG A 1086 28.44 -1.00 -19.06
CA ARG A 1086 28.33 0.42 -18.68
C ARG A 1086 28.07 1.31 -19.90
N GLY A 1087 27.20 2.31 -19.80
CA GLY A 1087 27.03 3.28 -20.90
C GLY A 1087 28.29 4.12 -21.16
N TRP A 1088 28.96 4.52 -20.08
CA TRP A 1088 30.11 5.43 -20.15
C TRP A 1088 31.33 4.84 -20.84
N ILE A 1089 31.55 3.51 -20.82
CA ILE A 1089 32.76 2.90 -21.39
C ILE A 1089 32.94 3.18 -22.88
N CYS A 1090 31.87 3.53 -23.61
CA CYS A 1090 31.99 4.01 -24.98
C CYS A 1090 32.90 5.24 -25.05
N GLN A 1091 32.63 6.30 -24.27
CA GLN A 1091 33.52 7.45 -24.25
C GLN A 1091 34.87 7.14 -23.62
N GLU A 1092 34.90 6.33 -22.55
CA GLU A 1092 36.14 6.05 -21.81
C GLU A 1092 37.13 5.20 -22.63
N VAL A 1093 36.65 4.22 -23.38
CA VAL A 1093 37.50 3.25 -24.10
C VAL A 1093 37.61 3.56 -25.59
N LEU A 1094 36.52 3.98 -26.27
CA LEU A 1094 36.60 4.28 -27.71
C LEU A 1094 37.46 5.51 -27.97
N LEU A 1095 37.20 6.59 -27.24
CA LEU A 1095 37.79 7.89 -27.55
C LEU A 1095 39.23 8.05 -27.06
N SER A 1096 39.70 7.10 -26.25
CA SER A 1096 41.07 7.08 -25.74
C SER A 1096 42.06 6.75 -26.85
N THR A 1097 43.20 7.43 -26.83
CA THR A 1097 44.31 7.21 -27.77
C THR A 1097 45.01 5.86 -27.57
N ALA A 1098 45.05 5.40 -26.33
CA ALA A 1098 45.54 4.08 -25.94
C ALA A 1098 44.76 3.57 -24.73
N VAL A 1099 44.36 2.30 -24.74
CA VAL A 1099 43.68 1.64 -23.61
C VAL A 1099 44.43 0.39 -23.18
N SER A 1100 44.51 0.19 -21.87
CA SER A 1100 44.95 -1.07 -21.28
C SER A 1100 43.89 -1.59 -20.31
N PHE A 1101 43.54 -2.87 -20.44
CA PHE A 1101 42.59 -3.56 -19.57
C PHE A 1101 43.35 -4.25 -18.45
N HIS A 1102 42.96 -4.00 -17.20
CA HIS A 1102 43.69 -4.44 -16.00
C HIS A 1102 42.81 -5.26 -15.06
N THR A 1103 43.42 -6.28 -14.49
CA THR A 1103 42.97 -6.93 -13.27
C THR A 1103 44.02 -6.79 -12.17
N ASP A 1104 43.81 -7.46 -11.04
CA ASP A 1104 44.79 -7.54 -9.95
C ASP A 1104 46.15 -8.14 -10.37
N LYS A 1105 46.17 -8.97 -11.42
CA LYS A 1105 47.34 -9.77 -11.82
C LYS A 1105 47.77 -9.60 -13.26
N GLN A 1106 46.82 -9.34 -14.17
CA GLN A 1106 47.05 -9.38 -15.60
C GLN A 1106 46.73 -8.03 -16.25
N GLU A 1107 47.36 -7.76 -17.38
CA GLU A 1107 47.06 -6.62 -18.24
C GLU A 1107 46.97 -7.02 -19.71
N LEU A 1108 46.16 -6.30 -20.49
CA LEU A 1108 46.02 -6.52 -21.93
C LEU A 1108 45.88 -5.21 -22.68
N GLY A 1109 46.65 -5.05 -23.76
CA GLY A 1109 46.54 -3.90 -24.64
C GLY A 1109 45.27 -3.91 -25.48
N GLN A 1110 44.84 -2.73 -25.93
CA GLN A 1110 43.66 -2.56 -26.78
C GLN A 1110 43.73 -3.37 -28.08
N ASP A 1111 44.88 -3.39 -28.75
CA ASP A 1111 45.07 -4.14 -30.00
C ASP A 1111 44.99 -5.65 -29.77
N ASP A 1112 45.55 -6.14 -28.67
CA ASP A 1112 45.48 -7.56 -28.33
C ASP A 1112 44.05 -7.97 -27.97
N PHE A 1113 43.33 -7.14 -27.23
CA PHE A 1113 41.91 -7.35 -26.96
C PHE A 1113 41.10 -7.39 -28.26
N ARG A 1114 41.35 -6.46 -29.19
CA ARG A 1114 40.70 -6.39 -30.51
C ARG A 1114 40.96 -7.66 -31.34
N ASN A 1115 42.19 -8.13 -31.40
CA ASN A 1115 42.59 -9.34 -32.13
C ASN A 1115 41.94 -10.61 -31.55
N ALA A 1116 41.93 -10.74 -30.22
CA ALA A 1116 41.28 -11.84 -29.54
C ALA A 1116 39.77 -11.86 -29.78
N LEU A 1117 39.11 -10.70 -29.67
CA LEU A 1117 37.67 -10.57 -29.87
C LEU A 1117 37.24 -10.94 -31.30
N ARG A 1118 38.07 -10.64 -32.32
CA ARG A 1118 37.85 -11.07 -33.71
C ARG A 1118 37.77 -12.60 -33.85
N LEU A 1119 38.62 -13.34 -33.14
CA LEU A 1119 38.54 -14.82 -33.11
C LEU A 1119 37.31 -15.32 -32.35
N VAL A 1120 36.97 -14.68 -31.23
CA VAL A 1120 35.75 -15.02 -30.46
C VAL A 1120 34.49 -14.84 -31.31
N LYS A 1121 34.42 -13.77 -32.12
CA LYS A 1121 33.32 -13.54 -33.07
C LYS A 1121 33.29 -14.60 -34.17
N MET A 1122 34.44 -14.98 -34.73
CA MET A 1122 34.54 -16.08 -35.69
C MET A 1122 33.97 -17.39 -35.09
N PHE A 1123 34.31 -17.73 -33.85
CA PHE A 1123 33.73 -18.88 -33.15
C PHE A 1123 32.22 -18.80 -33.02
N GLN A 1124 31.69 -17.63 -32.62
CA GLN A 1124 30.25 -17.44 -32.47
C GLN A 1124 29.50 -17.62 -33.80
N ILE A 1125 30.02 -17.08 -34.91
CA ILE A 1125 29.43 -17.20 -36.25
C ILE A 1125 29.41 -18.67 -36.70
N LEU A 1126 30.52 -19.41 -36.50
CA LEU A 1126 30.60 -20.83 -36.86
C LEU A 1126 29.60 -21.68 -36.08
N LEU A 1127 29.43 -21.42 -34.79
CA LEU A 1127 28.45 -22.11 -33.95
C LEU A 1127 27.01 -21.84 -34.40
N ARG A 1128 26.65 -20.57 -34.67
CA ARG A 1128 25.31 -20.20 -35.17
C ARG A 1128 24.97 -20.88 -36.49
N LYS A 1129 25.93 -20.95 -37.42
CA LYS A 1129 25.77 -21.61 -38.72
C LYS A 1129 25.58 -23.12 -38.60
N TYR A 1130 26.29 -23.79 -37.70
CA TYR A 1130 26.25 -25.25 -37.57
C TYR A 1130 25.00 -25.78 -36.85
N PHE A 1131 24.52 -25.09 -35.81
CA PHE A 1131 23.37 -25.57 -35.03
C PHE A 1131 22.01 -25.12 -35.57
N ASN A 1132 21.98 -24.31 -36.63
CA ASN A 1132 20.76 -23.81 -37.29
C ASN A 1132 19.71 -23.26 -36.31
N LEU A 1133 20.16 -22.48 -35.32
CA LEU A 1133 19.38 -22.19 -34.11
C LEU A 1133 18.44 -20.98 -34.24
N ASP A 1134 18.62 -20.10 -35.23
CA ASP A 1134 17.88 -18.84 -35.29
C ASP A 1134 16.79 -18.76 -36.37
N GLY A 1135 16.74 -19.67 -37.36
CA GLY A 1135 15.69 -19.64 -38.40
C GLY A 1135 15.61 -18.35 -39.24
N GLU A 1136 16.52 -17.39 -39.05
CA GLU A 1136 16.66 -16.18 -39.86
C GLU A 1136 17.91 -16.25 -40.74
N ASP A 1137 17.72 -15.87 -42.00
CA ASP A 1137 18.74 -15.82 -43.05
C ASP A 1137 19.72 -14.67 -42.77
N LEU A 1138 20.93 -14.99 -42.30
CA LEU A 1138 22.00 -14.02 -41.94
C LEU A 1138 22.58 -13.27 -43.16
N GLY A 1139 21.97 -13.35 -44.34
CA GLY A 1139 22.28 -12.51 -45.51
C GLY A 1139 23.67 -12.73 -46.12
N LEU A 1140 24.45 -13.69 -45.63
CA LEU A 1140 25.59 -14.25 -46.33
C LEU A 1140 25.04 -15.26 -47.33
N LYS A 1141 24.88 -14.83 -48.59
CA LYS A 1141 24.44 -15.68 -49.71
C LYS A 1141 25.01 -17.09 -49.57
N GLU A 1142 24.13 -18.09 -49.62
CA GLU A 1142 24.48 -19.51 -49.70
C GLU A 1142 25.65 -19.70 -50.66
N ASP A 1143 26.84 -19.94 -50.10
CA ASP A 1143 27.98 -20.39 -50.87
C ASP A 1143 27.84 -21.92 -50.97
N PRO A 1144 27.48 -22.47 -52.14
CA PRO A 1144 27.16 -23.90 -52.31
C PRO A 1144 28.38 -24.82 -52.13
N ALA A 1145 29.54 -24.29 -51.77
CA ALA A 1145 30.76 -25.04 -51.49
C ALA A 1145 30.86 -25.60 -50.05
N LEU A 1146 29.98 -25.22 -49.12
CA LEU A 1146 30.04 -25.72 -47.74
C LEU A 1146 29.27 -27.05 -47.57
N ASN A 1147 30.00 -28.15 -47.48
CA ASN A 1147 29.44 -29.43 -47.05
C ASN A 1147 29.44 -29.51 -45.51
N THR A 1148 28.29 -29.78 -44.89
CA THR A 1148 28.11 -29.78 -43.42
C THR A 1148 28.89 -30.87 -42.68
N ASP A 1149 29.45 -31.84 -43.39
CA ASP A 1149 30.19 -32.98 -42.83
C ASP A 1149 31.64 -32.63 -42.40
N ASP A 1150 32.25 -31.56 -42.94
CA ASP A 1150 33.67 -31.21 -42.70
C ASP A 1150 33.94 -30.55 -41.32
N LEU A 1151 32.89 -30.13 -40.59
CA LEU A 1151 32.98 -29.44 -39.29
C LEU A 1151 32.56 -30.30 -38.09
N SER A 1152 32.44 -31.62 -38.26
CA SER A 1152 32.22 -32.60 -37.19
C SER A 1152 33.11 -32.47 -35.92
N PRO A 1153 34.36 -31.94 -35.96
CA PRO A 1153 35.17 -31.73 -34.76
C PRO A 1153 34.61 -30.71 -33.76
N LEU A 1154 33.63 -29.87 -34.14
CA LEU A 1154 33.00 -28.88 -33.25
C LEU A 1154 31.95 -29.49 -32.32
N LEU A 1155 31.38 -30.65 -32.69
CA LEU A 1155 30.27 -31.29 -31.98
C LEU A 1155 30.57 -31.59 -30.49
N PRO A 1156 31.77 -32.06 -30.09
CA PRO A 1156 32.08 -32.30 -28.67
C PRO A 1156 32.08 -31.03 -27.81
N PHE A 1157 32.33 -29.86 -28.41
CA PHE A 1157 32.44 -28.58 -27.71
C PHE A 1157 31.12 -27.79 -27.68
N ALA A 1158 30.12 -28.22 -28.46
CA ALA A 1158 28.81 -27.59 -28.61
C ALA A 1158 28.16 -27.18 -27.27
N ASN A 1159 28.09 -28.12 -26.33
CA ASN A 1159 27.47 -27.90 -25.02
C ASN A 1159 28.30 -26.94 -24.14
N LYS A 1160 29.63 -26.96 -24.28
CA LYS A 1160 30.55 -26.09 -23.52
C LYS A 1160 30.59 -24.66 -24.07
N LEU A 1161 30.34 -24.49 -25.36
CA LEU A 1161 30.31 -23.20 -26.07
C LEU A 1161 28.90 -22.59 -26.16
N ALA A 1162 27.90 -23.21 -25.52
CA ALA A 1162 26.52 -22.74 -25.53
C ALA A 1162 26.36 -21.33 -24.93
N TRP A 1163 27.24 -20.91 -24.02
CA TRP A 1163 27.27 -19.54 -23.49
C TRP A 1163 27.62 -18.53 -24.58
N LEU A 1164 28.59 -18.85 -25.44
CA LEU A 1164 29.08 -17.95 -26.49
C LEU A 1164 27.99 -17.68 -27.53
N HIS A 1165 27.13 -18.65 -27.82
CA HIS A 1165 25.95 -18.45 -28.66
C HIS A 1165 24.97 -17.41 -28.07
N LYS A 1166 24.72 -17.49 -26.76
CA LYS A 1166 23.77 -16.63 -26.03
C LYS A 1166 24.35 -15.27 -25.64
N LEU A 1167 25.67 -15.13 -25.75
CA LEU A 1167 26.36 -13.91 -25.42
C LEU A 1167 26.01 -12.82 -26.43
N ASP A 1168 25.43 -11.73 -25.93
CA ASP A 1168 25.23 -10.51 -26.69
C ASP A 1168 26.55 -9.73 -26.74
N LEU A 1169 27.25 -9.81 -27.88
CA LEU A 1169 28.49 -9.08 -28.12
C LEU A 1169 28.26 -7.64 -28.61
N ASN A 1170 27.02 -7.15 -28.73
CA ASN A 1170 26.73 -5.81 -29.26
C ASN A 1170 27.52 -4.70 -28.54
N ALA A 1171 27.77 -4.86 -27.23
CA ALA A 1171 28.56 -3.91 -26.47
C ALA A 1171 30.02 -3.90 -26.94
N GLN A 1172 30.64 -5.08 -27.01
CA GLN A 1172 32.02 -5.31 -27.43
C GLN A 1172 32.22 -5.04 -28.95
N GLU A 1173 31.22 -5.32 -29.78
CA GLU A 1173 31.22 -5.11 -31.23
C GLU A 1173 31.18 -3.64 -31.62
N PHE A 1174 30.44 -2.83 -30.86
CA PHE A 1174 30.45 -1.38 -31.04
C PHE A 1174 31.87 -0.80 -30.95
N PHE A 1175 32.74 -1.40 -30.12
CA PHE A 1175 34.18 -1.07 -30.05
C PHE A 1175 35.00 -1.49 -31.28
N LEU A 1176 34.59 -2.55 -31.96
CA LEU A 1176 35.30 -3.07 -33.12
C LEU A 1176 34.92 -2.34 -34.40
N ASP A 1177 33.62 -2.21 -34.67
CA ASP A 1177 33.10 -1.91 -36.01
C ASP A 1177 32.66 -0.44 -36.17
N ASP A 1178 32.06 0.17 -35.14
CA ASP A 1178 31.55 1.55 -35.22
C ASP A 1178 32.59 2.61 -34.82
N PHE A 1179 33.68 2.21 -34.14
CA PHE A 1179 34.80 3.10 -33.88
C PHE A 1179 35.46 3.61 -35.18
N GLY A 1180 35.69 2.72 -36.15
CA GLY A 1180 36.26 3.10 -37.45
C GLY A 1180 35.35 4.09 -38.19
N LYS A 1181 34.04 3.86 -38.17
CA LYS A 1181 33.05 4.78 -38.76
C LYS A 1181 33.04 6.13 -38.04
N TRP A 1182 33.17 6.15 -36.72
CA TRP A 1182 33.26 7.39 -35.95
C TRP A 1182 34.53 8.18 -36.34
N GLN A 1183 35.69 7.53 -36.45
CA GLN A 1183 36.94 8.17 -36.89
C GLN A 1183 36.84 8.77 -38.30
N GLU A 1184 36.14 8.09 -39.22
CA GLU A 1184 35.95 8.57 -40.60
C GLU A 1184 34.94 9.72 -40.71
N SER A 1185 33.88 9.72 -39.90
CA SER A 1185 32.73 10.64 -40.03
C SER A 1185 32.67 11.78 -39.00
N GLY A 1186 33.51 11.72 -37.96
CA GLY A 1186 33.54 12.73 -36.88
C GLY A 1186 32.33 12.68 -35.93
N GLY A 1187 31.53 11.61 -35.96
CA GLY A 1187 30.41 11.41 -35.04
C GLY A 1187 29.36 10.42 -35.55
N LEU A 1188 28.82 9.59 -34.64
CA LEU A 1188 27.80 8.59 -34.96
C LEU A 1188 26.40 9.18 -34.99
N ASP A 1189 25.52 8.57 -35.78
CA ASP A 1189 24.11 8.92 -35.81
C ASP A 1189 23.42 8.52 -34.50
N LEU A 1190 22.39 9.29 -34.11
CA LEU A 1190 21.67 9.04 -32.87
C LEU A 1190 20.93 7.70 -32.90
N GLU A 1191 20.52 7.20 -34.08
CA GLU A 1191 19.91 5.87 -34.22
C GLU A 1191 20.86 4.75 -33.79
N THR A 1192 22.12 4.80 -34.26
CA THR A 1192 23.17 3.83 -33.90
C THR A 1192 23.47 3.88 -32.40
N ILE A 1193 23.56 5.09 -31.85
CA ILE A 1193 23.82 5.30 -30.43
C ILE A 1193 22.68 4.77 -29.57
N MET A 1194 21.43 5.02 -29.97
CA MET A 1194 20.27 4.58 -29.21
C MET A 1194 20.12 3.06 -29.19
N LEU A 1195 20.48 2.38 -30.28
CA LEU A 1195 20.50 0.92 -30.35
C LEU A 1195 21.45 0.33 -29.29
N HIS A 1196 22.64 0.93 -29.14
CA HIS A 1196 23.63 0.49 -28.16
C HIS A 1196 23.30 0.94 -26.72
N ALA A 1197 22.82 2.16 -26.54
CA ALA A 1197 22.39 2.68 -25.25
C ALA A 1197 21.30 1.79 -24.60
N ARG A 1198 20.51 1.07 -25.41
CA ARG A 1198 19.48 0.13 -24.96
C ARG A 1198 20.03 -0.97 -24.05
N THR A 1199 21.15 -1.59 -24.43
CA THR A 1199 21.73 -2.74 -23.73
C THR A 1199 22.61 -2.35 -22.53
N CYS A 1200 23.03 -1.08 -22.46
CA CYS A 1200 23.83 -0.56 -21.36
C CYS A 1200 23.06 -0.41 -20.04
N LYS A 1201 23.75 -0.43 -18.89
CA LYS A 1201 23.26 -0.11 -17.56
C LYS A 1201 23.76 1.29 -17.18
N VAL A 1202 22.90 2.08 -16.55
CA VAL A 1202 23.24 3.45 -16.11
C VAL A 1202 22.70 3.71 -14.70
N SER A 1203 23.44 4.46 -13.90
CA SER A 1203 23.02 4.83 -12.54
C SER A 1203 22.07 6.04 -12.52
N ASP A 1204 22.26 7.00 -13.42
CA ASP A 1204 21.31 8.07 -13.71
C ASP A 1204 20.62 7.77 -15.04
N PRO A 1205 19.28 7.70 -15.11
CA PRO A 1205 18.60 7.40 -16.36
C PRO A 1205 18.92 8.39 -17.48
N ARG A 1206 19.23 9.67 -17.19
CA ARG A 1206 19.64 10.66 -18.20
C ARG A 1206 20.89 10.24 -18.99
N ASP A 1207 21.75 9.43 -18.38
CA ASP A 1207 23.01 8.98 -18.97
C ASP A 1207 22.81 8.01 -20.14
N LYS A 1208 21.60 7.47 -20.35
CA LYS A 1208 21.29 6.74 -21.61
C LYS A 1208 21.45 7.63 -22.86
N VAL A 1209 21.43 8.96 -22.70
CA VAL A 1209 21.80 9.91 -23.75
C VAL A 1209 23.12 10.58 -23.41
N TYR A 1210 23.30 11.07 -22.17
CA TYR A 1210 24.46 11.87 -21.82
C TYR A 1210 25.79 11.09 -21.86
N ALA A 1211 25.77 9.78 -21.63
CA ALA A 1211 26.97 8.94 -21.73
C ALA A 1211 27.48 8.75 -23.16
N PHE A 1212 26.78 9.23 -24.17
CA PHE A 1212 27.17 9.10 -25.58
C PHE A 1212 27.34 10.44 -26.30
N LEU A 1213 27.24 11.58 -25.61
CA LEU A 1213 27.33 12.90 -26.24
C LEU A 1213 28.65 13.09 -27.01
N GLY A 1214 29.77 12.64 -26.43
CA GLY A 1214 31.09 12.74 -27.05
C GLY A 1214 31.32 11.89 -28.31
N ILE A 1215 30.44 10.93 -28.59
CA ILE A 1215 30.48 10.15 -29.84
C ILE A 1215 29.32 10.51 -30.78
N THR A 1216 28.39 11.35 -30.33
CA THR A 1216 27.22 11.77 -31.10
C THR A 1216 27.59 12.81 -32.14
N SER A 1217 27.02 12.71 -33.34
CA SER A 1217 27.24 13.69 -34.40
C SER A 1217 26.96 15.13 -33.92
N PRO A 1218 27.89 16.09 -34.14
CA PRO A 1218 27.74 17.48 -33.68
C PRO A 1218 26.47 18.20 -34.18
N ARG A 1219 25.85 17.70 -35.25
CA ARG A 1219 24.63 18.29 -35.85
C ARG A 1219 23.44 18.38 -34.89
N TYR A 1220 23.35 17.49 -33.90
CA TYR A 1220 22.21 17.47 -32.97
C TYR A 1220 22.31 18.49 -31.83
N LYS A 1221 23.50 19.05 -31.55
CA LYS A 1221 23.73 20.10 -30.53
C LYS A 1221 23.13 19.78 -29.15
N LEU A 1222 23.22 18.52 -28.73
CA LEU A 1222 22.71 18.08 -27.43
C LEU A 1222 23.66 18.50 -26.30
N LEU A 1223 23.09 18.98 -25.20
CA LEU A 1223 23.83 19.40 -24.01
C LEU A 1223 23.37 18.59 -22.79
N ALA A 1224 24.33 18.16 -21.96
CA ALA A 1224 24.04 17.52 -20.69
C ALA A 1224 23.48 18.53 -19.68
N ASP A 1225 22.47 18.12 -18.92
CA ASP A 1225 21.78 18.95 -17.93
C ASP A 1225 21.31 18.06 -16.77
N TYR A 1226 22.00 18.19 -15.63
CA TYR A 1226 21.69 17.45 -14.40
C TYR A 1226 20.88 18.28 -13.40
N GLY A 1227 20.30 19.42 -13.81
CA GLY A 1227 19.48 20.28 -12.95
C GLY A 1227 18.33 19.54 -12.28
N ASN A 1228 17.92 20.00 -11.09
CA ASN A 1228 16.84 19.39 -10.32
C ASN A 1228 15.48 19.41 -11.04
N ASP A 1229 15.33 20.30 -12.02
CA ASP A 1229 14.11 20.46 -12.82
C ASP A 1229 14.14 19.67 -14.15
N THR A 1230 15.30 19.09 -14.52
CA THR A 1230 15.47 18.35 -15.78
C THR A 1230 15.38 16.85 -15.53
N THR A 1231 14.29 16.24 -15.98
CA THR A 1231 14.03 14.80 -15.84
C THR A 1231 14.73 13.99 -16.94
N ALA A 1232 14.80 12.66 -16.77
CA ALA A 1232 15.25 11.77 -17.83
C ALA A 1232 14.39 11.85 -19.09
N VAL A 1233 13.08 12.04 -18.91
CA VAL A 1233 12.14 12.21 -20.02
C VAL A 1233 12.50 13.45 -20.84
N ASP A 1234 12.83 14.57 -20.19
CA ASP A 1234 13.22 15.79 -20.87
C ASP A 1234 14.49 15.60 -21.71
N ALA A 1235 15.51 14.92 -21.15
CA ALA A 1235 16.74 14.60 -21.88
C ALA A 1235 16.46 13.77 -23.14
N TYR A 1236 15.55 12.80 -23.04
CA TYR A 1236 15.17 11.95 -24.15
C TYR A 1236 14.30 12.65 -25.20
N ILE A 1237 13.37 13.51 -24.77
CA ILE A 1237 12.57 14.34 -25.68
C ILE A 1237 13.49 15.28 -26.46
N ARG A 1238 14.47 15.91 -25.80
CA ARG A 1238 15.47 16.76 -26.47
C ARG A 1238 16.26 15.97 -27.53
N ALA A 1239 16.70 14.75 -27.19
CA ALA A 1239 17.40 13.86 -28.12
C ALA A 1239 16.54 13.51 -29.35
N ALA A 1240 15.30 13.08 -29.12
CA ALA A 1240 14.38 12.76 -30.21
C ALA A 1240 13.98 13.96 -31.07
N ALA A 1241 13.72 15.11 -30.44
CA ALA A 1241 13.44 16.35 -31.15
C ALA A 1241 14.63 16.77 -32.02
N ALA A 1242 15.86 16.62 -31.53
CA ALA A 1242 17.07 16.92 -32.31
C ALA A 1242 17.21 15.97 -33.51
N HIS A 1243 16.91 14.69 -33.34
CA HIS A 1243 16.91 13.72 -34.44
C HIS A 1243 15.86 14.04 -35.51
N ILE A 1244 14.60 14.19 -35.10
CA ILE A 1244 13.48 14.48 -36.00
C ILE A 1244 13.74 15.77 -36.78
N SER A 1245 14.26 16.80 -36.10
CA SER A 1245 14.59 18.07 -36.74
C SER A 1245 15.74 17.94 -37.75
N SER A 1246 16.68 17.03 -37.53
CA SER A 1246 17.86 16.84 -38.40
C SER A 1246 17.56 15.92 -39.60
N HIS A 1247 16.77 14.87 -39.42
CA HIS A 1247 16.50 13.85 -40.45
C HIS A 1247 15.15 14.00 -41.15
N GLN A 1248 14.24 14.84 -40.62
CA GLN A 1248 12.84 14.89 -41.05
C GLN A 1248 12.16 13.50 -41.04
N SER A 1249 12.64 12.61 -40.18
CA SER A 1249 12.15 11.24 -40.04
C SER A 1249 11.70 10.96 -38.61
N LEU A 1250 10.65 10.13 -38.50
CA LEU A 1250 10.14 9.59 -37.24
C LEU A 1250 10.73 8.20 -36.94
N ASP A 1251 11.70 7.72 -37.71
CA ASP A 1251 12.30 6.39 -37.55
C ASP A 1251 12.90 6.18 -36.16
N MET A 1252 13.37 7.24 -35.50
CA MET A 1252 13.82 7.18 -34.10
C MET A 1252 12.74 6.66 -33.13
N LEU A 1253 11.45 6.86 -33.45
CA LEU A 1253 10.33 6.33 -32.65
C LEU A 1253 10.11 4.82 -32.86
N SER A 1254 10.79 4.19 -33.82
CA SER A 1254 10.78 2.73 -34.00
C SER A 1254 11.70 2.00 -33.01
N PHE A 1255 12.67 2.71 -32.42
CA PHE A 1255 13.57 2.18 -31.38
C PHE A 1255 12.95 2.23 -29.97
N ALA A 1256 11.69 2.64 -29.88
CA ALA A 1256 10.83 2.53 -28.70
C ALA A 1256 10.44 1.08 -28.43
N ASP A 1257 10.82 0.54 -27.28
CA ASP A 1257 10.55 -0.86 -26.92
C ASP A 1257 9.08 -1.10 -26.54
N GLU A 1258 8.44 -2.11 -27.14
CA GLU A 1258 7.09 -2.58 -26.74
C GLU A 1258 7.12 -3.39 -25.43
N LYS A 1259 8.29 -3.95 -25.02
CA LYS A 1259 8.49 -4.74 -23.79
C LYS A 1259 9.96 -4.74 -23.33
N PRO A 1260 10.30 -4.24 -22.13
CA PRO A 1260 11.62 -4.47 -21.57
C PRO A 1260 11.73 -5.90 -20.98
N PRO A 1261 12.86 -6.62 -21.17
CA PRO A 1261 13.12 -7.87 -20.47
C PRO A 1261 13.24 -7.63 -18.95
N ALA A 1262 12.79 -8.62 -18.16
CA ALA A 1262 12.47 -8.53 -16.72
C ALA A 1262 13.59 -8.00 -15.80
N ASN A 1263 14.83 -7.89 -16.27
CA ASN A 1263 16.00 -7.44 -15.51
C ASN A 1263 16.71 -6.21 -16.12
N SER A 1264 16.13 -5.53 -17.12
CA SER A 1264 16.72 -4.34 -17.73
C SER A 1264 16.12 -3.04 -17.17
N GLN A 1265 16.97 -2.09 -16.79
CA GLN A 1265 16.57 -0.70 -16.54
C GLN A 1265 16.28 -0.05 -17.91
N SER A 1266 15.00 -0.05 -18.33
CA SER A 1266 14.61 0.35 -19.67
C SER A 1266 14.85 1.84 -19.99
N THR A 1267 15.36 2.05 -21.21
CA THR A 1267 15.57 3.33 -21.93
C THR A 1267 14.27 4.07 -22.26
N ILE A 1268 14.43 5.36 -22.59
CA ILE A 1268 13.51 6.29 -23.28
C ILE A 1268 12.01 5.92 -23.32
N PRO A 1269 11.13 6.64 -22.60
CA PRO A 1269 9.70 6.50 -22.76
C PRO A 1269 9.26 7.28 -24.01
N PHE A 1270 9.55 6.77 -25.18
CA PHE A 1270 8.63 6.95 -26.29
C PHE A 1270 7.81 5.68 -26.30
N GLU A 1271 6.63 5.67 -25.70
CA GLU A 1271 5.71 4.56 -25.96
C GLU A 1271 5.02 4.85 -27.30
N ARG A 1272 5.33 4.05 -28.32
CA ARG A 1272 4.35 3.75 -29.37
C ARG A 1272 3.16 3.14 -28.62
N ARG A 1273 2.15 3.95 -28.29
CA ARG A 1273 0.79 3.40 -28.13
C ARG A 1273 0.49 2.73 -29.46
N SER A 1274 0.49 1.41 -29.48
CA SER A 1274 0.37 0.57 -30.67
C SER A 1274 -0.73 1.12 -31.59
N ALA A 1275 -0.33 1.89 -32.60
CA ALA A 1275 -1.18 2.15 -33.73
C ALA A 1275 -1.18 0.84 -34.52
N SER A 1276 -2.30 0.12 -34.49
CA SER A 1276 -2.64 -0.75 -35.60
C SER A 1276 -2.86 0.13 -36.84
N ALA A 1277 -1.77 0.61 -37.41
CA ALA A 1277 -1.73 1.39 -38.63
C ALA A 1277 -0.61 0.82 -39.51
N LYS A 1278 -0.88 -0.37 -40.08
CA LYS A 1278 -0.52 -0.60 -41.48
C LYS A 1278 -1.65 0.05 -42.28
N GLY A 1279 -1.35 1.18 -42.91
CA GLY A 1279 -2.29 1.98 -43.70
C GLY A 1279 -1.77 3.39 -43.88
#